data_AF-A0A1F8M5X1-F1
#
_entry.id   AF-A0A1F8M5X1-F1
#
_cell.length_a   1.000
_cell.length_b   1.000
_cell.length_c   1.000
_cell.angle_alpha   90.00
_cell.angle_beta   90.00
_cell.angle_gamma   90.00
#
_symmetry.space_group_name_H-M   'P 1'
#
loop_
_entity.id
_entity.type
_entity.pdbx_description
1 polymer ?
#
loop_
_entity_poly.entity_id
_entity_poly.type
_entity_poly.pdbx_seq_one_letter_code
_entity_poly.pdbx_strand_id
1 'polypeptide(L)'
;MPALQVRLLGRLEILYKEWPLPLPATRKAQVLLAYLILHREQPQNRERLSELFWGDRPDEKARRSLATAVWHISHFLPDEGYILSNSNQVQFNPMASLALDVDKFESLVSCTDISDLHTGLELYRGEFLAGSYEDWIIHERYRLENLYLDGLARLMSAYEASSEYEPALETALRLLNHDTLREEAHRTAMRVYCRLGKRNAALEQYQRCQQIVQQELNTEPMLETNQLYHAILGGQITPAESIQVEQPHLETHVAQHQSGSSPLDLSTLPPFVGRETEMAALDSTWKQTMKNRGWLALIVGEAGVGKTRLAEEFTKCLRWKGVPVLWGRCYEFERILPYQPIAEALRSFSPDLMQVKPDVEKIDFLQELFKLVPELAASYPETALRSETPVELEQARLFKGVSQFLFEIAQHSGLLIVIEDLQWAAESTLELLHYLVRNLVTSPILILGTVRTEELGRNHPLIALQAQLKREGLLHDQHLERLSSMDIESIISKMSGQSEVVLPFAQHLYLETEGNPFFLMETIKALFDDQSITIKDGVWVGDYNQISANKLPLPTTLNDAVRNRIQQLDETTQEVVSVASVIGREFDFDLLKDAWGGKEEQTLKALDILLRRRLVEEGSGSVSRDYSFTHHKIQEVIYINIPNRRRSQIHARIGNILEQTVLKQSYENSGELAFHFYQSRQLNKEYHLKAIHYLLRAGDQARMMYAQKEAIEYYNQALELLKKQGDYEHMAQVNMKLGVTYHNAFEYDQSHKVFEEGFRLWQKVSQFDHPPLPLAPHPLRTNWPAISSIDPAFGMDFAGAIGWQLFSGLVAFNSDLEVMPEAAKKWQLYSGGREYIFHLRNDLRWSDGKPLTAYDFEFSGKRMLAPETDSPMANLLYDIKGARSYHLGETSDPDRVGLRAVDAATLCVELDKPASYFLQLLVNFLAVPRQCIDAFHEKWTDTKCIVTSGPFKLECWEKTDCMQLVTNPNYHGQRNGNIQQVTLNLRPDPRVNVEKYGSGELDVLDLRFYPVAVYEKAIRQFTNEYFSFPAASLSFIGFNTTRSPFQDERLRKAFAMAIDKEMLAGVIQRGSVFPAKGGFIPPGLPGHLPRIGLPYDPERAKELLAQMGYPLGRGFPEVEALTPLHLSDPINEYLTGQWGEILGVTVTWQTVSPGLHLILDSKPADIFLSYWHADYPDPDDFLGASQILRWTGWRDETYLRLLEETKSIVDQSQRIEVFNQADRLLMDTAAIVPISYNRQHFLLKPWVKRYPTSALFSWFWKDVVIEPH
;
A
#
# COMPACT_ATOMS: atom_id res chain seq x y z
N MET A 1 45.03 38.31 -3.29
CA MET A 1 44.13 37.59 -2.36
C MET A 1 43.12 36.82 -3.21
N PRO A 2 42.81 35.56 -2.86
CA PRO A 2 41.84 34.80 -3.62
C PRO A 2 40.45 35.42 -3.51
N ALA A 3 39.68 35.32 -4.60
CA ALA A 3 38.34 35.91 -4.67
C ALA A 3 37.34 35.16 -3.77
N LEU A 4 37.51 33.84 -3.62
CA LEU A 4 36.69 32.99 -2.76
C LEU A 4 37.54 32.39 -1.62
N GLN A 5 37.07 32.52 -0.39
CA GLN A 5 37.64 31.86 0.79
C GLN A 5 36.60 30.92 1.38
N VAL A 6 36.99 29.69 1.64
CA VAL A 6 36.12 28.66 2.20
C VAL A 6 36.77 28.11 3.45
N ARG A 7 36.00 28.04 4.53
CA ARG A 7 36.46 27.48 5.78
C ARG A 7 35.61 26.28 6.16
N LEU A 8 36.25 25.13 6.29
CA LEU A 8 35.64 23.84 6.59
C LEU A 8 36.03 23.30 7.97
N LEU A 9 37.07 23.83 8.62
CA LEU A 9 37.43 23.49 10.01
C LEU A 9 36.54 24.28 10.96
N GLY A 10 35.54 23.60 11.53
CA GLY A 10 34.40 24.21 12.23
C GLY A 10 33.14 24.27 11.35
N ARG A 11 32.30 25.29 11.56
CA ARG A 11 31.11 25.52 10.72
C ARG A 11 31.51 25.97 9.32
N LEU A 12 30.74 25.56 8.30
CA LEU A 12 30.96 25.97 6.91
C LEU A 12 30.81 27.49 6.78
N GLU A 13 31.88 28.18 6.41
CA GLU A 13 31.87 29.62 6.09
C GLU A 13 32.39 29.83 4.67
N ILE A 14 31.69 30.66 3.89
CA ILE A 14 32.08 31.04 2.53
C ILE A 14 32.17 32.56 2.48
N LEU A 15 33.34 33.10 2.12
CA LEU A 15 33.56 34.52 1.93
C LEU A 15 33.93 34.81 0.47
N TYR A 16 33.30 35.82 -0.13
CA TYR A 16 33.65 36.34 -1.44
C TYR A 16 34.16 37.78 -1.30
N LYS A 17 35.42 38.03 -1.67
CA LYS A 17 36.09 39.33 -1.49
C LYS A 17 35.96 39.88 -0.05
N GLU A 18 36.16 39.01 0.95
CA GLU A 18 36.01 39.30 2.40
C GLU A 18 34.57 39.50 2.90
N TRP A 19 33.55 39.34 2.05
CA TRP A 19 32.14 39.40 2.46
C TRP A 19 31.54 38.00 2.64
N PRO A 20 30.86 37.71 3.76
CA PRO A 20 30.20 36.42 3.95
C PRO A 20 29.06 36.22 2.95
N LEU A 21 29.00 35.04 2.34
CA LEU A 21 27.91 34.64 1.45
C LEU A 21 26.88 33.77 2.21
N PRO A 22 25.56 33.95 1.95
CA PRO A 22 24.53 33.11 2.55
C PRO A 22 24.58 31.70 1.97
N LEU A 23 24.70 30.67 2.80
CA LEU A 23 24.88 29.28 2.34
C LEU A 23 23.74 28.78 1.42
N PRO A 24 24.01 27.79 0.54
CA PRO A 24 22.96 27.11 -0.22
C PRO A 24 21.78 26.66 0.66
N ALA A 25 20.55 26.72 0.12
CA ALA A 25 19.33 26.57 0.91
C ALA A 25 19.13 25.18 1.54
N THR A 26 19.75 24.14 0.99
CA THR A 26 19.60 22.77 1.49
C THR A 26 20.93 22.24 1.99
N ARG A 27 20.89 21.46 3.08
CA ARG A 27 22.10 20.91 3.71
C ARG A 27 22.85 19.99 2.76
N LYS A 28 22.14 19.20 1.95
CA LYS A 28 22.72 18.36 0.91
C LYS A 28 23.49 19.19 -0.12
N ALA A 29 22.96 20.33 -0.56
CA ALA A 29 23.69 21.23 -1.45
C ALA A 29 24.94 21.87 -0.79
N GLN A 30 24.87 22.23 0.50
CA GLN A 30 26.02 22.75 1.25
C GLN A 30 27.15 21.71 1.35
N VAL A 31 26.81 20.47 1.71
CA VAL A 31 27.79 19.38 1.86
C VAL A 31 28.32 18.93 0.50
N LEU A 32 27.48 18.88 -0.54
CA LEU A 32 27.92 18.64 -1.92
C LEU A 32 28.92 19.71 -2.39
N LEU A 33 28.68 20.99 -2.09
CA LEU A 33 29.63 22.05 -2.42
C LEU A 33 30.98 21.84 -1.70
N ALA A 34 30.96 21.53 -0.39
CA ALA A 34 32.18 21.26 0.36
C ALA A 34 32.94 20.04 -0.20
N TYR A 35 32.24 18.98 -0.58
CA TYR A 35 32.82 17.80 -1.24
C TYR A 35 33.47 18.16 -2.57
N LEU A 36 32.78 18.91 -3.44
CA LEU A 36 33.31 19.35 -4.73
C LEU A 36 34.55 20.24 -4.58
N ILE A 37 34.61 21.08 -3.54
CA ILE A 37 35.76 21.94 -3.23
C ILE A 37 36.95 21.12 -2.71
N LEU A 38 36.71 20.16 -1.83
CA LEU A 38 37.76 19.30 -1.28
C LEU A 38 38.36 18.40 -2.35
N HIS A 39 37.52 17.88 -3.25
CA HIS A 39 37.92 17.01 -4.36
C HIS A 39 38.09 17.75 -5.70
N ARG A 40 38.36 19.06 -5.67
CA ARG A 40 38.46 19.93 -6.86
C ARG A 40 39.50 19.50 -7.88
N GLU A 41 40.51 18.72 -7.49
CA GLU A 41 41.57 18.23 -8.39
C GLU A 41 41.07 17.18 -9.40
N GLN A 42 39.88 16.59 -9.20
CA GLN A 42 39.33 15.55 -10.07
C GLN A 42 37.84 15.75 -10.38
N PRO A 43 37.39 15.57 -11.64
CA PRO A 43 35.97 15.55 -11.99
C PRO A 43 35.23 14.42 -11.25
N GLN A 44 34.06 14.74 -10.69
CA GLN A 44 33.23 13.77 -9.97
C GLN A 44 32.11 13.25 -10.89
N ASN A 45 31.90 11.93 -10.91
CA ASN A 45 30.83 11.31 -11.68
C ASN A 45 29.47 11.58 -11.00
N ARG A 46 28.48 12.02 -11.78
CA ARG A 46 27.12 12.30 -11.30
C ARG A 46 26.45 11.07 -10.69
N GLU A 47 26.67 9.88 -11.22
CA GLU A 47 26.13 8.62 -10.70
C GLU A 47 26.67 8.32 -9.30
N ARG A 48 27.98 8.45 -9.12
CA ARG A 48 28.64 8.30 -7.81
C ARG A 48 28.16 9.37 -6.81
N LEU A 49 27.98 10.62 -7.27
CA LEU A 49 27.46 11.69 -6.41
C LEU A 49 25.99 11.45 -6.04
N SER A 50 25.16 10.95 -6.95
CA SER A 50 23.76 10.63 -6.64
C SER A 50 23.66 9.52 -5.60
N GLU A 51 24.50 8.48 -5.71
CA GLU A 51 24.57 7.40 -4.73
C GLU A 51 25.14 7.89 -3.38
N LEU A 52 26.19 8.71 -3.40
CA LEU A 52 26.83 9.20 -2.17
C LEU A 52 25.91 10.12 -1.34
N PHE A 53 25.15 10.99 -2.00
CA PHE A 53 24.34 12.01 -1.33
C PHE A 53 22.86 11.65 -1.22
N TRP A 54 22.34 10.80 -2.09
CA TRP A 54 20.93 10.39 -2.15
C TRP A 54 20.76 8.89 -2.45
N GLY A 55 21.72 8.04 -2.07
CA GLY A 55 21.67 6.59 -2.30
C GLY A 55 20.55 5.87 -1.54
N ASP A 56 19.89 6.56 -0.61
CA ASP A 56 18.64 6.11 -0.01
C ASP A 56 17.45 6.22 -0.97
N ARG A 57 17.56 6.93 -2.10
CA ARG A 57 16.47 7.15 -3.07
C ARG A 57 16.64 6.30 -4.35
N PRO A 58 15.54 5.98 -5.07
CA PRO A 58 15.62 5.38 -6.40
C PRO A 58 16.48 6.21 -7.36
N ASP A 59 17.26 5.55 -8.22
CA ASP A 59 18.27 6.16 -9.10
C ASP A 59 17.76 7.39 -9.87
N GLU A 60 16.55 7.33 -10.43
CA GLU A 60 15.96 8.46 -11.15
C GLU A 60 15.74 9.69 -10.24
N LYS A 61 15.19 9.47 -9.04
CA LYS A 61 14.96 10.54 -8.05
C LYS A 61 16.27 11.07 -7.48
N ALA A 62 17.24 10.20 -7.23
CA ALA A 62 18.58 10.57 -6.76
C ALA A 62 19.30 11.47 -7.77
N ARG A 63 19.27 11.12 -9.06
CA ARG A 63 19.86 11.92 -10.15
C ARG A 63 19.18 13.28 -10.32
N ARG A 64 17.85 13.36 -10.16
CA ARG A 64 17.11 14.64 -10.16
C ARG A 64 17.50 15.51 -8.97
N SER A 65 17.55 14.94 -7.77
CA SER A 65 17.95 15.66 -6.54
C SER A 65 19.36 16.24 -6.68
N LEU A 66 20.30 15.47 -7.25
CA LEU A 66 21.64 15.96 -7.61
C LEU A 66 21.59 17.09 -8.63
N ALA A 67 20.79 16.98 -9.69
CA ALA A 67 20.67 18.04 -10.69
C ALA A 67 20.18 19.36 -10.08
N THR A 68 19.15 19.28 -9.23
CA THR A 68 18.63 20.42 -8.47
C THR A 68 19.69 21.01 -7.55
N ALA A 69 20.41 20.19 -6.78
CA ALA A 69 21.47 20.67 -5.88
C ALA A 69 22.62 21.36 -6.64
N VAL A 70 23.08 20.77 -7.76
CA VAL A 70 24.13 21.37 -8.62
C VAL A 70 23.66 22.69 -9.23
N TRP A 71 22.39 22.77 -9.66
CA TRP A 71 21.78 24.01 -10.13
C TRP A 71 21.80 25.09 -9.03
N HIS A 72 21.39 24.76 -7.80
CA HIS A 72 21.43 25.69 -6.66
C HIS A 72 22.84 26.18 -6.36
N ILE A 73 23.82 25.29 -6.32
CA ILE A 73 25.23 25.65 -6.09
C ILE A 73 25.73 26.61 -7.18
N SER A 74 25.36 26.34 -8.43
CA SER A 74 25.83 27.13 -9.59
C SER A 74 25.22 28.54 -9.61
N HIS A 75 23.98 28.71 -9.14
CA HIS A 75 23.29 30.01 -9.05
C HIS A 75 23.55 30.76 -7.74
N PHE A 76 24.09 30.07 -6.73
CA PHE A 76 24.52 30.66 -5.48
C PHE A 76 25.83 31.45 -5.63
N LEU A 77 26.78 30.96 -6.44
CA LEU A 77 28.09 31.56 -6.58
C LEU A 77 28.04 32.81 -7.48
N PRO A 78 28.74 33.91 -7.10
CA PRO A 78 28.56 35.23 -7.71
C PRO A 78 29.15 35.40 -9.12
N ASP A 79 30.05 34.52 -9.56
CA ASP A 79 30.62 34.54 -10.92
C ASP A 79 30.34 33.23 -11.66
N GLU A 80 30.01 33.32 -12.94
CA GLU A 80 29.92 32.14 -13.82
C GLU A 80 31.32 31.53 -13.99
N GLY A 81 31.46 30.24 -13.65
CA GLY A 81 32.71 29.50 -13.86
C GLY A 81 33.33 28.83 -12.64
N TYR A 82 32.73 28.90 -11.44
CA TYR A 82 33.19 28.12 -10.28
C TYR A 82 32.82 26.63 -10.34
N ILE A 83 31.73 26.29 -11.04
CA ILE A 83 31.30 24.90 -11.25
C ILE A 83 31.38 24.55 -12.73
N LEU A 84 32.11 23.49 -13.04
CA LEU A 84 32.15 22.88 -14.36
C LEU A 84 31.21 21.68 -14.34
N SER A 85 30.13 21.72 -15.12
CA SER A 85 29.12 20.66 -15.17
C SER A 85 28.79 20.26 -16.61
N ASN A 86 28.75 18.96 -16.87
CA ASN A 86 28.23 18.37 -18.11
C ASN A 86 27.22 17.25 -17.78
N SER A 87 26.81 16.47 -18.78
CA SER A 87 25.80 15.41 -18.60
C SER A 87 26.25 14.29 -17.65
N ASN A 88 27.55 14.06 -17.48
CA ASN A 88 28.09 12.90 -16.74
C ASN A 88 28.93 13.29 -15.54
N GLN A 89 29.51 14.49 -15.51
CA GLN A 89 30.46 14.92 -14.50
C GLN A 89 30.17 16.33 -13.98
N VAL A 90 30.54 16.56 -12.72
CA VAL A 90 30.51 17.85 -12.04
C VAL A 90 31.84 18.04 -11.30
N GLN A 91 32.40 19.24 -11.35
CA GLN A 91 33.66 19.56 -10.68
C GLN A 91 33.66 21.02 -10.22
N PHE A 92 34.27 21.30 -9.07
CA PHE A 92 34.67 22.68 -8.75
C PHE A 92 35.85 23.07 -9.65
N ASN A 93 35.78 24.23 -10.31
CA ASN A 93 36.78 24.63 -11.29
C ASN A 93 38.18 24.72 -10.63
N PRO A 94 39.14 23.87 -11.02
CA PRO A 94 40.47 23.86 -10.40
C PRO A 94 41.27 25.12 -10.71
N MET A 95 40.89 25.88 -11.75
CA MET A 95 41.51 27.17 -12.10
C MET A 95 40.89 28.35 -11.33
N ALA A 96 39.85 28.13 -10.54
CA ALA A 96 39.23 29.18 -9.73
C ALA A 96 40.14 29.59 -8.57
N SER A 97 40.20 30.89 -8.27
CA SER A 97 41.00 31.41 -7.17
C SER A 97 40.34 31.15 -5.82
N LEU A 98 40.76 30.08 -5.14
CA LEU A 98 40.24 29.60 -3.86
C LEU A 98 41.32 29.64 -2.76
N ALA A 99 40.97 30.14 -1.56
CA ALA A 99 41.68 29.79 -0.33
C ALA A 99 40.82 28.82 0.49
N LEU A 100 41.40 27.67 0.83
CA LEU A 100 40.80 26.67 1.72
C LEU A 100 41.61 26.59 3.01
N ASP A 101 40.94 26.59 4.16
CA ASP A 101 41.59 26.46 5.47
C ASP A 101 42.20 25.07 5.69
N VAL A 102 41.56 24.01 5.19
CA VAL A 102 42.07 22.63 5.24
C VAL A 102 43.43 22.50 4.53
N ASP A 103 43.57 23.03 3.32
CA ASP A 103 44.85 22.97 2.58
C ASP A 103 45.98 23.65 3.37
N LYS A 104 45.68 24.81 3.98
CA LYS A 104 46.65 25.56 4.80
C LYS A 104 47.00 24.83 6.09
N PHE A 105 46.00 24.25 6.75
CA PHE A 105 46.18 23.45 7.96
C PHE A 105 47.12 22.27 7.69
N GLU A 106 46.84 21.49 6.65
CA GLU A 106 47.66 20.32 6.29
C GLU A 106 49.09 20.71 5.93
N SER A 107 49.27 21.80 5.17
CA SER A 107 50.60 22.27 4.78
C SER A 107 51.44 22.70 5.97
N LEU A 108 50.83 23.39 6.93
CA LEU A 108 51.52 23.96 8.09
C LEU A 108 51.83 22.90 9.15
N VAL A 109 50.91 21.97 9.42
CA VAL A 109 51.11 20.90 10.40
C VAL A 109 52.14 19.85 9.91
N SER A 110 52.27 19.70 8.60
CA SER A 110 53.28 18.83 7.99
C SER A 110 54.71 19.41 8.08
N CYS A 111 54.88 20.71 8.32
CA CYS A 111 56.21 21.32 8.47
C CYS A 111 56.90 20.88 9.78
N THR A 112 58.23 20.97 9.79
CA THR A 112 59.07 20.67 10.96
C THR A 112 59.34 21.88 11.85
N ASP A 113 59.03 23.08 11.37
CA ASP A 113 59.19 24.33 12.11
C ASP A 113 58.08 24.49 13.16
N ILE A 114 58.47 24.92 14.37
CA ILE A 114 57.56 25.05 15.52
C ILE A 114 56.56 26.20 15.32
N SER A 115 56.97 27.29 14.66
CA SER A 115 56.10 28.45 14.40
C SER A 115 55.05 28.12 13.34
N ASP A 116 55.44 27.39 12.29
CA ASP A 116 54.50 26.90 11.28
C ASP A 116 53.51 25.89 11.88
N LEU A 117 54.00 24.96 12.71
CA LEU A 117 53.15 23.98 13.39
C LEU A 117 52.13 24.65 14.32
N HIS A 118 52.56 25.64 15.12
CA HIS A 118 51.66 26.43 15.97
C HIS A 118 50.58 27.16 15.14
N THR A 119 51.00 27.84 14.06
CA THR A 119 50.07 28.56 13.18
C THR A 119 49.08 27.61 12.49
N GLY A 120 49.52 26.41 12.12
CA GLY A 120 48.66 25.37 11.58
C GLY A 120 47.60 24.94 12.58
N LEU A 121 48.00 24.63 13.82
CA LEU A 121 47.07 24.17 14.86
C LEU A 121 45.99 25.20 15.22
N GLU A 122 46.27 26.51 15.09
CA GLU A 122 45.28 27.58 15.32
C GLU A 122 44.21 27.68 14.20
N LEU A 123 44.44 27.10 13.02
CA LEU A 123 43.41 27.01 11.97
C LEU A 123 42.32 25.97 12.31
N TYR A 124 42.61 25.02 13.21
CA TYR A 124 41.66 23.99 13.64
C TYR A 124 40.70 24.56 14.70
N ARG A 125 39.61 25.19 14.25
CA ARG A 125 38.61 25.86 15.11
C ARG A 125 37.52 24.92 15.65
N GLY A 126 37.53 23.66 15.23
CA GLY A 126 36.54 22.64 15.57
C GLY A 126 36.47 21.54 14.52
N GLU A 127 35.60 20.55 14.74
CA GLU A 127 35.44 19.42 13.82
C GLU A 127 35.13 19.88 12.38
N PHE A 128 35.66 19.14 11.41
CA PHE A 128 35.41 19.39 9.98
C PHE A 128 33.90 19.37 9.65
N LEU A 129 33.38 20.43 9.04
CA LEU A 129 31.95 20.64 8.76
C LEU A 129 31.06 20.38 9.98
N ALA A 130 31.36 21.04 11.11
CA ALA A 130 30.64 20.87 12.37
C ALA A 130 29.12 20.98 12.20
N GLY A 131 28.39 19.96 12.68
CA GLY A 131 26.94 19.83 12.51
C GLY A 131 26.49 19.01 11.31
N SER A 132 27.40 18.54 10.45
CA SER A 132 27.14 17.59 9.35
C SER A 132 27.56 16.15 9.71
N TYR A 133 26.88 15.10 9.19
CA TYR A 133 27.14 13.70 9.63
C TYR A 133 27.04 12.70 8.46
N GLU A 134 27.49 13.08 7.26
CA GLU A 134 27.58 12.12 6.15
C GLU A 134 28.83 11.24 6.29
N ASP A 135 28.79 10.01 5.81
CA ASP A 135 29.84 9.01 6.03
C ASP A 135 31.22 9.48 5.58
N TRP A 136 31.32 10.15 4.42
CA TRP A 136 32.58 10.69 3.92
C TRP A 136 33.15 11.79 4.83
N ILE A 137 32.30 12.58 5.50
CA ILE A 137 32.70 13.61 6.46
C ILE A 137 33.31 12.96 7.69
N ILE A 138 32.77 11.84 8.16
CA ILE A 138 33.28 11.12 9.33
C ILE A 138 34.72 10.68 9.06
N HIS A 139 35.00 10.13 7.88
CA HIS A 139 36.37 9.74 7.50
C HIS A 139 37.33 10.94 7.46
N GLU A 140 36.91 12.06 6.86
CA GLU A 140 37.75 13.28 6.82
C GLU A 140 37.93 13.92 8.20
N ARG A 141 36.91 13.87 9.07
CA ARG A 141 37.02 14.30 10.47
C ARG A 141 38.09 13.52 11.19
N TYR A 142 38.03 12.19 11.15
CA TYR A 142 39.03 11.35 11.79
C TYR A 142 40.44 11.61 11.23
N ARG A 143 40.59 11.80 9.91
CA ARG A 143 41.88 12.10 9.29
C ARG A 143 42.46 13.41 9.78
N LEU A 144 41.67 14.49 9.76
CA LEU A 144 42.09 15.82 10.14
C LEU A 144 42.28 15.96 11.66
N GLU A 145 41.44 15.30 12.45
CA GLU A 145 41.58 15.22 13.90
C GLU A 145 42.86 14.46 14.28
N ASN A 146 43.16 13.32 13.68
CA ASN A 146 44.41 12.62 13.94
C ASN A 146 45.63 13.50 13.60
N LEU A 147 45.58 14.22 12.47
CA LEU A 147 46.64 15.16 12.10
C LEU A 147 46.79 16.29 13.14
N TYR A 148 45.67 16.78 13.67
CA TYR A 148 45.64 17.78 14.74
C TYR A 148 46.25 17.24 16.05
N LEU A 149 45.85 16.05 16.49
CA LEU A 149 46.34 15.40 17.71
C LEU A 149 47.83 15.07 17.60
N ASP A 150 48.28 14.56 16.45
CA ASP A 150 49.71 14.30 16.20
C ASP A 150 50.50 15.60 16.15
N GLY A 151 49.93 16.67 15.58
CA GLY A 151 50.51 18.01 15.61
C GLY A 151 50.66 18.54 17.03
N LEU A 152 49.63 18.41 17.88
CA LEU A 152 49.69 18.76 19.30
C LEU A 152 50.74 17.92 20.06
N ALA A 153 50.83 16.61 19.79
CA ALA A 153 51.82 15.74 20.43
C ALA A 153 53.27 16.12 20.05
N ARG A 154 53.50 16.47 18.77
CA ARG A 154 54.78 16.98 18.29
C ARG A 154 55.13 18.34 18.90
N LEU A 155 54.15 19.25 18.99
CA LEU A 155 54.33 20.57 19.59
C LEU A 155 54.63 20.46 21.10
N MET A 156 53.88 19.59 21.80
CA MET A 156 54.11 19.27 23.21
C MET A 156 55.52 18.75 23.46
N SER A 157 55.96 17.78 22.65
CA SER A 157 57.30 17.18 22.74
C SER A 157 58.40 18.19 22.43
N ALA A 158 58.17 19.09 21.46
CA ALA A 158 59.12 20.16 21.11
C ALA A 158 59.28 21.16 22.26
N TYR A 159 58.18 21.61 22.88
CA TYR A 159 58.25 22.49 24.06
C TYR A 159 58.89 21.81 25.26
N GLU A 160 58.59 20.53 25.52
CA GLU A 160 59.23 19.78 26.60
C GLU A 160 60.75 19.64 26.35
N ALA A 161 61.18 19.36 25.12
CA ALA A 161 62.60 19.27 24.75
C ALA A 161 63.33 20.62 24.85
N SER A 162 62.66 21.73 24.54
CA SER A 162 63.19 23.09 24.66
C SER A 162 63.15 23.65 26.10
N SER A 163 62.70 22.86 27.08
CA SER A 163 62.49 23.29 28.47
C SER A 163 61.47 24.44 28.64
N GLU A 164 60.55 24.60 27.67
CA GLU A 164 59.43 25.54 27.73
C GLU A 164 58.24 24.88 28.43
N TYR A 165 58.31 24.82 29.76
CA TYR A 165 57.40 24.02 30.58
C TYR A 165 55.94 24.52 30.57
N GLU A 166 55.70 25.84 30.47
CA GLU A 166 54.33 26.38 30.45
C GLU A 166 53.59 26.08 29.13
N PRO A 167 54.17 26.36 27.93
CA PRO A 167 53.59 25.93 26.65
C PRO A 167 53.45 24.42 26.51
N ALA A 168 54.42 23.65 27.05
CA ALA A 168 54.33 22.18 27.06
C ALA A 168 53.13 21.69 27.88
N LEU A 169 52.85 22.32 29.03
CA LEU A 169 51.69 21.99 29.86
C LEU A 169 50.38 22.36 29.17
N GLU A 170 50.29 23.56 28.60
CA GLU A 170 49.09 24.01 27.87
C GLU A 170 48.78 23.07 26.70
N THR A 171 49.80 22.70 25.93
CA THR A 171 49.66 21.79 24.79
C THR A 171 49.25 20.39 25.25
N ALA A 172 49.84 19.87 26.34
CA ALA A 172 49.47 18.58 26.92
C ALA A 172 48.01 18.58 27.42
N LEU A 173 47.55 19.66 28.04
CA LEU A 173 46.16 19.80 28.50
C LEU A 173 45.19 19.95 27.31
N ARG A 174 45.55 20.70 26.27
CA ARG A 174 44.79 20.77 25.00
C ARG A 174 44.64 19.37 24.40
N LEU A 175 45.73 18.60 24.33
CA LEU A 175 45.69 17.22 23.82
C LEU A 175 44.78 16.32 24.66
N LEU A 176 44.85 16.43 26.00
CA LEU A 176 44.01 15.65 26.91
C LEU A 176 42.52 16.04 26.90
N ASN A 177 42.17 17.25 26.48
CA ASN A 177 40.77 17.63 26.28
C ASN A 177 40.15 16.93 25.07
N HIS A 178 40.96 16.55 24.08
CA HIS A 178 40.49 15.81 22.90
C HIS A 178 40.63 14.29 23.09
N ASP A 179 41.75 13.81 23.64
CA ASP A 179 42.01 12.38 23.87
C ASP A 179 42.49 12.16 25.31
N THR A 180 41.52 11.90 26.18
CA THR A 180 41.75 11.72 27.62
C THR A 180 42.54 10.44 27.96
N LEU A 181 42.64 9.49 27.03
CA LEU A 181 43.32 8.21 27.23
C LEU A 181 44.80 8.24 26.82
N ARG A 182 45.30 9.36 26.27
CA ARG A 182 46.74 9.53 25.95
C ARG A 182 47.58 9.62 27.21
N GLU A 183 47.99 8.47 27.73
CA GLU A 183 48.85 8.37 28.91
C GLU A 183 50.20 9.11 28.73
N GLU A 184 50.69 9.27 27.50
CA GLU A 184 51.89 10.07 27.22
C GLU A 184 51.70 11.55 27.60
N ALA A 185 50.56 12.14 27.24
CA ALA A 185 50.25 13.53 27.58
C ALA A 185 50.04 13.70 29.09
N HIS A 186 49.41 12.71 29.76
CA HIS A 186 49.36 12.66 31.23
C HIS A 186 50.75 12.61 31.85
N ARG A 187 51.64 11.75 31.34
CA ARG A 187 53.02 11.65 31.82
C ARG A 187 53.80 12.95 31.59
N THR A 188 53.64 13.62 30.44
CA THR A 188 54.25 14.93 30.19
C THR A 188 53.71 15.97 31.17
N ALA A 189 52.40 16.07 31.36
CA ALA A 189 51.80 16.97 32.36
C ALA A 189 52.33 16.69 33.78
N MET A 190 52.43 15.42 34.19
CA MET A 190 52.99 15.01 35.49
C MET A 190 54.46 15.44 35.65
N ARG A 191 55.30 15.23 34.62
CA ARG A 191 56.71 15.66 34.63
C ARG A 191 56.82 17.17 34.69
N VAL A 192 56.07 17.87 33.86
CA VAL A 192 56.07 19.33 33.74
C VAL A 192 55.57 19.99 35.04
N TYR A 193 54.51 19.48 35.66
CA TYR A 193 54.05 19.93 36.98
C TYR A 193 55.14 19.78 38.05
N CYS A 194 55.88 18.66 38.05
CA CYS A 194 57.01 18.49 38.97
C CYS A 194 58.15 19.48 38.69
N ARG A 195 58.47 19.73 37.41
CA ARG A 195 59.49 20.71 36.99
C ARG A 195 59.13 22.14 37.39
N LEU A 196 57.83 22.48 37.33
CA LEU A 196 57.25 23.74 37.80
C LEU A 196 57.06 23.81 39.34
N GLY A 197 57.52 22.81 40.09
CA GLY A 197 57.39 22.76 41.56
C GLY A 197 55.98 22.42 42.08
N LYS A 198 55.02 22.15 41.20
CA LYS A 198 53.62 21.83 41.51
C LYS A 198 53.42 20.32 41.72
N ARG A 199 54.14 19.73 42.69
CA ARG A 199 54.13 18.28 42.95
C ARG A 199 52.73 17.71 43.23
N ASN A 200 51.87 18.44 43.94
CA ASN A 200 50.50 17.99 44.22
C ASN A 200 49.66 17.87 42.93
N ALA A 201 49.77 18.85 42.03
CA ALA A 201 49.08 18.81 40.73
C ALA A 201 49.54 17.62 39.86
N ALA A 202 50.82 17.25 39.95
CA ALA A 202 51.32 16.04 39.28
C ALA A 202 50.69 14.75 39.82
N LEU A 203 50.46 14.67 41.13
CA LEU A 203 49.81 13.50 41.75
C LEU A 203 48.31 13.45 41.45
N GLU A 204 47.63 14.61 41.43
CA GLU A 204 46.23 14.72 40.99
C GLU A 204 46.07 14.31 39.53
N GLN A 205 47.00 14.69 38.66
CA GLN A 205 47.00 14.30 37.25
C GLN A 205 47.12 12.77 37.09
N TYR A 206 47.96 12.11 37.90
CA TYR A 206 48.02 10.64 37.91
C TYR A 206 46.71 10.00 38.36
N GLN A 207 46.08 10.52 39.43
CA GLN A 207 44.78 10.01 39.89
C GLN A 207 43.70 10.16 38.82
N ARG A 208 43.71 11.28 38.09
CA ARG A 208 42.80 11.50 36.95
C ARG A 208 43.06 10.51 35.83
N CYS A 209 44.32 10.28 35.46
CA CYS A 209 44.71 9.25 34.48
C CYS A 209 44.23 7.85 34.91
N GLN A 210 44.50 7.46 36.16
CA GLN A 210 44.08 6.18 36.72
C GLN A 210 42.57 5.99 36.70
N GLN A 211 41.81 7.02 37.08
CA GLN A 211 40.35 6.97 37.05
C GLN A 211 39.82 6.78 35.63
N ILE A 212 40.35 7.54 34.67
CA ILE A 212 39.89 7.50 33.28
C ILE A 212 40.24 6.15 32.64
N VAL A 213 41.48 5.65 32.77
CA VAL A 213 41.88 4.35 32.21
C VAL A 213 41.09 3.21 32.84
N GLN A 214 40.83 3.26 34.16
CA GLN A 214 40.03 2.25 34.83
C GLN A 214 38.55 2.30 34.41
N GLN A 215 37.98 3.48 34.21
CA GLN A 215 36.57 3.63 33.79
C GLN A 215 36.35 3.22 32.34
N GLU A 216 37.22 3.63 31.43
CA GLU A 216 37.03 3.46 29.99
C GLU A 216 37.61 2.13 29.48
N LEU A 217 38.74 1.66 30.05
CA LEU A 217 39.44 0.46 29.57
C LEU A 217 39.44 -0.71 30.57
N ASN A 218 38.96 -0.50 31.81
CA ASN A 218 38.99 -1.50 32.90
C ASN A 218 40.39 -2.09 33.18
N THR A 219 41.44 -1.31 32.92
CA THR A 219 42.83 -1.68 33.19
C THR A 219 43.52 -0.67 34.09
N GLU A 220 44.68 -1.04 34.66
CA GLU A 220 45.56 -0.08 35.33
C GLU A 220 46.34 0.76 34.28
N PRO A 221 46.82 1.98 34.65
CA PRO A 221 47.73 2.76 33.80
C PRO A 221 48.98 1.97 33.39
N MET A 222 49.56 2.33 32.25
CA MET A 222 50.80 1.73 31.73
C MET A 222 51.93 1.72 32.77
N LEU A 223 52.83 0.75 32.63
CA LEU A 223 53.97 0.55 33.53
C LEU A 223 54.80 1.83 33.69
N GLU A 224 55.04 2.54 32.60
CA GLU A 224 55.77 3.80 32.56
C GLU A 224 55.07 4.91 33.35
N THR A 225 53.74 4.93 33.35
CA THR A 225 52.91 5.90 34.08
C THR A 225 52.96 5.62 35.59
N ASN A 226 52.88 4.34 36.00
CA ASN A 226 53.01 3.92 37.39
C ASN A 226 54.45 4.13 37.92
N GLN A 227 55.46 3.84 37.11
CA GLN A 227 56.86 4.13 37.45
C GLN A 227 57.08 5.63 37.67
N LEU A 228 56.51 6.49 36.81
CA LEU A 228 56.60 7.93 36.97
C LEU A 228 55.93 8.40 38.26
N TYR A 229 54.76 7.86 38.60
CA TYR A 229 54.08 8.13 39.87
C TYR A 229 54.95 7.76 41.08
N HIS A 230 55.56 6.57 41.09
CA HIS A 230 56.47 6.15 42.16
C HIS A 230 57.72 7.02 42.24
N ALA A 231 58.29 7.45 41.10
CA ALA A 231 59.41 8.37 41.06
C ALA A 231 59.04 9.76 41.65
N ILE A 232 57.83 10.25 41.35
CA ILE A 232 57.30 11.50 41.91
C ILE A 232 57.06 11.35 43.42
N LEU A 233 56.51 10.23 43.90
CA LEU A 233 56.36 9.95 45.34
C LEU A 233 57.70 9.83 46.06
N GLY A 234 58.69 9.20 45.44
CA GLY A 234 60.05 9.05 45.95
C GLY A 234 60.88 10.33 45.93
N GLY A 235 60.36 11.43 45.36
CA GLY A 235 61.07 12.71 45.26
C GLY A 235 62.26 12.67 44.29
N GLN A 236 62.26 11.72 43.35
CA GLN A 236 63.35 11.48 42.41
C GLN A 236 63.35 12.45 41.22
N ILE A 237 62.24 13.18 41.01
CA ILE A 237 62.16 14.27 40.03
C ILE A 237 62.40 15.58 40.78
N THR A 238 63.59 16.14 40.62
CA THR A 238 63.92 17.44 41.18
C THR A 238 63.26 18.56 40.36
N PRO A 239 62.69 19.60 41.03
CA PRO A 239 62.27 20.81 40.37
C PRO A 239 63.41 21.35 39.50
N ALA A 240 63.09 21.92 38.34
CA ALA A 240 64.09 22.71 37.64
C ALA A 240 64.53 23.85 38.57
N GLU A 241 65.84 24.12 38.64
CA GLU A 241 66.34 25.27 39.40
C GLU A 241 65.57 26.51 38.96
N SER A 242 64.86 27.11 39.92
CA SER A 242 63.92 28.20 39.69
C SER A 242 64.66 29.40 39.10
N ILE A 243 64.56 29.61 37.80
CA ILE A 243 64.66 30.96 37.25
C ILE A 243 63.29 31.59 37.57
N GLN A 244 63.31 32.53 38.52
CA GLN A 244 62.18 33.44 38.72
C GLN A 244 61.97 34.19 37.40
N VAL A 245 60.90 33.87 36.70
CA VAL A 245 60.35 34.73 35.66
C VAL A 245 58.92 35.05 36.09
N GLU A 246 58.67 36.35 36.24
CA GLU A 246 57.34 36.92 36.47
C GLU A 246 56.40 36.43 35.36
N GLN A 247 55.30 35.78 35.73
CA GLN A 247 54.24 35.48 34.78
C GLN A 247 53.58 36.80 34.33
N PRO A 248 53.58 37.12 33.03
CA PRO A 248 52.79 38.22 32.50
C PRO A 248 51.32 37.81 32.50
N HIS A 249 50.46 38.78 32.81
CA HIS A 249 49.03 38.71 32.56
C HIS A 249 48.77 38.39 31.08
N LEU A 250 48.16 37.24 30.78
CA LEU A 250 47.64 36.95 29.45
C LEU A 250 46.16 37.33 29.40
N GLU A 251 45.93 38.49 28.80
CA GLU A 251 44.68 38.87 28.17
C GLU A 251 44.30 37.81 27.14
N THR A 252 43.19 37.11 27.37
CA THR A 252 42.53 36.34 26.31
C THR A 252 41.99 37.34 25.29
N HIS A 253 42.72 37.49 24.18
CA HIS A 253 42.21 38.07 22.95
C HIS A 253 41.04 37.23 22.44
N VAL A 254 39.82 37.64 22.77
CA VAL A 254 38.62 37.23 22.04
C VAL A 254 38.67 37.95 20.69
N ALA A 255 39.04 37.24 19.64
CA ALA A 255 38.94 37.72 18.28
C ALA A 255 37.46 37.96 17.94
N GLN A 256 37.10 39.23 17.83
CA GLN A 256 35.80 39.70 17.36
C GLN A 256 35.60 39.31 15.90
N HIS A 257 34.48 38.64 15.61
CA HIS A 257 33.92 38.59 14.26
C HIS A 257 32.41 38.84 14.34
N GLN A 258 32.01 40.07 14.00
CA GLN A 258 30.64 40.47 13.73
C GLN A 258 30.28 40.18 12.27
N SER A 259 29.15 39.51 12.02
CA SER A 259 28.04 40.07 11.22
C SER A 259 26.85 39.12 11.12
N GLY A 260 25.74 39.50 11.76
CA GLY A 260 24.40 39.56 11.14
C GLY A 260 23.79 38.31 10.50
N SER A 261 23.66 37.19 11.21
CA SER A 261 22.71 36.12 10.85
C SER A 261 21.73 35.88 12.00
N SER A 262 20.45 35.64 11.69
CA SER A 262 19.42 35.27 12.66
C SER A 262 19.79 33.94 13.35
N PRO A 263 19.57 33.75 14.67
CA PRO A 263 19.89 32.50 15.36
C PRO A 263 19.05 31.33 14.83
N LEU A 264 17.93 31.65 14.18
CA LEU A 264 17.00 30.71 13.61
C LEU A 264 17.33 30.33 12.16
N ASP A 265 18.30 31.01 11.52
CA ASP A 265 18.69 30.76 10.12
C ASP A 265 19.83 29.73 9.96
N LEU A 266 20.46 29.28 11.05
CA LEU A 266 21.53 28.27 11.03
C LEU A 266 21.21 27.08 11.94
N SER A 267 21.03 25.90 11.31
CA SER A 267 21.31 24.52 11.76
C SER A 267 21.01 24.03 13.20
N THR A 268 20.48 24.82 14.11
CA THR A 268 20.11 24.40 15.46
C THR A 268 18.60 24.43 15.61
N LEU A 269 18.02 23.26 15.87
CA LEU A 269 16.66 23.18 16.40
C LEU A 269 16.66 23.88 17.77
N PRO A 270 15.55 24.52 18.19
CA PRO A 270 15.43 25.09 19.52
C PRO A 270 15.78 24.03 20.58
N PRO A 271 16.44 24.43 21.69
CA PRO A 271 16.84 23.48 22.72
C PRO A 271 15.59 22.74 23.24
N PHE A 272 15.69 21.42 23.33
CA PHE A 272 14.63 20.60 23.89
C PHE A 272 14.71 20.67 25.42
N VAL A 273 13.77 21.37 26.05
CA VAL A 273 13.76 21.68 27.50
C VAL A 273 12.35 21.57 28.05
N GLY A 274 12.21 21.19 29.33
CA GLY A 274 10.93 21.17 30.04
C GLY A 274 10.06 19.96 29.69
N ARG A 275 10.69 18.92 29.13
CA ARG A 275 10.05 17.67 28.66
C ARG A 275 10.73 16.43 29.21
N GLU A 276 11.54 16.60 30.25
CA GLU A 276 12.34 15.55 30.86
C GLU A 276 11.44 14.46 31.47
N THR A 277 10.29 14.85 32.04
CA THR A 277 9.34 13.90 32.64
C THR A 277 8.66 13.04 31.61
N GLU A 278 8.21 13.64 30.50
CA GLU A 278 7.51 12.97 29.42
C GLU A 278 8.48 12.09 28.61
N MET A 279 9.71 12.57 28.38
CA MET A 279 10.76 11.76 27.77
C MET A 279 11.13 10.56 28.65
N ALA A 280 11.23 10.75 29.98
CA ALA A 280 11.49 9.66 30.91
C ALA A 280 10.33 8.63 30.94
N ALA A 281 9.08 9.07 30.79
CA ALA A 281 7.92 8.19 30.69
C ALA A 281 7.94 7.36 29.40
N LEU A 282 8.27 7.97 28.26
CA LEU A 282 8.44 7.25 26.98
C LEU A 282 9.63 6.27 27.03
N ASP A 283 10.77 6.66 27.61
CA ASP A 283 11.93 5.77 27.80
C ASP A 283 11.61 4.62 28.77
N SER A 284 10.83 4.86 29.82
CA SER A 284 10.32 3.83 30.72
C SER A 284 9.40 2.84 29.99
N THR A 285 8.52 3.35 29.12
CA THR A 285 7.64 2.52 28.28
C THR A 285 8.46 1.67 27.31
N TRP A 286 9.45 2.25 26.64
CA TRP A 286 10.38 1.51 25.77
C TRP A 286 11.17 0.43 26.51
N LYS A 287 11.68 0.72 27.71
CA LYS A 287 12.35 -0.28 28.56
C LYS A 287 11.43 -1.43 28.93
N GLN A 288 10.13 -1.19 29.07
CA GLN A 288 9.14 -2.25 29.25
C GLN A 288 8.88 -3.00 27.94
N THR A 289 8.87 -2.29 26.80
CA THR A 289 8.76 -2.90 25.47
C THR A 289 9.86 -3.91 25.20
N MET A 290 11.11 -3.55 25.51
CA MET A 290 12.27 -4.42 25.36
C MET A 290 12.27 -5.67 26.27
N LYS A 291 11.30 -5.78 27.19
CA LYS A 291 11.03 -7.02 27.94
C LYS A 291 10.03 -7.94 27.21
N ASN A 292 9.96 -7.83 25.88
CA ASN A 292 9.02 -8.52 24.99
C ASN A 292 7.56 -8.25 25.35
N ARG A 293 7.24 -6.96 25.52
CA ARG A 293 5.86 -6.54 25.77
C ARG A 293 5.44 -5.39 24.86
N GLY A 294 4.57 -5.63 23.88
CA GLY A 294 4.10 -4.58 22.99
C GLY A 294 3.16 -3.59 23.67
N TRP A 295 3.20 -2.33 23.24
CA TRP A 295 2.37 -1.25 23.79
C TRP A 295 1.88 -0.28 22.72
N LEU A 296 0.70 0.31 22.97
CA LEU A 296 0.30 1.58 22.36
C LEU A 296 0.58 2.71 23.37
N ALA A 297 1.42 3.66 23.01
CA ALA A 297 1.60 4.91 23.73
C ALA A 297 0.96 6.06 22.94
N LEU A 298 0.16 6.90 23.58
CA LEU A 298 -0.45 8.07 22.96
C LEU A 298 0.11 9.35 23.57
N ILE A 299 0.60 10.26 22.73
CA ILE A 299 0.94 11.63 23.12
C ILE A 299 -0.29 12.50 22.85
N VAL A 300 -0.94 12.96 23.92
CA VAL A 300 -2.22 13.67 23.89
C VAL A 300 -2.01 15.13 24.32
N GLY A 301 -2.50 16.09 23.52
CA GLY A 301 -2.43 17.50 23.89
C GLY A 301 -2.91 18.46 22.80
N GLU A 302 -2.93 19.75 23.10
CA GLU A 302 -3.40 20.82 22.21
C GLU A 302 -2.50 21.00 20.97
N ALA A 303 -3.02 21.58 19.89
CA ALA A 303 -2.21 21.97 18.73
C ALA A 303 -1.03 22.89 19.11
N GLY A 304 0.14 22.65 18.49
CA GLY A 304 1.35 23.46 18.71
C GLY A 304 2.12 23.18 20.01
N VAL A 305 1.60 22.34 20.91
CA VAL A 305 2.21 22.06 22.23
C VAL A 305 3.52 21.25 22.17
N GLY A 306 3.89 20.71 20.99
CA GLY A 306 5.15 19.99 20.78
C GLY A 306 5.06 18.46 20.72
N LYS A 307 3.88 17.89 20.42
CA LYS A 307 3.67 16.42 20.34
C LYS A 307 4.62 15.74 19.33
N THR A 308 4.63 16.23 18.09
CA THR A 308 5.53 15.74 17.03
C THR A 308 6.99 15.93 17.44
N ARG A 309 7.32 17.07 18.05
CA ARG A 309 8.69 17.35 18.54
C ARG A 309 9.15 16.34 19.59
N LEU A 310 8.30 15.98 20.55
CA LEU A 310 8.58 14.94 21.54
C LEU A 310 8.79 13.57 20.87
N ALA A 311 7.91 13.20 19.92
CA ALA A 311 8.03 11.95 19.17
C ALA A 311 9.32 11.88 18.32
N GLU A 312 9.70 12.99 17.69
CA GLU A 312 10.96 13.13 16.92
C GLU A 312 12.19 12.98 17.81
N GLU A 313 12.25 13.69 18.95
CA GLU A 313 13.39 13.60 19.87
C GLU A 313 13.53 12.20 20.46
N PHE A 314 12.41 11.57 20.79
CA PHE A 314 12.39 10.18 21.22
C PHE A 314 12.88 9.23 20.12
N THR A 315 12.40 9.42 18.89
CA THR A 315 12.83 8.67 17.70
C THR A 315 14.33 8.83 17.43
N LYS A 316 14.87 10.05 17.55
CA LYS A 316 16.32 10.29 17.41
C LYS A 316 17.12 9.51 18.45
N CYS A 317 16.67 9.51 19.71
CA CYS A 317 17.32 8.75 20.77
C CYS A 317 17.35 7.25 20.47
N LEU A 318 16.25 6.69 19.95
CA LEU A 318 16.18 5.27 19.58
C LEU A 318 16.97 4.93 18.31
N ARG A 319 16.95 5.78 17.28
CA ARG A 319 17.78 5.60 16.08
C ARG A 319 19.26 5.58 16.40
N TRP A 320 19.72 6.44 17.32
CA TRP A 320 21.10 6.44 17.80
C TRP A 320 21.48 5.14 18.52
N LYS A 321 20.49 4.42 19.08
CA LYS A 321 20.64 3.07 19.66
C LYS A 321 20.48 1.94 18.63
N GLY A 322 20.34 2.25 17.33
CA GLY A 322 20.18 1.27 16.26
C GLY A 322 18.78 0.67 16.13
N VAL A 323 17.75 1.32 16.67
CA VAL A 323 16.36 0.84 16.60
C VAL A 323 15.72 1.27 15.26
N PRO A 324 15.14 0.33 14.47
CA PRO A 324 14.32 0.64 13.31
C PRO A 324 13.09 1.47 13.69
N VAL A 325 12.78 2.49 12.88
CA VAL A 325 11.61 3.36 13.10
C VAL A 325 10.81 3.48 11.82
N LEU A 326 9.55 3.04 11.88
CA LEU A 326 8.56 3.22 10.82
C LEU A 326 7.68 4.41 11.16
N TRP A 327 7.32 5.22 10.17
CA TRP A 327 6.57 6.44 10.40
C TRP A 327 5.43 6.58 9.41
N GLY A 328 4.21 6.63 9.92
CA GLY A 328 2.98 6.85 9.16
C GLY A 328 2.22 8.07 9.69
N ARG A 329 1.36 8.66 8.84
CA ARG A 329 0.65 9.89 9.18
C ARG A 329 -0.81 9.77 8.76
N CYS A 330 -1.70 10.27 9.61
CA CYS A 330 -3.09 10.45 9.25
C CYS A 330 -3.26 11.87 8.70
N TYR A 331 -4.03 12.01 7.63
CA TYR A 331 -4.37 13.30 7.04
C TYR A 331 -5.88 13.50 7.09
N GLU A 332 -6.31 14.70 7.50
CA GLU A 332 -7.73 15.05 7.56
C GLU A 332 -8.46 14.77 6.22
N PHE A 333 -7.78 15.04 5.11
CA PHE A 333 -8.31 14.90 3.76
C PHE A 333 -8.29 13.46 3.21
N GLU A 334 -7.54 12.56 3.86
CA GLU A 334 -7.39 11.14 3.48
C GLU A 334 -8.17 10.19 4.39
N ARG A 335 -9.06 10.72 5.23
CA ARG A 335 -9.85 9.93 6.21
C ARG A 335 -10.65 8.77 5.61
N ILE A 336 -10.95 8.81 4.31
CA ILE A 336 -11.71 7.78 3.58
C ILE A 336 -10.77 6.73 2.95
N LEU A 337 -9.45 6.94 2.95
CA LEU A 337 -8.48 5.97 2.43
C LEU A 337 -8.24 4.85 3.47
N PRO A 338 -8.61 3.59 3.17
CA PRO A 338 -8.42 2.48 4.11
C PRO A 338 -6.93 2.21 4.35
N TYR A 339 -6.57 1.94 5.62
CA TYR A 339 -5.23 1.48 6.06
C TYR A 339 -4.02 2.38 5.72
N GLN A 340 -4.25 3.56 5.15
CA GLN A 340 -3.22 4.40 4.53
C GLN A 340 -2.04 4.78 5.45
N PRO A 341 -2.22 5.18 6.72
CA PRO A 341 -1.09 5.50 7.60
C PRO A 341 -0.17 4.30 7.87
N ILE A 342 -0.74 3.09 7.89
CA ILE A 342 0.04 1.85 8.06
C ILE A 342 0.77 1.51 6.76
N ALA A 343 0.11 1.67 5.61
CA ALA A 343 0.76 1.52 4.31
C ALA A 343 1.95 2.48 4.17
N GLU A 344 1.79 3.76 4.56
CA GLU A 344 2.87 4.77 4.57
C GLU A 344 4.02 4.37 5.50
N ALA A 345 3.71 3.93 6.73
CA ALA A 345 4.72 3.45 7.67
C ALA A 345 5.51 2.26 7.09
N LEU A 346 4.84 1.32 6.44
CA LEU A 346 5.48 0.16 5.81
C LEU A 346 6.27 0.54 4.54
N ARG A 347 5.81 1.52 3.76
CA ARG A 347 6.57 2.07 2.62
C ARG A 347 7.90 2.68 3.06
N SER A 348 7.96 3.24 4.27
CA SER A 348 9.22 3.79 4.81
C SER A 348 10.27 2.72 5.17
N PHE A 349 9.90 1.43 5.13
CA PHE A 349 10.81 0.33 5.41
C PHE A 349 11.81 0.13 4.26
N SER A 350 13.10 0.14 4.58
CA SER A 350 14.19 -0.18 3.65
C SER A 350 15.13 -1.20 4.29
N PRO A 351 15.19 -2.44 3.79
CA PRO A 351 15.98 -3.50 4.41
C PRO A 351 17.47 -3.19 4.51
N ASP A 352 18.03 -2.55 3.47
CA ASP A 352 19.47 -2.27 3.39
C ASP A 352 19.87 -1.07 4.26
N LEU A 353 19.02 -0.04 4.37
CA LEU A 353 19.26 1.12 5.24
C LEU A 353 19.08 0.78 6.72
N MET A 354 18.12 -0.10 7.03
CA MET A 354 17.82 -0.48 8.41
C MET A 354 18.68 -1.66 8.89
N GLN A 355 19.48 -2.28 8.01
CA GLN A 355 20.24 -3.51 8.27
C GLN A 355 19.38 -4.64 8.84
N VAL A 356 18.09 -4.65 8.49
CA VAL A 356 17.11 -5.64 8.94
C VAL A 356 16.48 -6.25 7.69
N LYS A 357 16.70 -7.55 7.48
CA LYS A 357 16.04 -8.32 6.42
C LYS A 357 15.03 -9.26 7.07
N PRO A 358 13.72 -8.96 7.01
CA PRO A 358 12.71 -9.84 7.56
C PRO A 358 12.79 -11.19 6.85
N ASP A 359 12.68 -12.26 7.62
CA ASP A 359 12.66 -13.61 7.08
C ASP A 359 11.29 -13.87 6.46
N VAL A 360 11.18 -13.56 5.16
CA VAL A 360 9.92 -13.67 4.41
C VAL A 360 9.33 -15.08 4.40
N GLU A 361 10.14 -16.12 4.64
CA GLU A 361 9.66 -17.50 4.77
C GLU A 361 8.88 -17.73 6.07
N LYS A 362 9.04 -16.86 7.08
CA LYS A 362 8.32 -16.91 8.36
C LYS A 362 7.05 -16.06 8.39
N ILE A 363 6.78 -15.31 7.34
CA ILE A 363 5.64 -14.38 7.28
C ILE A 363 4.51 -15.02 6.48
N ASP A 364 3.48 -15.48 7.18
CA ASP A 364 2.25 -15.92 6.55
C ASP A 364 1.55 -14.74 5.87
N PHE A 365 0.85 -15.01 4.78
CA PHE A 365 -0.02 -14.03 4.10
C PHE A 365 0.68 -12.76 3.60
N LEU A 366 1.99 -12.82 3.31
CA LEU A 366 2.78 -11.72 2.77
C LEU A 366 2.17 -11.12 1.48
N GLN A 367 1.43 -11.92 0.69
CA GLN A 367 0.69 -11.42 -0.47
C GLN A 367 -0.43 -10.41 -0.14
N GLU A 368 -1.06 -10.50 1.03
CA GLU A 368 -2.11 -9.55 1.44
C GLU A 368 -1.46 -8.22 1.83
N LEU A 369 -0.30 -8.27 2.47
CA LEU A 369 0.55 -7.09 2.68
C LEU A 369 0.90 -6.41 1.35
N PHE A 370 1.18 -7.18 0.29
CA PHE A 370 1.46 -6.61 -1.04
C PHE A 370 0.25 -5.97 -1.71
N LYS A 371 -0.99 -6.36 -1.37
CA LYS A 371 -2.17 -5.61 -1.82
C LYS A 371 -2.24 -4.23 -1.16
N LEU A 372 -1.73 -4.11 0.07
CA LEU A 372 -1.66 -2.85 0.80
C LEU A 372 -0.45 -1.99 0.38
N VAL A 373 0.70 -2.62 0.14
CA VAL A 373 1.95 -1.97 -0.27
C VAL A 373 2.59 -2.77 -1.43
N PRO A 374 2.11 -2.58 -2.67
CA PRO A 374 2.62 -3.30 -3.84
C PRO A 374 4.12 -3.09 -4.08
N GLU A 375 4.66 -1.95 -3.65
CA GLU A 375 6.07 -1.59 -3.82
C GLU A 375 7.00 -2.56 -3.08
N LEU A 376 6.56 -3.14 -1.96
CA LEU A 376 7.32 -4.16 -1.24
C LEU A 376 7.49 -5.44 -2.06
N ALA A 377 6.56 -5.75 -2.97
CA ALA A 377 6.62 -6.97 -3.78
C ALA A 377 7.84 -6.99 -4.72
N ALA A 378 8.34 -5.82 -5.16
CA ALA A 378 9.49 -5.73 -6.04
C ALA A 378 10.82 -6.13 -5.36
N SER A 379 10.88 -6.04 -4.02
CA SER A 379 12.09 -6.31 -3.23
C SER A 379 12.20 -7.77 -2.75
N TYR A 380 11.15 -8.58 -2.94
CA TYR A 380 11.12 -9.97 -2.47
C TYR A 380 10.85 -10.96 -3.63
N PRO A 381 11.60 -12.07 -3.74
CA PRO A 381 11.39 -13.07 -4.79
C PRO A 381 10.00 -13.70 -4.74
N GLU A 382 9.39 -14.00 -5.88
CA GLU A 382 8.12 -14.73 -5.96
C GLU A 382 8.16 -16.08 -5.22
N THR A 383 9.33 -16.69 -5.03
CA THR A 383 9.50 -17.97 -4.33
C THR A 383 9.18 -17.90 -2.83
N ALA A 384 9.21 -16.71 -2.21
CA ALA A 384 9.02 -16.52 -0.77
C ALA A 384 7.56 -16.62 -0.27
N LEU A 385 6.54 -16.47 -1.14
CA LEU A 385 5.14 -16.43 -0.68
C LEU A 385 4.53 -17.82 -0.35
N ARG A 386 5.35 -18.84 -0.09
CA ARG A 386 4.89 -20.19 0.28
C ARG A 386 4.52 -20.19 1.78
N SER A 387 3.30 -19.82 2.15
CA SER A 387 2.80 -20.10 3.52
C SER A 387 1.67 -21.12 3.49
N GLU A 388 1.99 -22.36 3.90
CA GLU A 388 1.07 -23.47 4.13
C GLU A 388 0.49 -23.38 5.56
N THR A 389 -0.42 -22.44 5.84
CA THR A 389 -1.07 -22.37 7.18
C THR A 389 -2.53 -21.88 7.10
N PRO A 390 -3.47 -22.46 7.90
CA PRO A 390 -4.89 -22.42 7.59
C PRO A 390 -5.71 -21.29 8.28
N VAL A 391 -6.93 -21.07 7.75
CA VAL A 391 -8.11 -20.49 8.45
C VAL A 391 -7.95 -19.09 9.03
N GLU A 392 -7.81 -18.07 8.19
CA GLU A 392 -8.09 -16.70 8.66
C GLU A 392 -8.88 -15.94 7.60
N LEU A 393 -9.84 -15.19 8.11
CA LEU A 393 -10.52 -14.06 7.52
C LEU A 393 -9.64 -13.24 6.55
N GLU A 394 -10.10 -12.85 5.35
CA GLU A 394 -9.22 -12.12 4.40
C GLU A 394 -8.72 -10.77 4.95
N GLN A 395 -9.55 -10.05 5.72
CA GLN A 395 -9.11 -8.89 6.50
C GLN A 395 -8.14 -9.30 7.62
N ALA A 396 -8.38 -10.41 8.32
CA ALA A 396 -7.48 -10.91 9.35
C ALA A 396 -6.14 -11.39 8.77
N ARG A 397 -6.09 -11.90 7.54
CA ARG A 397 -4.84 -12.25 6.84
C ARG A 397 -4.04 -11.01 6.50
N LEU A 398 -4.70 -9.96 6.01
CA LEU A 398 -4.03 -8.67 5.86
C LEU A 398 -3.45 -8.23 7.21
N PHE A 399 -4.26 -8.30 8.27
CA PHE A 399 -3.83 -7.87 9.60
C PHE A 399 -2.69 -8.73 10.16
N LYS A 400 -2.73 -10.04 9.94
CA LYS A 400 -1.69 -10.99 10.35
C LYS A 400 -0.43 -10.84 9.51
N GLY A 401 -0.54 -10.70 8.19
CA GLY A 401 0.60 -10.45 7.31
C GLY A 401 1.32 -9.16 7.69
N VAL A 402 0.58 -8.08 7.96
CA VAL A 402 1.14 -6.84 8.53
C VAL A 402 1.77 -7.12 9.90
N SER A 403 1.08 -7.80 10.81
CA SER A 403 1.57 -8.10 12.16
C SER A 403 2.86 -8.93 12.16
N GLN A 404 2.93 -9.99 11.37
CA GLN A 404 4.09 -10.88 11.27
C GLN A 404 5.26 -10.19 10.58
N PHE A 405 4.99 -9.37 9.56
CA PHE A 405 6.04 -8.56 8.94
C PHE A 405 6.65 -7.57 9.94
N LEU A 406 5.83 -6.87 10.72
CA LEU A 406 6.30 -5.98 11.78
C LEU A 406 7.04 -6.75 12.89
N PHE A 407 6.59 -7.95 13.22
CA PHE A 407 7.27 -8.83 14.18
C PHE A 407 8.66 -9.24 13.71
N GLU A 408 8.81 -9.68 12.46
CA GLU A 408 10.10 -10.07 11.90
C GLU A 408 11.09 -8.89 11.85
N ILE A 409 10.60 -7.68 11.58
CA ILE A 409 11.44 -6.47 11.66
C ILE A 409 11.92 -6.22 13.10
N ALA A 410 11.11 -6.54 14.11
CA ALA A 410 11.36 -6.20 15.50
C ALA A 410 12.30 -7.15 16.26
N GLN A 411 12.60 -8.35 15.72
CA GLN A 411 13.22 -9.45 16.47
C GLN A 411 14.59 -9.12 17.13
N HIS A 412 15.39 -8.21 16.54
CA HIS A 412 16.77 -7.98 16.99
C HIS A 412 16.97 -6.76 17.88
N SER A 413 16.38 -5.62 17.51
CA SER A 413 16.60 -4.32 18.19
C SER A 413 15.32 -3.67 18.68
N GLY A 414 14.18 -4.37 18.58
CA GLY A 414 12.85 -3.81 18.78
C GLY A 414 12.41 -2.92 17.61
N LEU A 415 11.16 -2.46 17.63
CA LEU A 415 10.60 -1.61 16.57
C LEU A 415 9.78 -0.47 17.17
N LEU A 416 10.02 0.76 16.70
CA LEU A 416 9.14 1.89 16.95
C LEU A 416 8.29 2.16 15.71
N ILE A 417 6.97 2.20 15.86
CA ILE A 417 6.04 2.62 14.81
C ILE A 417 5.39 3.91 15.28
N VAL A 418 5.62 5.01 14.57
CA VAL A 418 5.00 6.31 14.89
C VAL A 418 3.83 6.54 13.94
N ILE A 419 2.63 6.76 14.48
CA ILE A 419 1.46 7.13 13.71
C ILE A 419 0.97 8.51 14.16
N GLU A 420 1.19 9.52 13.32
CA GLU A 420 0.76 10.88 13.68
C GLU A 420 -0.73 11.10 13.44
N ASP A 421 -1.33 11.93 14.31
CA ASP A 421 -2.66 12.51 14.15
C ASP A 421 -3.80 11.48 14.02
N LEU A 422 -3.77 10.44 14.87
CA LEU A 422 -4.74 9.33 14.86
C LEU A 422 -6.21 9.74 14.89
N GLN A 423 -6.54 10.98 15.30
CA GLN A 423 -7.90 11.52 15.18
C GLN A 423 -8.46 11.53 13.75
N TRP A 424 -7.61 11.46 12.71
CA TRP A 424 -8.04 11.44 11.31
C TRP A 424 -7.95 10.07 10.64
N ALA A 425 -7.63 9.01 11.38
CA ALA A 425 -7.58 7.66 10.84
C ALA A 425 -8.96 7.17 10.36
N ALA A 426 -8.97 6.46 9.23
CA ALA A 426 -10.11 5.68 8.77
C ALA A 426 -10.49 4.60 9.80
N GLU A 427 -11.75 4.15 9.80
CA GLU A 427 -12.22 3.18 10.79
C GLU A 427 -11.54 1.81 10.62
N SER A 428 -11.35 1.37 9.37
CA SER A 428 -10.55 0.19 9.05
C SER A 428 -9.10 0.27 9.56
N THR A 429 -8.47 1.46 9.52
CA THR A 429 -7.13 1.69 10.10
C THR A 429 -7.14 1.54 11.62
N LEU A 430 -8.17 2.03 12.30
CA LEU A 430 -8.32 1.87 13.75
C LEU A 430 -8.58 0.41 14.14
N GLU A 431 -9.32 -0.35 13.33
CA GLU A 431 -9.51 -1.80 13.48
C GLU A 431 -8.18 -2.56 13.34
N LEU A 432 -7.36 -2.24 12.33
CA LEU A 432 -6.01 -2.79 12.17
C LEU A 432 -5.11 -2.42 13.35
N LEU A 433 -5.12 -1.16 13.79
CA LEU A 433 -4.33 -0.71 14.95
C LEU A 433 -4.72 -1.49 16.21
N HIS A 434 -6.02 -1.68 16.45
CA HIS A 434 -6.53 -2.50 17.54
C HIS A 434 -6.00 -3.94 17.45
N TYR A 435 -6.04 -4.55 16.27
CA TYR A 435 -5.52 -5.89 16.03
C TYR A 435 -4.01 -5.97 16.31
N LEU A 436 -3.22 -5.03 15.79
CA LEU A 436 -1.77 -5.01 15.98
C LEU A 436 -1.39 -4.90 17.45
N VAL A 437 -2.03 -4.00 18.20
CA VAL A 437 -1.74 -3.82 19.63
C VAL A 437 -2.04 -5.09 20.43
N ARG A 438 -3.07 -5.86 20.06
CA ARG A 438 -3.45 -7.10 20.76
C ARG A 438 -2.62 -8.33 20.35
N ASN A 439 -2.16 -8.41 19.10
CA ASN A 439 -1.39 -9.55 18.61
C ASN A 439 0.12 -9.39 18.80
N LEU A 440 0.59 -8.15 18.99
CA LEU A 440 2.01 -7.84 19.22
C LEU A 440 2.33 -7.62 20.70
N VAL A 441 1.43 -7.99 21.61
CA VAL A 441 1.61 -7.83 23.07
C VAL A 441 2.85 -8.53 23.58
N THR A 442 3.33 -9.60 22.95
CA THR A 442 4.55 -10.32 23.35
C THR A 442 5.79 -9.96 22.53
N SER A 443 5.72 -8.88 21.76
CA SER A 443 6.75 -8.46 20.81
C SER A 443 7.44 -7.18 21.29
N PRO A 444 8.72 -6.95 20.97
CA PRO A 444 9.44 -5.72 21.34
C PRO A 444 9.05 -4.55 20.42
N ILE A 445 7.74 -4.26 20.30
CA ILE A 445 7.18 -3.24 19.41
C ILE A 445 6.47 -2.17 20.23
N LEU A 446 6.84 -0.91 20.01
CA LEU A 446 6.14 0.24 20.57
C LEU A 446 5.44 0.98 19.44
N ILE A 447 4.11 1.09 19.52
CA ILE A 447 3.34 1.95 18.63
C ILE A 447 3.12 3.28 19.36
N LEU A 448 3.59 4.38 18.78
CA LEU A 448 3.47 5.72 19.31
C LEU A 448 2.49 6.54 18.46
N GLY A 449 1.33 6.84 19.01
CA GLY A 449 0.31 7.67 18.36
C GLY A 449 0.35 9.11 18.86
N THR A 450 0.10 10.10 17.99
CA THR A 450 -0.19 11.48 18.43
C THR A 450 -1.68 11.80 18.27
N VAL A 451 -2.24 12.52 19.25
CA VAL A 451 -3.68 12.82 19.30
C VAL A 451 -3.91 14.27 19.71
N ARG A 452 -4.84 14.94 19.03
CA ARG A 452 -5.29 16.30 19.36
C ARG A 452 -6.60 16.28 20.12
N THR A 453 -6.61 16.94 21.27
CA THR A 453 -7.77 16.97 22.17
C THR A 453 -8.94 17.74 21.59
N GLU A 454 -8.71 18.84 20.88
CA GLU A 454 -9.76 19.68 20.32
C GLU A 454 -10.53 19.04 19.14
N GLU A 455 -9.96 18.06 18.46
CA GLU A 455 -10.56 17.40 17.28
C GLU A 455 -11.43 16.19 17.64
N LEU A 456 -11.41 15.75 18.91
CA LEU A 456 -12.15 14.58 19.36
C LEU A 456 -13.58 14.94 19.78
N GLY A 457 -14.51 14.79 18.84
CA GLY A 457 -15.95 14.85 19.14
C GLY A 457 -16.42 13.70 20.06
N ARG A 458 -17.53 13.88 20.78
CA ARG A 458 -18.05 12.91 21.79
C ARG A 458 -18.25 11.48 21.29
N ASN A 459 -18.48 11.28 19.99
CA ASN A 459 -18.76 9.97 19.37
C ASN A 459 -17.63 9.49 18.46
N HIS A 460 -16.39 9.98 18.64
CA HIS A 460 -15.29 9.61 17.75
C HIS A 460 -14.86 8.14 17.95
N PRO A 461 -14.64 7.33 16.88
CA PRO A 461 -14.25 5.91 17.00
C PRO A 461 -12.97 5.68 17.81
N LEU A 462 -12.01 6.61 17.74
CA LEU A 462 -10.77 6.55 18.53
C LEU A 462 -11.03 6.53 20.05
N ILE A 463 -12.10 7.19 20.53
CA ILE A 463 -12.46 7.20 21.96
C ILE A 463 -12.89 5.79 22.41
N ALA A 464 -13.65 5.08 21.58
CA ALA A 464 -14.05 3.70 21.88
C ALA A 464 -12.84 2.76 21.91
N LEU A 465 -11.91 2.91 20.96
CA LEU A 465 -10.66 2.16 20.92
C LEU A 465 -9.81 2.42 22.17
N GLN A 466 -9.62 3.69 22.54
CA GLN A 466 -8.90 4.08 23.76
C GLN A 466 -9.51 3.42 25.01
N ALA A 467 -10.84 3.51 25.16
CA ALA A 467 -11.54 2.90 26.30
C ALA A 467 -11.41 1.37 26.33
N GLN A 468 -11.30 0.71 25.17
CA GLN A 468 -11.07 -0.73 25.10
C GLN A 468 -9.63 -1.09 25.50
N LEU A 469 -8.63 -0.50 24.85
CA LEU A 469 -7.21 -0.81 25.12
C LEU A 469 -6.79 -0.44 26.55
N LYS A 470 -7.40 0.59 27.14
CA LYS A 470 -7.19 0.97 28.55
C LYS A 470 -7.71 -0.10 29.51
N ARG A 471 -8.87 -0.72 29.22
CA ARG A 471 -9.42 -1.83 30.01
C ARG A 471 -8.55 -3.09 29.91
N GLU A 472 -7.93 -3.30 28.75
CA GLU A 472 -7.02 -4.43 28.49
C GLU A 472 -5.60 -4.19 29.04
N GLY A 473 -5.29 -2.98 29.50
CA GLY A 473 -3.98 -2.63 30.05
C GLY A 473 -2.87 -2.60 28.99
N LEU A 474 -3.22 -2.23 27.75
CA LEU A 474 -2.31 -2.16 26.58
C LEU A 474 -2.05 -0.73 26.10
N LEU A 475 -2.65 0.27 26.76
CA LEU A 475 -2.56 1.69 26.42
C LEU A 475 -1.83 2.49 27.51
N HIS A 476 -0.89 3.34 27.10
CA HIS A 476 -0.26 4.36 27.94
C HIS A 476 -0.55 5.76 27.40
N ASP A 477 -1.29 6.57 28.15
CA ASP A 477 -1.62 7.95 27.78
C ASP A 477 -0.58 8.91 28.39
N GLN A 478 0.22 9.57 27.55
CA GLN A 478 1.10 10.65 27.95
C GLN A 478 0.46 11.99 27.58
N HIS A 479 -0.05 12.70 28.57
CA HIS A 479 -0.56 14.06 28.38
C HIS A 479 0.60 15.04 28.29
N LEU A 480 0.53 15.94 27.30
CA LEU A 480 1.52 16.96 27.05
C LEU A 480 0.93 18.34 27.37
N GLU A 481 1.34 18.91 28.49
CA GLU A 481 0.91 20.24 28.95
C GLU A 481 1.72 21.35 28.27
N ARG A 482 1.27 22.61 28.40
CA ARG A 482 2.04 23.78 27.95
C ARG A 482 3.32 23.94 28.80
N LEU A 483 4.35 24.57 28.25
CA LEU A 483 5.62 24.81 28.95
C LEU A 483 5.42 25.73 30.15
N SER A 484 6.13 25.46 31.24
CA SER A 484 6.12 26.33 32.42
C SER A 484 6.95 27.60 32.18
N SER A 485 6.79 28.59 33.05
CA SER A 485 7.62 29.81 32.98
C SER A 485 9.11 29.50 33.13
N MET A 486 9.47 28.52 33.97
CA MET A 486 10.86 28.09 34.17
C MET A 486 11.44 27.43 32.91
N ASP A 487 10.62 26.69 32.15
CA ASP A 487 11.06 26.07 30.90
C ASP A 487 11.34 27.12 29.83
N ILE A 488 10.48 28.14 29.73
CA ILE A 488 10.70 29.28 28.82
C ILE A 488 11.97 30.05 29.21
N GLU A 489 12.16 30.35 30.50
CA GLU A 489 13.40 30.98 30.99
C GLU A 489 14.65 30.18 30.59
N SER A 490 14.61 28.86 30.74
CA SER A 490 15.72 27.98 30.35
C SER A 490 15.96 27.95 28.84
N ILE A 491 14.90 27.91 28.03
CA ILE A 491 14.99 27.96 26.56
C ILE A 491 15.62 29.28 26.12
N ILE A 492 15.09 30.41 26.60
CA ILE A 492 15.59 31.74 26.25
C ILE A 492 17.03 31.90 26.72
N SER A 493 17.38 31.41 27.91
CA SER A 493 18.73 31.50 28.42
C SER A 493 19.74 30.69 27.59
N LYS A 494 19.39 29.46 27.21
CA LYS A 494 20.22 28.62 26.32
C LYS A 494 20.34 29.19 24.91
N MET A 495 19.27 29.77 24.36
CA MET A 495 19.28 30.36 23.03
C MET A 495 20.02 31.70 22.98
N SER A 496 19.93 32.50 24.04
CA SER A 496 20.55 33.82 24.12
C SER A 496 22.02 33.81 24.55
N GLY A 497 22.46 32.75 25.22
CA GLY A 497 23.78 32.68 25.86
C GLY A 497 23.89 33.54 27.13
N GLN A 498 22.77 34.06 27.65
CA GLN A 498 22.70 34.93 28.84
C GLN A 498 21.68 34.37 29.83
N SER A 499 21.96 34.41 31.14
CA SER A 499 21.04 33.87 32.17
C SER A 499 20.29 34.93 32.94
N GLU A 500 20.96 35.96 33.47
CA GLU A 500 20.28 36.93 34.36
C GLU A 500 19.60 38.09 33.62
N VAL A 501 20.16 38.52 32.49
CA VAL A 501 19.71 39.74 31.77
C VAL A 501 18.40 39.54 31.00
N VAL A 502 18.11 38.29 30.61
CA VAL A 502 16.94 37.93 29.79
C VAL A 502 15.71 37.48 30.60
N LEU A 503 15.82 37.41 31.93
CA LEU A 503 14.75 36.96 32.83
C LEU A 503 13.43 37.75 32.70
N PRO A 504 13.43 39.10 32.74
CA PRO A 504 12.19 39.89 32.57
C PRO A 504 11.53 39.66 31.21
N PHE A 505 12.35 39.46 30.17
CA PHE A 505 11.90 39.19 28.81
C PHE A 505 11.30 37.79 28.67
N ALA A 506 11.91 36.77 29.27
CA ALA A 506 11.37 35.42 29.30
C ALA A 506 10.03 35.35 30.06
N GLN A 507 9.88 36.09 31.16
CA GLN A 507 8.62 36.19 31.90
C GLN A 507 7.53 36.87 31.09
N HIS A 508 7.87 37.95 30.37
CA HIS A 508 6.92 38.61 29.47
C HIS A 508 6.49 37.68 28.31
N LEU A 509 7.43 36.94 27.72
CA LEU A 509 7.12 35.92 26.71
C LEU A 509 6.20 34.82 27.26
N TYR A 510 6.37 34.37 28.49
CA TYR A 510 5.48 33.38 29.10
C TYR A 510 4.05 33.91 29.27
N LEU A 511 3.89 35.13 29.78
CA LEU A 511 2.56 35.76 29.96
C LEU A 511 1.80 35.87 28.65
N GLU A 512 2.51 36.18 27.58
CA GLU A 512 1.91 36.43 26.26
C GLU A 512 1.68 35.15 25.45
N THR A 513 2.53 34.13 25.61
CA THR A 513 2.44 32.86 24.86
C THR A 513 1.69 31.77 25.61
N GLU A 514 1.38 32.02 26.90
CA GLU A 514 0.78 31.08 27.85
C GLU A 514 1.48 29.70 27.87
N GLY A 515 2.78 29.66 27.58
CA GLY A 515 3.54 28.40 27.55
C GLY A 515 3.45 27.58 26.27
N ASN A 516 2.77 28.05 25.20
CA ASN A 516 2.70 27.30 23.95
C ASN A 516 4.02 27.45 23.15
N PRO A 517 4.78 26.37 22.92
CA PRO A 517 6.07 26.44 22.22
C PRO A 517 5.98 27.05 20.82
N PHE A 518 4.89 26.82 20.10
CA PHE A 518 4.71 27.39 18.76
C PHE A 518 4.63 28.93 18.83
N PHE A 519 3.80 29.47 19.72
CA PHE A 519 3.66 30.92 19.89
C PHE A 519 4.95 31.56 20.40
N LEU A 520 5.65 30.89 21.31
CA LEU A 520 6.96 31.32 21.79
C LEU A 520 7.96 31.50 20.64
N MET A 521 8.12 30.47 19.81
CA MET A 521 9.07 30.52 18.70
C MET A 521 8.71 31.55 17.65
N GLU A 522 7.42 31.73 17.35
CA GLU A 522 6.96 32.74 16.40
C GLU A 522 7.20 34.16 16.91
N THR A 523 6.96 34.40 18.21
CA THR A 523 7.19 35.71 18.83
C THR A 523 8.68 36.06 18.83
N ILE A 524 9.56 35.11 19.15
CA ILE A 524 11.02 35.29 19.06
C ILE A 524 11.42 35.62 17.63
N LYS A 525 10.89 34.89 16.64
CA LYS A 525 11.22 35.12 15.23
C LYS A 525 10.81 36.52 14.78
N ALA A 526 9.62 36.97 15.14
CA ALA A 526 9.14 38.32 14.82
C ALA A 526 10.07 39.43 15.38
N LEU A 527 10.60 39.23 16.59
CA LEU A 527 11.56 40.16 17.23
C LEU A 527 12.95 40.17 16.57
N PHE A 528 13.34 39.11 15.87
CA PHE A 528 14.55 39.10 15.05
C PHE A 528 14.28 39.75 13.69
N ASP A 529 13.11 39.49 13.09
CA ASP A 529 12.72 40.05 11.79
C ASP A 529 12.58 41.58 11.86
N ASP A 530 12.09 42.14 12.97
CA ASP A 530 11.97 43.59 13.20
C ASP A 530 13.25 44.25 13.78
N GLN A 531 14.32 43.47 13.97
CA GLN A 531 15.61 43.87 14.53
C GLN A 531 15.59 44.34 16.00
N SER A 532 14.52 44.06 16.76
CA SER A 532 14.47 44.31 18.21
C SER A 532 15.50 43.47 18.98
N ILE A 533 15.80 42.26 18.49
CA ILE A 533 16.86 41.39 18.99
C ILE A 533 17.82 41.08 17.83
N THR A 534 19.12 41.16 18.08
CA THR A 534 20.18 40.83 17.11
C THR A 534 21.21 39.90 17.75
N ILE A 535 22.00 39.17 16.96
CA ILE A 535 23.16 38.42 17.50
C ILE A 535 24.43 39.25 17.34
N LYS A 536 25.19 39.39 18.43
CA LYS A 536 26.59 39.84 18.40
C LYS A 536 27.45 38.85 19.17
N ASP A 537 28.54 38.39 18.56
CA ASP A 537 29.50 37.44 19.17
C ASP A 537 28.84 36.14 19.72
N GLY A 538 27.82 35.64 19.02
CA GLY A 538 27.08 34.42 19.42
C GLY A 538 26.06 34.62 20.55
N VAL A 539 25.85 35.86 20.99
CA VAL A 539 24.99 36.22 22.12
C VAL A 539 23.88 37.16 21.66
N TRP A 540 22.67 37.02 22.21
CA TRP A 540 21.56 37.93 21.89
C TRP A 540 21.80 39.32 22.49
N VAL A 541 21.58 40.34 21.68
CA VAL A 541 21.68 41.75 22.04
C VAL A 541 20.40 42.46 21.64
N GLY A 542 19.69 42.97 22.65
CA GLY A 542 18.48 43.78 22.54
C GLY A 542 18.23 44.53 23.85
N ASP A 543 17.41 45.58 23.81
CA ASP A 543 16.97 46.27 25.03
C ASP A 543 15.82 45.49 25.67
N TYR A 544 16.15 44.44 26.43
CA TYR A 544 15.16 43.56 27.03
C TYR A 544 14.20 44.28 27.97
N ASN A 545 14.61 45.40 28.58
CA ASN A 545 13.72 46.20 29.43
C ASN A 545 12.69 46.95 28.58
N GLN A 546 13.10 47.54 27.45
CA GLN A 546 12.19 48.19 26.52
C GLN A 546 11.27 47.18 25.82
N ILE A 547 11.80 46.01 25.42
CA ILE A 547 11.02 44.94 24.78
C ILE A 547 9.98 44.39 25.76
N SER A 548 10.34 44.20 27.03
CA SER A 548 9.42 43.71 28.07
C SER A 548 8.38 44.75 28.51
N ALA A 549 8.60 46.05 28.20
CA ALA A 549 7.67 47.13 28.51
C ALA A 549 6.71 47.46 27.35
N ASN A 550 7.04 47.03 26.13
CA ASN A 550 6.23 47.21 24.93
C ASN A 550 5.33 46.01 24.67
N LYS A 551 4.26 46.19 23.89
CA LYS A 551 3.42 45.08 23.47
C LYS A 551 4.18 44.19 22.48
N LEU A 552 4.39 42.92 22.83
CA LEU A 552 5.03 41.95 21.93
C LEU A 552 4.18 41.69 20.67
N PRO A 553 4.82 41.45 19.51
CA PRO A 553 4.13 41.11 18.27
C PRO A 553 3.62 39.67 18.35
N LEU A 554 2.47 39.48 19.01
CA LEU A 554 1.85 38.16 19.12
C LEU A 554 0.85 37.93 17.99
N PRO A 555 0.95 36.79 17.31
CA PRO A 555 -0.18 36.24 16.60
C PRO A 555 -1.31 35.97 17.60
N THR A 556 -2.50 36.49 17.34
CA THR A 556 -3.70 36.18 18.13
C THR A 556 -4.08 34.70 18.07
N THR A 557 -3.68 34.00 16.99
CA THR A 557 -3.83 32.55 16.80
C THR A 557 -2.70 31.97 15.95
N LEU A 558 -2.51 30.65 16.02
CA LEU A 558 -1.50 29.91 15.24
C LEU A 558 -1.73 30.07 13.71
N ASN A 559 -2.99 30.27 13.32
CA ASN A 559 -3.38 30.54 11.94
C ASN A 559 -2.93 31.94 11.47
N ASP A 560 -2.93 32.94 12.35
CA ASP A 560 -2.53 34.31 12.01
C ASP A 560 -1.02 34.43 11.80
N ALA A 561 -0.23 33.68 12.58
CA ALA A 561 1.22 33.56 12.41
C ALA A 561 1.58 33.05 11.01
N VAL A 562 1.00 31.90 10.64
CA VAL A 562 1.21 31.29 9.33
C VAL A 562 0.74 32.22 8.21
N ARG A 563 -0.42 32.89 8.38
CA ARG A 563 -0.94 33.85 7.40
C ARG A 563 0.04 35.02 7.18
N ASN A 564 0.59 35.59 8.24
CA ASN A 564 1.57 36.68 8.13
C ASN A 564 2.84 36.22 7.40
N ARG A 565 3.33 35.01 7.68
CA ARG A 565 4.49 34.42 6.97
C ARG A 565 4.23 34.26 5.48
N ILE A 566 3.02 33.86 5.08
CA ILE A 566 2.65 33.71 3.66
C ILE A 566 2.55 35.09 2.99
N GLN A 567 1.97 36.09 3.67
CA GLN A 567 1.80 37.45 3.13
C GLN A 567 3.13 38.15 2.81
N GLN A 568 4.22 37.76 3.48
CA GLN A 568 5.56 38.30 3.22
C GLN A 568 6.24 37.68 1.98
N LEU A 569 5.68 36.63 1.38
CA LEU A 569 6.19 36.03 0.15
C LEU A 569 5.77 36.87 -1.07
N ASP A 570 6.56 36.84 -2.14
CA ASP A 570 6.13 37.41 -3.42
C ASP A 570 4.94 36.64 -3.99
N GLU A 571 4.17 37.30 -4.88
CA GLU A 571 2.94 36.74 -5.43
C GLU A 571 3.16 35.37 -6.08
N THR A 572 4.27 35.16 -6.80
CA THR A 572 4.55 33.89 -7.48
C THR A 572 4.73 32.75 -6.47
N THR A 573 5.52 33.00 -5.42
CA THR A 573 5.76 32.00 -4.37
C THR A 573 4.49 31.70 -3.56
N GLN A 574 3.61 32.70 -3.34
CA GLN A 574 2.30 32.47 -2.72
C GLN A 574 1.40 31.55 -3.56
N GLU A 575 1.44 31.66 -4.89
CA GLU A 575 0.67 30.77 -5.77
C GLU A 575 1.21 29.34 -5.74
N VAL A 576 2.52 29.18 -5.82
CA VAL A 576 3.19 27.86 -5.78
C VAL A 576 2.87 27.14 -4.48
N VAL A 577 3.01 27.80 -3.33
CA VAL A 577 2.72 27.18 -2.02
C VAL A 577 1.23 26.88 -1.85
N SER A 578 0.35 27.67 -2.47
CA SER A 578 -1.08 27.37 -2.51
C SER A 578 -1.37 26.09 -3.31
N VAL A 579 -0.75 25.90 -4.47
CA VAL A 579 -0.90 24.66 -5.25
C VAL A 579 -0.34 23.47 -4.50
N ALA A 580 0.86 23.59 -3.92
CA ALA A 580 1.47 22.56 -3.08
C ALA A 580 0.54 22.13 -1.93
N SER A 581 -0.13 23.09 -1.27
CA SER A 581 -1.05 22.79 -0.16
C SER A 581 -2.26 21.94 -0.57
N VAL A 582 -2.68 22.01 -1.84
CA VAL A 582 -3.80 21.24 -2.40
C VAL A 582 -3.35 19.86 -2.88
N ILE A 583 -2.09 19.71 -3.31
CA ILE A 583 -1.51 18.41 -3.67
C ILE A 583 -1.44 17.52 -2.42
N GLY A 584 -0.96 18.07 -1.30
CA GLY A 584 -0.84 17.33 -0.05
C GLY A 584 0.28 17.87 0.83
N ARG A 585 0.48 17.23 1.99
CA ARG A 585 1.62 17.56 2.87
C ARG A 585 2.95 17.28 2.18
N GLU A 586 3.00 16.20 1.41
CA GLU A 586 4.16 15.77 0.62
C GLU A 586 3.81 15.82 -0.87
N PHE A 587 4.73 16.29 -1.68
CA PHE A 587 4.50 16.50 -3.11
C PHE A 587 5.79 16.36 -3.92
N ASP A 588 5.66 15.77 -5.10
CA ASP A 588 6.76 15.67 -6.06
C ASP A 588 6.88 16.97 -6.88
N PHE A 589 8.10 17.25 -7.33
CA PHE A 589 8.39 18.45 -8.12
C PHE A 589 7.54 18.52 -9.39
N ASP A 590 7.46 17.41 -10.13
CA ASP A 590 6.78 17.37 -11.43
C ASP A 590 5.28 17.64 -11.30
N LEU A 591 4.63 17.04 -10.30
CA LEU A 591 3.22 17.26 -10.03
C LEU A 591 2.93 18.71 -9.64
N LEU A 592 3.80 19.32 -8.81
CA LEU A 592 3.68 20.75 -8.45
C LEU A 592 3.87 21.66 -9.66
N LYS A 593 4.93 21.44 -10.44
CA LYS A 593 5.26 22.21 -11.66
C LYS A 593 4.08 22.17 -12.63
N ASP A 594 3.55 20.98 -12.90
CA ASP A 594 2.47 20.78 -13.87
C ASP A 594 1.13 21.32 -13.36
N ALA A 595 0.82 21.15 -12.08
CA ALA A 595 -0.42 21.66 -11.47
C ALA A 595 -0.44 23.20 -11.39
N TRP A 596 0.71 23.81 -11.11
CA TRP A 596 0.87 25.26 -11.11
C TRP A 596 0.87 25.82 -12.54
N GLY A 597 1.52 25.13 -13.48
CA GLY A 597 1.60 25.49 -14.89
C GLY A 597 2.75 26.45 -15.22
N GLY A 598 3.80 26.47 -14.39
CA GLY A 598 4.98 27.32 -14.59
C GLY A 598 6.17 26.60 -15.22
N LYS A 599 7.22 27.37 -15.54
CA LYS A 599 8.49 26.79 -16.02
C LYS A 599 9.26 26.16 -14.87
N GLU A 600 10.10 25.18 -15.19
CA GLU A 600 10.98 24.48 -14.25
C GLU A 600 11.79 25.47 -13.38
N GLU A 601 12.47 26.42 -14.00
CA GLU A 601 13.29 27.42 -13.31
C GLU A 601 12.48 28.31 -12.34
N GLN A 602 11.25 28.68 -12.70
CA GLN A 602 10.39 29.51 -11.84
C GLN A 602 9.90 28.71 -10.62
N THR A 603 9.59 27.43 -10.82
CA THR A 603 9.17 26.52 -9.76
C THR A 603 10.31 26.29 -8.77
N LEU A 604 11.54 26.08 -9.27
CA LEU A 604 12.75 25.95 -8.44
C LEU A 604 13.05 27.21 -7.63
N LYS A 605 12.90 28.41 -8.23
CA LYS A 605 13.09 29.68 -7.50
C LYS A 605 12.06 29.85 -6.37
N ALA A 606 10.79 29.53 -6.62
CA ALA A 606 9.77 29.59 -5.58
C ALA A 606 10.03 28.59 -4.46
N LEU A 607 10.41 27.35 -4.80
CA LEU A 607 10.80 26.34 -3.81
C LEU A 607 12.02 26.75 -2.99
N ASP A 608 13.03 27.39 -3.59
CA ASP A 608 14.19 27.95 -2.86
C ASP A 608 13.75 28.96 -1.79
N ILE A 609 12.83 29.86 -2.13
CA ILE A 609 12.26 30.82 -1.17
C ILE A 609 11.50 30.10 -0.05
N LEU A 610 10.69 29.09 -0.37
CA LEU A 610 9.93 28.31 0.62
C LEU A 610 10.84 27.50 1.57
N LEU A 611 11.93 26.93 1.05
CA LEU A 611 12.95 26.21 1.82
C LEU A 611 13.69 27.17 2.77
N ARG A 612 14.17 28.32 2.26
CA ARG A 612 14.86 29.33 3.08
C ARG A 612 13.95 29.89 4.18
N ARG A 613 12.66 30.09 3.88
CA ARG A 613 11.66 30.57 4.87
C ARG A 613 11.16 29.48 5.82
N ARG A 614 11.67 28.24 5.69
CA ARG A 614 11.24 27.04 6.45
C ARG A 614 9.74 26.84 6.44
N LEU A 615 9.12 26.96 5.26
CA LEU A 615 7.73 26.59 5.03
C LEU A 615 7.65 25.15 4.51
N VAL A 616 8.62 24.79 3.67
CA VAL A 616 8.80 23.46 3.06
C VAL A 616 10.20 22.97 3.40
N GLU A 617 10.39 21.65 3.42
CA GLU A 617 11.67 20.95 3.54
C GLU A 617 11.81 19.89 2.44
N GLU A 618 13.04 19.44 2.15
CA GLU A 618 13.28 18.31 1.26
C GLU A 618 12.75 17.02 1.91
N GLY A 619 12.10 16.15 1.14
CA GLY A 619 11.67 14.83 1.62
C GLY A 619 12.87 13.99 2.11
N SER A 620 12.66 13.11 3.08
CA SER A 620 13.71 12.22 3.59
C SER A 620 13.30 10.75 3.47
N GLY A 621 14.19 9.89 2.96
CA GLY A 621 13.97 8.45 2.80
C GLY A 621 13.58 7.99 1.38
N SER A 622 13.67 6.68 1.16
CA SER A 622 13.56 5.99 -0.14
C SER A 622 12.24 6.14 -0.87
N VAL A 623 11.14 6.30 -0.13
CA VAL A 623 9.77 6.38 -0.69
C VAL A 623 9.14 7.77 -0.51
N SER A 624 9.88 8.72 0.06
CA SER A 624 9.39 10.10 0.26
C SER A 624 9.20 10.83 -1.08
N ARG A 625 8.17 11.69 -1.15
CA ARG A 625 8.04 12.66 -2.25
C ARG A 625 9.12 13.73 -2.15
N ASP A 626 9.40 14.43 -3.24
CA ASP A 626 10.56 15.34 -3.31
C ASP A 626 10.60 16.41 -2.20
N TYR A 627 9.42 16.92 -1.80
CA TYR A 627 9.27 17.99 -0.82
C TYR A 627 8.14 17.69 0.17
N SER A 628 8.22 18.27 1.37
CA SER A 628 7.14 18.23 2.36
C SER A 628 6.98 19.55 3.12
N PHE A 629 5.77 19.85 3.59
CA PHE A 629 5.56 20.96 4.51
C PHE A 629 6.20 20.66 5.88
N THR A 630 7.05 21.58 6.34
CA THR A 630 7.72 21.51 7.66
C THR A 630 6.74 21.30 8.82
N HIS A 631 5.50 21.80 8.69
CA HIS A 631 4.44 21.57 9.65
C HIS A 631 3.10 21.42 8.92
N HIS A 632 2.32 20.38 9.27
CA HIS A 632 1.01 20.12 8.66
C HIS A 632 0.06 21.34 8.76
N LYS A 633 0.15 22.15 9.83
CA LYS A 633 -0.73 23.30 9.99
C LYS A 633 -0.40 24.43 9.02
N ILE A 634 0.84 24.50 8.53
CA ILE A 634 1.18 25.46 7.47
C ILE A 634 0.34 25.14 6.23
N GLN A 635 0.36 23.87 5.81
CA GLN A 635 -0.46 23.38 4.70
C GLN A 635 -1.96 23.64 4.95
N GLU A 636 -2.47 23.25 6.12
CA GLU A 636 -3.88 23.36 6.48
C GLU A 636 -4.37 24.82 6.43
N VAL A 637 -3.61 25.75 7.03
CA VAL A 637 -3.93 27.18 7.02
C VAL A 637 -3.89 27.71 5.60
N ILE A 638 -2.88 27.37 4.79
CA ILE A 638 -2.86 27.78 3.38
C ILE A 638 -4.12 27.28 2.69
N TYR A 639 -4.38 25.97 2.75
CA TYR A 639 -5.48 25.29 2.07
C TYR A 639 -6.87 25.85 2.42
N ILE A 640 -7.15 26.08 3.71
CA ILE A 640 -8.44 26.62 4.18
C ILE A 640 -8.62 28.07 3.73
N ASN A 641 -7.54 28.85 3.66
CA ASN A 641 -7.59 30.25 3.22
C ASN A 641 -7.62 30.41 1.68
N ILE A 642 -7.42 29.34 0.89
CA ILE A 642 -7.62 29.41 -0.57
C ILE A 642 -9.12 29.62 -0.85
N PRO A 643 -9.51 30.66 -1.60
CA PRO A 643 -10.91 30.85 -1.98
C PRO A 643 -11.48 29.59 -2.65
N ASN A 644 -12.66 29.14 -2.22
CA ASN A 644 -13.27 27.86 -2.65
C ASN A 644 -13.20 27.62 -4.16
N ARG A 645 -13.53 28.63 -4.98
CA ARG A 645 -13.48 28.52 -6.45
C ARG A 645 -12.07 28.26 -6.97
N ARG A 646 -11.07 28.96 -6.43
CA ARG A 646 -9.65 28.76 -6.79
C ARG A 646 -9.16 27.39 -6.32
N ARG A 647 -9.54 26.98 -5.11
CA ARG A 647 -9.20 25.66 -4.56
C ARG A 647 -9.74 24.52 -5.42
N SER A 648 -11.01 24.59 -5.82
CA SER A 648 -11.61 23.62 -6.74
C SER A 648 -10.88 23.58 -8.09
N GLN A 649 -10.42 24.72 -8.63
CA GLN A 649 -9.65 24.75 -9.89
C GLN A 649 -8.31 24.03 -9.76
N ILE A 650 -7.64 24.19 -8.62
CA ILE A 650 -6.38 23.50 -8.35
C ILE A 650 -6.63 21.99 -8.22
N HIS A 651 -7.64 21.56 -7.47
CA HIS A 651 -8.00 20.13 -7.39
C HIS A 651 -8.31 19.52 -8.76
N ALA A 652 -9.04 20.23 -9.62
CA ALA A 652 -9.32 19.78 -10.99
C ALA A 652 -8.04 19.56 -11.81
N ARG A 653 -7.07 20.49 -11.72
CA ARG A 653 -5.78 20.35 -12.41
C ARG A 653 -5.01 19.13 -11.92
N ILE A 654 -4.89 18.98 -10.59
CA ILE A 654 -4.19 17.85 -9.98
C ILE A 654 -4.84 16.52 -10.37
N GLY A 655 -6.17 16.41 -10.25
CA GLY A 655 -6.91 15.20 -10.63
C GLY A 655 -6.72 14.82 -12.10
N ASN A 656 -6.69 15.79 -13.02
CA ASN A 656 -6.42 15.53 -14.43
C ASN A 656 -4.97 15.07 -14.69
N ILE A 657 -3.99 15.61 -13.97
CA ILE A 657 -2.59 15.20 -14.11
C ILE A 657 -2.44 13.76 -13.59
N LEU A 658 -2.95 13.48 -12.39
CA LEU A 658 -2.94 12.12 -11.81
C LEU A 658 -3.63 11.10 -12.72
N GLU A 659 -4.79 11.45 -13.29
CA GLU A 659 -5.52 10.59 -14.24
C GLU A 659 -4.72 10.26 -15.51
N GLN A 660 -3.81 11.15 -15.94
CA GLN A 660 -2.96 10.94 -17.12
C GLN A 660 -1.71 10.11 -16.83
N THR A 661 -1.15 10.24 -15.62
CA THR A 661 0.05 9.51 -15.20
C THR A 661 -0.25 8.05 -14.84
N VAL A 662 -1.47 7.77 -14.36
CA VAL A 662 -1.92 6.42 -14.04
C VAL A 662 -2.31 5.67 -15.32
N LEU A 663 -1.80 4.43 -15.49
CA LEU A 663 -2.32 3.53 -16.54
C LEU A 663 -3.83 3.44 -16.35
N LYS A 664 -4.63 3.81 -17.36
CA LYS A 664 -6.11 3.93 -17.33
C LYS A 664 -6.90 2.72 -16.79
N GLN A 665 -6.22 1.64 -16.43
CA GLN A 665 -6.74 0.36 -15.93
C GLN A 665 -6.27 -0.02 -14.52
N SER A 666 -5.35 0.71 -13.87
CA SER A 666 -4.98 0.41 -12.48
C SER A 666 -6.01 0.99 -11.50
N TYR A 667 -6.53 0.13 -10.62
CA TYR A 667 -7.46 0.50 -9.55
C TYR A 667 -6.78 1.27 -8.41
N GLU A 668 -5.45 1.23 -8.31
CA GLU A 668 -4.66 1.58 -7.12
C GLU A 668 -4.87 3.02 -6.63
N ASN A 669 -5.19 3.97 -7.51
CA ASN A 669 -5.33 5.41 -7.15
C ASN A 669 -6.77 5.94 -7.19
N SER A 670 -7.78 5.06 -7.19
CA SER A 670 -9.18 5.47 -7.34
C SER A 670 -9.64 6.38 -6.18
N GLY A 671 -9.15 6.15 -4.96
CA GLY A 671 -9.47 6.99 -3.79
C GLY A 671 -8.93 8.42 -3.87
N GLU A 672 -7.67 8.61 -4.29
CA GLU A 672 -7.04 9.93 -4.46
C GLU A 672 -7.73 10.72 -5.59
N LEU A 673 -8.00 10.06 -6.72
CA LEU A 673 -8.75 10.66 -7.84
C LEU A 673 -10.18 11.04 -7.44
N ALA A 674 -10.87 10.16 -6.69
CA ALA A 674 -12.20 10.45 -6.16
C ALA A 674 -12.21 11.72 -5.31
N PHE A 675 -11.21 11.89 -4.43
CA PHE A 675 -11.07 13.08 -3.61
C PHE A 675 -10.89 14.36 -4.44
N HIS A 676 -9.92 14.40 -5.36
CA HIS A 676 -9.67 15.60 -6.17
C HIS A 676 -10.86 15.98 -7.07
N PHE A 677 -11.51 15.00 -7.72
CA PHE A 677 -12.68 15.30 -8.53
C PHE A 677 -13.89 15.66 -7.68
N TYR A 678 -14.07 15.06 -6.51
CA TYR A 678 -15.12 15.47 -5.57
C TYR A 678 -14.95 16.92 -5.12
N GLN A 679 -13.73 17.38 -4.79
CA GLN A 679 -13.49 18.78 -4.42
C GLN A 679 -13.68 19.78 -5.57
N SER A 680 -13.58 19.32 -6.83
CA SER A 680 -13.75 20.15 -8.03
C SER A 680 -15.13 20.03 -8.71
N ARG A 681 -16.02 19.18 -8.18
CA ARG A 681 -17.34 18.83 -8.74
C ARG A 681 -18.28 19.98 -9.08
N GLN A 682 -18.08 21.16 -8.50
CA GLN A 682 -18.92 22.34 -8.72
C GLN A 682 -18.47 23.22 -9.90
N LEU A 683 -17.29 22.98 -10.47
CA LEU A 683 -16.73 23.85 -11.52
C LEU A 683 -17.44 23.69 -12.86
N ASN A 684 -17.69 22.45 -13.28
CA ASN A 684 -18.33 22.13 -14.55
C ASN A 684 -18.94 20.70 -14.49
N LYS A 685 -19.68 20.35 -15.55
CA LYS A 685 -20.32 19.03 -15.66
C LYS A 685 -19.31 17.89 -15.80
N GLU A 686 -18.17 18.11 -16.44
CA GLU A 686 -17.14 17.08 -16.65
C GLU A 686 -16.57 16.58 -15.31
N TYR A 687 -16.09 17.47 -14.44
CA TYR A 687 -15.53 17.08 -13.14
C TYR A 687 -16.57 16.51 -12.19
N HIS A 688 -17.83 16.96 -12.32
CA HIS A 688 -18.93 16.32 -11.61
C HIS A 688 -19.08 14.84 -12.01
N LEU A 689 -19.04 14.54 -13.32
CA LEU A 689 -19.12 13.16 -13.81
C LEU A 689 -17.89 12.34 -13.43
N LYS A 690 -16.67 12.92 -13.50
CA LYS A 690 -15.45 12.26 -13.02
C LYS A 690 -15.52 11.95 -11.52
N ALA A 691 -16.07 12.85 -10.71
CA ALA A 691 -16.26 12.61 -9.28
C ALA A 691 -17.14 11.38 -9.02
N ILE A 692 -18.29 11.28 -9.69
CA ILE A 692 -19.17 10.11 -9.59
C ILE A 692 -18.41 8.84 -10.02
N HIS A 693 -17.76 8.88 -11.18
CA HIS A 693 -17.00 7.74 -11.72
C HIS A 693 -15.96 7.20 -10.74
N TYR A 694 -15.11 8.08 -10.18
CA TYR A 694 -14.06 7.65 -9.26
C TYR A 694 -14.58 7.30 -7.86
N LEU A 695 -15.65 7.93 -7.38
CA LEU A 695 -16.30 7.51 -6.13
C LEU A 695 -16.83 6.07 -6.24
N LEU A 696 -17.48 5.71 -7.36
CA LEU A 696 -17.97 4.34 -7.54
C LEU A 696 -16.83 3.32 -7.60
N ARG A 697 -15.75 3.64 -8.32
CA ARG A 697 -14.55 2.79 -8.36
C ARG A 697 -13.85 2.65 -7.02
N ALA A 698 -13.73 3.75 -6.26
CA ALA A 698 -13.15 3.73 -4.92
C ALA A 698 -14.03 2.90 -3.96
N GLY A 699 -15.35 2.98 -4.08
CA GLY A 699 -16.28 2.13 -3.34
C GLY A 699 -16.13 0.65 -3.68
N ASP A 700 -16.04 0.31 -4.97
CA ASP A 700 -15.81 -1.06 -5.43
C ASP A 700 -14.44 -1.59 -4.94
N GLN A 701 -13.39 -0.77 -4.98
CA GLN A 701 -12.04 -1.11 -4.48
C GLN A 701 -12.03 -1.29 -2.95
N ALA A 702 -12.66 -0.41 -2.20
CA ALA A 702 -12.77 -0.53 -0.75
C ALA A 702 -13.51 -1.82 -0.36
N ARG A 703 -14.57 -2.18 -1.10
CA ARG A 703 -15.28 -3.45 -0.94
C ARG A 703 -14.38 -4.66 -1.23
N MET A 704 -13.51 -4.57 -2.24
CA MET A 704 -12.49 -5.60 -2.53
C MET A 704 -11.39 -5.70 -1.45
N MET A 705 -11.07 -4.62 -0.75
CA MET A 705 -10.08 -4.57 0.34
C MET A 705 -10.68 -4.80 1.74
N TYR A 706 -11.91 -5.32 1.80
CA TYR A 706 -12.64 -5.60 3.04
C TYR A 706 -12.93 -4.35 3.89
N ALA A 707 -12.86 -3.16 3.28
CA ALA A 707 -13.15 -1.86 3.89
C ALA A 707 -14.61 -1.47 3.61
N GLN A 708 -15.55 -2.21 4.23
CA GLN A 708 -16.99 -2.08 3.97
C GLN A 708 -17.55 -0.68 4.30
N LYS A 709 -17.08 -0.06 5.38
CA LYS A 709 -17.58 1.25 5.84
C LYS A 709 -17.19 2.36 4.86
N GLU A 710 -15.95 2.34 4.41
CA GLU A 710 -15.42 3.26 3.40
C GLU A 710 -16.13 3.03 2.05
N ALA A 711 -16.40 1.77 1.67
CA ALA A 711 -17.19 1.46 0.48
C ALA A 711 -18.59 2.10 0.53
N ILE A 712 -19.29 1.95 1.67
CA ILE A 712 -20.60 2.57 1.91
C ILE A 712 -20.51 4.10 1.83
N GLU A 713 -19.48 4.71 2.41
CA GLU A 713 -19.28 6.16 2.39
C GLU A 713 -19.09 6.68 0.96
N TYR A 714 -18.25 6.01 0.16
CA TYR A 714 -18.06 6.35 -1.26
C TYR A 714 -19.35 6.25 -2.08
N TYR A 715 -20.11 5.16 -1.93
CA TYR A 715 -21.38 5.01 -2.64
C TYR A 715 -22.42 6.06 -2.21
N ASN A 716 -22.48 6.41 -0.93
CA ASN A 716 -23.37 7.46 -0.44
C ASN A 716 -23.01 8.85 -0.99
N GLN A 717 -21.72 9.18 -1.09
CA GLN A 717 -21.26 10.42 -1.73
C GLN A 717 -21.65 10.44 -3.22
N ALA A 718 -21.49 9.32 -3.94
CA ALA A 718 -21.90 9.21 -5.33
C ALA A 718 -23.41 9.41 -5.49
N LEU A 719 -24.23 8.81 -4.62
CA LEU A 719 -25.69 9.01 -4.60
C LEU A 719 -26.10 10.47 -4.40
N GLU A 720 -25.41 11.21 -3.52
CA GLU A 720 -25.70 12.63 -3.29
C GLU A 720 -25.50 13.46 -4.57
N LEU A 721 -24.47 13.14 -5.35
CA LEU A 721 -24.19 13.83 -6.62
C LEU A 721 -25.20 13.45 -7.71
N LEU A 722 -25.48 12.17 -7.86
CA LEU A 722 -26.45 11.65 -8.83
C LEU A 722 -27.86 12.20 -8.58
N LYS A 723 -28.27 12.32 -7.31
CA LYS A 723 -29.56 12.91 -6.92
C LYS A 723 -29.72 14.35 -7.38
N LYS A 724 -28.65 15.15 -7.41
CA LYS A 724 -28.69 16.54 -7.89
C LYS A 724 -28.84 16.63 -9.41
N GLN A 725 -28.37 15.62 -10.16
CA GLN A 725 -28.55 15.56 -11.61
C GLN A 725 -29.90 15.00 -12.04
N GLY A 726 -30.61 14.29 -11.14
CA GLY A 726 -31.80 13.54 -11.51
C GLY A 726 -31.47 12.32 -12.38
N ASP A 727 -30.26 11.79 -12.28
CA ASP A 727 -29.83 10.58 -12.97
C ASP A 727 -30.36 9.35 -12.22
N TYR A 728 -31.65 9.09 -12.37
CA TYR A 728 -32.34 8.05 -11.62
C TYR A 728 -31.82 6.64 -11.93
N GLU A 729 -31.22 6.42 -13.11
CA GLU A 729 -30.70 5.12 -13.53
C GLU A 729 -29.45 4.76 -12.74
N HIS A 730 -28.43 5.62 -12.76
CA HIS A 730 -27.22 5.39 -11.97
C HIS A 730 -27.54 5.41 -10.46
N MET A 731 -28.47 6.27 -9.99
CA MET A 731 -28.89 6.20 -8.58
C MET A 731 -29.48 4.82 -8.24
N ALA A 732 -30.29 4.25 -9.13
CA ALA A 732 -30.88 2.95 -8.90
C ALA A 732 -29.79 1.86 -8.85
N GLN A 733 -28.83 1.87 -9.79
CA GLN A 733 -27.68 0.96 -9.80
C GLN A 733 -26.87 1.04 -8.50
N VAL A 734 -26.52 2.24 -8.04
CA VAL A 734 -25.75 2.41 -6.79
C VAL A 734 -26.53 1.94 -5.56
N ASN A 735 -27.86 2.12 -5.53
CA ASN A 735 -28.71 1.55 -4.48
C ASN A 735 -28.74 0.01 -4.54
N MET A 736 -28.72 -0.60 -5.73
CA MET A 736 -28.58 -2.05 -5.87
C MET A 736 -27.22 -2.54 -5.35
N LYS A 737 -26.12 -1.84 -5.68
CA LYS A 737 -24.78 -2.12 -5.13
C LYS A 737 -24.80 -2.06 -3.60
N LEU A 738 -25.29 -0.96 -3.01
CA LEU A 738 -25.41 -0.81 -1.56
C LEU A 738 -26.29 -1.90 -0.94
N GLY A 739 -27.38 -2.27 -1.59
CA GLY A 739 -28.29 -3.32 -1.13
C GLY A 739 -27.59 -4.66 -0.99
N VAL A 740 -26.82 -5.05 -2.01
CA VAL A 740 -25.99 -6.27 -1.97
C VAL A 740 -24.85 -6.14 -0.96
N THR A 741 -24.20 -4.98 -0.85
CA THR A 741 -23.13 -4.74 0.14
C THR A 741 -23.64 -4.93 1.57
N TYR A 742 -24.79 -4.34 1.93
CA TYR A 742 -25.44 -4.59 3.21
C TYR A 742 -25.95 -6.02 3.37
N HIS A 743 -26.46 -6.63 2.28
CA HIS A 743 -26.94 -8.02 2.30
C HIS A 743 -25.82 -9.01 2.61
N ASN A 744 -24.66 -8.82 1.98
CA ASN A 744 -23.47 -9.64 2.19
C ASN A 744 -22.85 -9.41 3.57
N ALA A 745 -23.07 -8.23 4.16
CA ALA A 745 -22.73 -7.92 5.54
C ALA A 745 -23.80 -8.38 6.57
N PHE A 746 -24.85 -9.08 6.13
CA PHE A 746 -25.98 -9.52 6.96
C PHE A 746 -26.76 -8.36 7.64
N GLU A 747 -26.57 -7.11 7.18
CA GLU A 747 -27.30 -5.92 7.61
C GLU A 747 -28.64 -5.79 6.84
N TYR A 748 -29.49 -6.81 6.98
CA TYR A 748 -30.70 -6.96 6.16
C TYR A 748 -31.69 -5.78 6.26
N ASP A 749 -31.75 -5.08 7.40
CA ASP A 749 -32.61 -3.91 7.57
C ASP A 749 -32.16 -2.72 6.70
N GLN A 750 -30.84 -2.50 6.59
CA GLN A 750 -30.29 -1.44 5.72
C GLN A 750 -30.37 -1.87 4.26
N SER A 751 -30.05 -3.13 3.98
CA SER A 751 -30.21 -3.76 2.67
C SER A 751 -31.64 -3.56 2.12
N HIS A 752 -32.66 -3.82 2.94
CA HIS A 752 -34.06 -3.63 2.57
C HIS A 752 -34.37 -2.18 2.19
N LYS A 753 -33.92 -1.20 2.97
CA LYS A 753 -34.20 0.23 2.72
C LYS A 753 -33.60 0.72 1.40
N VAL A 754 -32.34 0.37 1.13
CA VAL A 754 -31.68 0.81 -0.11
C VAL A 754 -32.21 0.06 -1.33
N PHE A 755 -32.60 -1.22 -1.20
CA PHE A 755 -33.31 -1.93 -2.27
C PHE A 755 -34.66 -1.28 -2.58
N GLU A 756 -35.47 -0.93 -1.57
CA GLU A 756 -36.74 -0.23 -1.79
C GLU A 756 -36.56 1.08 -2.57
N GLU A 757 -35.54 1.87 -2.22
CA GLU A 757 -35.22 3.09 -2.95
C GLU A 757 -34.74 2.79 -4.37
N GLY A 758 -33.89 1.78 -4.56
CA GLY A 758 -33.45 1.31 -5.88
C GLY A 758 -34.62 0.90 -6.77
N PHE A 759 -35.58 0.12 -6.27
CA PHE A 759 -36.78 -0.26 -7.02
C PHE A 759 -37.64 0.95 -7.40
N ARG A 760 -37.83 1.88 -6.46
CA ARG A 760 -38.59 3.11 -6.71
C ARG A 760 -37.98 3.94 -7.83
N LEU A 761 -36.64 4.02 -7.87
CA LEU A 761 -35.89 4.73 -8.90
C LEU A 761 -35.95 4.00 -10.24
N TRP A 762 -35.78 2.67 -10.28
CA TRP A 762 -35.92 1.87 -11.50
C TRP A 762 -37.31 2.00 -12.14
N GLN A 763 -38.36 1.99 -11.33
CA GLN A 763 -39.73 2.24 -11.82
C GLN A 763 -39.86 3.62 -12.45
N LYS A 764 -39.18 4.63 -11.91
CA LYS A 764 -39.16 5.98 -12.48
C LYS A 764 -38.38 6.05 -13.79
N VAL A 765 -37.24 5.36 -13.89
CA VAL A 765 -36.44 5.26 -15.12
C VAL A 765 -37.24 4.61 -16.24
N SER A 766 -37.96 3.53 -15.93
CA SER A 766 -38.79 2.82 -16.92
C SER A 766 -39.93 3.64 -17.54
N GLN A 767 -40.24 4.82 -17.01
CA GLN A 767 -41.23 5.76 -17.56
C GLN A 767 -40.64 6.76 -18.56
N PHE A 768 -39.31 6.84 -18.69
CA PHE A 768 -38.65 7.70 -19.67
C PHE A 768 -38.33 6.90 -20.94
N ASP A 769 -38.89 7.33 -22.08
CA ASP A 769 -38.56 6.74 -23.39
C ASP A 769 -37.16 7.21 -23.82
N HIS A 770 -36.21 6.28 -23.91
CA HIS A 770 -34.96 6.53 -24.60
C HIS A 770 -35.21 6.48 -26.13
N PRO A 771 -34.63 7.40 -26.92
CA PRO A 771 -34.75 7.32 -28.37
C PRO A 771 -34.15 5.99 -28.84
N PRO A 772 -34.87 5.22 -29.67
CA PRO A 772 -34.40 3.91 -30.10
C PRO A 772 -33.10 4.06 -30.88
N LEU A 773 -32.11 3.23 -30.55
CA LEU A 773 -30.89 3.13 -31.35
C LEU A 773 -31.25 2.70 -32.78
N PRO A 774 -30.54 3.19 -33.81
CA PRO A 774 -30.72 2.69 -35.16
C PRO A 774 -30.42 1.20 -35.20
N LEU A 775 -31.29 0.43 -35.86
CA LEU A 775 -31.15 -1.02 -35.95
C LEU A 775 -29.77 -1.39 -36.50
N ALA A 776 -29.19 -2.46 -35.94
CA ALA A 776 -27.95 -3.01 -36.45
C ALA A 776 -28.08 -3.35 -37.96
N PRO A 777 -27.05 -3.11 -38.77
CA PRO A 777 -27.09 -3.35 -40.22
C PRO A 777 -27.25 -4.83 -40.60
N HIS A 778 -26.90 -5.75 -39.70
CA HIS A 778 -27.01 -7.19 -39.86
C HIS A 778 -27.10 -7.88 -38.47
N PRO A 779 -27.41 -9.19 -38.40
CA PRO A 779 -27.36 -9.96 -37.16
C PRO A 779 -25.98 -9.95 -36.49
N LEU A 780 -25.92 -10.07 -35.17
CA LEU A 780 -24.67 -10.37 -34.47
C LEU A 780 -24.24 -11.81 -34.80
N ARG A 781 -23.04 -12.00 -35.36
CA ARG A 781 -22.53 -13.31 -35.76
C ARG A 781 -21.36 -13.72 -34.89
N THR A 782 -21.46 -14.85 -34.20
CA THR A 782 -20.39 -15.35 -33.32
C THR A 782 -20.28 -16.87 -33.37
N ASN A 783 -19.12 -17.41 -32.98
CA ASN A 783 -18.96 -18.85 -32.78
C ASN A 783 -19.57 -19.26 -31.44
N TRP A 784 -20.10 -20.47 -31.39
CA TRP A 784 -20.66 -21.06 -30.18
C TRP A 784 -20.40 -22.55 -30.19
N PRO A 785 -20.07 -23.20 -29.06
CA PRO A 785 -19.96 -24.65 -29.05
C PRO A 785 -21.32 -25.31 -29.29
N ALA A 786 -21.32 -26.52 -29.83
CA ALA A 786 -22.53 -27.31 -29.91
C ALA A 786 -23.05 -27.62 -28.49
N ILE A 787 -24.35 -27.43 -28.27
CA ILE A 787 -25.02 -27.69 -26.99
C ILE A 787 -26.03 -28.84 -27.14
N SER A 788 -26.28 -29.58 -26.05
CA SER A 788 -27.16 -30.76 -26.03
C SER A 788 -28.62 -30.41 -25.75
N SER A 789 -28.88 -29.35 -24.98
CA SER A 789 -30.22 -28.92 -24.56
C SER A 789 -30.27 -27.39 -24.39
N ILE A 790 -31.48 -26.84 -24.46
CA ILE A 790 -31.81 -25.46 -24.06
C ILE A 790 -32.89 -25.43 -22.96
N ASP A 791 -33.24 -26.60 -22.41
CA ASP A 791 -34.10 -26.71 -21.22
C ASP A 791 -33.30 -26.28 -19.99
N PRO A 792 -33.70 -25.23 -19.25
CA PRO A 792 -32.98 -24.76 -18.07
C PRO A 792 -32.72 -25.83 -17.01
N ALA A 793 -33.56 -26.87 -16.91
CA ALA A 793 -33.32 -27.97 -15.97
C ALA A 793 -32.11 -28.86 -16.34
N PHE A 794 -31.62 -28.78 -17.58
CA PHE A 794 -30.50 -29.60 -18.08
C PHE A 794 -29.38 -28.76 -18.70
N GLY A 795 -29.53 -27.43 -18.72
CA GLY A 795 -28.61 -26.50 -19.37
C GLY A 795 -27.51 -26.03 -18.43
N MET A 796 -26.31 -26.61 -18.57
CA MET A 796 -25.08 -26.15 -17.89
C MET A 796 -24.22 -25.30 -18.83
N ASP A 797 -23.29 -24.51 -18.27
CA ASP A 797 -22.30 -23.74 -19.03
C ASP A 797 -22.92 -22.90 -20.17
N PHE A 798 -22.50 -23.15 -21.41
CA PHE A 798 -22.99 -22.50 -22.62
C PHE A 798 -24.48 -22.74 -22.90
N ALA A 799 -25.04 -23.87 -22.46
CA ALA A 799 -26.48 -24.11 -22.58
C ALA A 799 -27.26 -23.21 -21.60
N GLY A 800 -26.75 -23.02 -20.38
CA GLY A 800 -27.30 -22.07 -19.41
C GLY A 800 -27.26 -20.62 -19.94
N ALA A 801 -26.16 -20.24 -20.60
CA ALA A 801 -26.04 -18.93 -21.24
C ALA A 801 -27.09 -18.66 -22.33
N ILE A 802 -27.49 -19.69 -23.11
CA ILE A 802 -28.64 -19.59 -24.03
C ILE A 802 -29.96 -19.50 -23.26
N GLY A 803 -30.09 -20.25 -22.16
CA GLY A 803 -31.21 -20.16 -21.23
C GLY A 803 -31.52 -18.72 -20.81
N TRP A 804 -30.51 -17.94 -20.40
CA TRP A 804 -30.70 -16.53 -20.03
C TRP A 804 -31.16 -15.62 -21.17
N GLN A 805 -30.93 -16.02 -22.43
CA GLN A 805 -31.44 -15.27 -23.59
C GLN A 805 -32.90 -15.59 -23.90
N LEU A 806 -33.33 -16.81 -23.58
CA LEU A 806 -34.64 -17.36 -23.92
C LEU A 806 -35.65 -17.28 -22.77
N PHE A 807 -35.22 -17.27 -21.52
CA PHE A 807 -36.10 -17.31 -20.35
C PHE A 807 -35.75 -16.23 -19.35
N SER A 808 -36.77 -15.68 -18.69
CA SER A 808 -36.61 -14.70 -17.62
C SER A 808 -36.49 -15.37 -16.25
N GLY A 809 -35.53 -14.89 -15.46
CA GLY A 809 -35.41 -15.18 -14.03
C GLY A 809 -36.18 -14.18 -13.17
N LEU A 810 -36.19 -14.40 -11.85
CA LEU A 810 -36.72 -13.41 -10.90
C LEU A 810 -35.87 -12.13 -10.88
N VAL A 811 -34.57 -12.33 -10.94
CA VAL A 811 -33.51 -11.32 -10.97
C VAL A 811 -32.54 -11.64 -12.11
N ALA A 812 -31.70 -10.69 -12.49
CA ALA A 812 -30.67 -10.86 -13.50
C ALA A 812 -29.38 -10.16 -13.07
N PHE A 813 -28.26 -10.46 -13.74
CA PHE A 813 -27.05 -9.66 -13.63
C PHE A 813 -26.95 -8.60 -14.74
N ASN A 814 -26.37 -7.44 -14.43
CA ASN A 814 -25.78 -6.58 -15.45
C ASN A 814 -24.30 -6.96 -15.69
N SER A 815 -23.63 -6.26 -16.63
CA SER A 815 -22.21 -6.50 -16.93
C SER A 815 -21.26 -6.19 -15.76
N ASP A 816 -21.73 -5.47 -14.74
CA ASP A 816 -20.97 -5.17 -13.53
C ASP A 816 -21.24 -6.19 -12.39
N LEU A 817 -21.93 -7.29 -12.71
CA LEU A 817 -22.32 -8.36 -11.77
C LEU A 817 -23.23 -7.90 -10.63
N GLU A 818 -24.02 -6.86 -10.88
CA GLU A 818 -25.01 -6.36 -9.94
C GLU A 818 -26.33 -7.09 -10.12
N VAL A 819 -26.97 -7.44 -9.00
CA VAL A 819 -28.30 -8.05 -9.01
C VAL A 819 -29.33 -6.99 -9.38
N MET A 820 -30.01 -7.22 -10.50
CA MET A 820 -31.01 -6.34 -11.08
C MET A 820 -32.41 -6.96 -11.01
N PRO A 821 -33.48 -6.16 -10.86
CA PRO A 821 -34.84 -6.64 -11.06
C PRO A 821 -35.05 -7.11 -12.51
N GLU A 822 -35.64 -8.31 -12.68
CA GLU A 822 -36.02 -8.87 -13.98
C GLU A 822 -37.54 -9.14 -13.96
N ALA A 823 -37.99 -10.39 -13.75
CA ALA A 823 -39.42 -10.68 -13.60
C ALA A 823 -40.01 -10.12 -12.29
N ALA A 824 -39.21 -10.06 -11.22
CA ALA A 824 -39.58 -9.40 -9.99
C ALA A 824 -39.37 -7.89 -10.12
N LYS A 825 -40.39 -7.09 -9.80
CA LYS A 825 -40.27 -5.61 -9.77
C LYS A 825 -39.71 -5.08 -8.45
N LYS A 826 -39.79 -5.90 -7.40
CA LYS A 826 -39.24 -5.67 -6.06
C LYS A 826 -39.23 -6.99 -5.28
N TRP A 827 -38.41 -7.05 -4.24
CA TRP A 827 -38.45 -8.10 -3.24
C TRP A 827 -38.32 -7.54 -1.83
N GLN A 828 -38.75 -8.32 -0.84
CA GLN A 828 -38.66 -7.99 0.57
C GLN A 828 -37.98 -9.13 1.32
N LEU A 829 -37.19 -8.76 2.34
CA LEU A 829 -36.42 -9.66 3.17
C LEU A 829 -37.01 -9.66 4.58
N TYR A 830 -37.33 -10.83 5.11
CA TYR A 830 -37.84 -11.00 6.47
C TYR A 830 -37.03 -12.06 7.24
N SER A 831 -37.30 -12.15 8.55
CA SER A 831 -36.81 -13.23 9.41
C SER A 831 -35.29 -13.42 9.42
N GLY A 832 -34.57 -12.30 9.27
CA GLY A 832 -33.10 -12.27 9.22
C GLY A 832 -32.52 -12.86 7.93
N GLY A 833 -33.16 -12.62 6.79
CA GLY A 833 -32.69 -13.11 5.48
C GLY A 833 -33.09 -14.56 5.17
N ARG A 834 -34.11 -15.11 5.86
CA ARG A 834 -34.64 -16.47 5.58
C ARG A 834 -35.89 -16.48 4.72
N GLU A 835 -36.61 -15.38 4.68
CA GLU A 835 -37.88 -15.28 3.94
C GLU A 835 -37.77 -14.18 2.90
N TYR A 836 -37.98 -14.55 1.64
CA TYR A 836 -37.96 -13.66 0.49
C TYR A 836 -39.36 -13.61 -0.11
N ILE A 837 -39.91 -12.39 -0.25
CA ILE A 837 -41.18 -12.17 -0.95
C ILE A 837 -40.90 -11.40 -2.23
N PHE A 838 -41.04 -12.08 -3.37
CA PHE A 838 -40.89 -11.48 -4.69
C PHE A 838 -42.24 -11.04 -5.22
N HIS A 839 -42.33 -9.77 -5.61
CA HIS A 839 -43.50 -9.23 -6.29
C HIS A 839 -43.18 -9.09 -7.78
N LEU A 840 -43.91 -9.83 -8.60
CA LEU A 840 -43.73 -9.85 -10.04
C LEU A 840 -44.33 -8.61 -10.72
N ARG A 841 -43.85 -8.35 -11.92
CA ARG A 841 -44.43 -7.33 -12.81
C ARG A 841 -45.76 -7.85 -13.39
N ASN A 842 -46.64 -6.92 -13.78
CA ASN A 842 -47.95 -7.27 -14.33
C ASN A 842 -47.93 -7.41 -15.88
N ASP A 843 -46.86 -6.89 -16.51
CA ASP A 843 -46.62 -6.88 -17.94
C ASP A 843 -45.83 -8.12 -18.43
N LEU A 844 -45.51 -9.07 -17.53
CA LEU A 844 -44.78 -10.28 -17.90
C LEU A 844 -45.58 -11.12 -18.90
N ARG A 845 -44.96 -11.45 -20.03
CA ARG A 845 -45.56 -12.26 -21.08
C ARG A 845 -44.57 -13.29 -21.61
N TRP A 846 -45.11 -14.43 -21.97
CA TRP A 846 -44.47 -15.41 -22.83
C TRP A 846 -44.48 -14.93 -24.30
N SER A 847 -43.65 -15.54 -25.15
CA SER A 847 -43.54 -15.20 -26.57
C SER A 847 -44.82 -15.49 -27.36
N ASP A 848 -45.74 -16.31 -26.83
CA ASP A 848 -47.09 -16.55 -27.36
C ASP A 848 -48.13 -15.52 -26.88
N GLY A 849 -47.72 -14.55 -26.04
CA GLY A 849 -48.55 -13.48 -25.51
C GLY A 849 -49.33 -13.84 -24.24
N LYS A 850 -49.19 -15.07 -23.70
CA LYS A 850 -49.83 -15.43 -22.42
C LYS A 850 -49.09 -14.82 -21.22
N PRO A 851 -49.77 -14.57 -20.09
CA PRO A 851 -49.12 -14.08 -18.87
C PRO A 851 -48.08 -15.08 -18.34
N LEU A 852 -46.92 -14.56 -17.94
CA LEU A 852 -45.96 -15.26 -17.09
C LEU A 852 -46.23 -14.86 -15.62
N THR A 853 -46.35 -15.84 -14.72
CA THR A 853 -46.86 -15.68 -13.36
C THR A 853 -45.98 -16.37 -12.31
N ALA A 854 -46.23 -16.10 -11.03
CA ALA A 854 -45.51 -16.77 -9.93
C ALA A 854 -45.72 -18.29 -9.93
N TYR A 855 -46.85 -18.78 -10.45
CA TYR A 855 -47.10 -20.22 -10.58
C TYR A 855 -46.13 -20.90 -11.56
N ASP A 856 -45.63 -20.18 -12.56
CA ASP A 856 -44.64 -20.70 -13.51
C ASP A 856 -43.27 -20.86 -12.83
N PHE A 857 -42.88 -19.93 -11.95
CA PHE A 857 -41.67 -20.06 -11.13
C PHE A 857 -41.78 -21.20 -10.12
N GLU A 858 -42.90 -21.29 -9.41
CA GLU A 858 -43.14 -22.42 -8.49
C GLU A 858 -43.05 -23.76 -9.22
N PHE A 859 -43.69 -23.87 -10.39
CA PHE A 859 -43.59 -25.06 -11.24
C PHE A 859 -42.15 -25.33 -11.68
N SER A 860 -41.43 -24.33 -12.20
CA SER A 860 -40.03 -24.47 -12.60
C SER A 860 -39.16 -25.05 -11.50
N GLY A 861 -39.23 -24.47 -10.30
CA GLY A 861 -38.37 -24.88 -9.19
C GLY A 861 -38.72 -26.28 -8.70
N LYS A 862 -40.01 -26.59 -8.55
CA LYS A 862 -40.47 -27.92 -8.16
C LYS A 862 -40.17 -28.98 -9.22
N ARG A 863 -40.24 -28.64 -10.52
CA ARG A 863 -39.83 -29.52 -11.63
C ARG A 863 -38.33 -29.78 -11.57
N MET A 864 -37.51 -28.75 -11.44
CA MET A 864 -36.05 -28.91 -11.36
C MET A 864 -35.64 -29.77 -10.17
N LEU A 865 -36.34 -29.64 -9.04
CA LEU A 865 -36.11 -30.45 -7.85
C LEU A 865 -36.76 -31.84 -7.92
N ALA A 866 -37.68 -32.12 -8.84
CA ALA A 866 -38.39 -33.39 -8.85
C ALA A 866 -37.43 -34.57 -9.12
N PRO A 867 -37.48 -35.67 -8.33
CA PRO A 867 -36.61 -36.83 -8.53
C PRO A 867 -36.68 -37.41 -9.95
N GLU A 868 -37.84 -37.36 -10.58
CA GLU A 868 -38.06 -37.89 -11.94
C GLU A 868 -37.43 -37.03 -13.03
N THR A 869 -37.15 -35.76 -12.74
CA THR A 869 -36.45 -34.86 -13.68
C THR A 869 -34.94 -35.10 -13.64
N ASP A 870 -34.39 -35.55 -12.51
CA ASP A 870 -32.96 -35.81 -12.30
C ASP A 870 -32.07 -34.67 -12.82
N SER A 871 -32.46 -33.44 -12.48
CA SER A 871 -31.78 -32.24 -12.97
C SER A 871 -30.37 -32.12 -12.39
N PRO A 872 -29.32 -31.93 -13.20
CA PRO A 872 -27.98 -31.63 -12.70
C PRO A 872 -27.91 -30.27 -11.97
N MET A 873 -28.93 -29.41 -12.11
CA MET A 873 -29.03 -28.07 -11.53
C MET A 873 -29.85 -28.02 -10.23
N ALA A 874 -30.39 -29.14 -9.77
CA ALA A 874 -31.23 -29.19 -8.57
C ALA A 874 -30.50 -28.69 -7.31
N ASN A 875 -29.19 -28.91 -7.22
CA ASN A 875 -28.36 -28.50 -6.10
C ASN A 875 -28.33 -26.98 -5.86
N LEU A 876 -28.51 -26.18 -6.91
CA LEU A 876 -28.57 -24.71 -6.78
C LEU A 876 -29.76 -24.27 -5.90
N LEU A 877 -30.83 -25.07 -5.81
CA LEU A 877 -32.00 -24.72 -4.99
C LEU A 877 -32.02 -25.36 -3.62
N TYR A 878 -30.94 -26.00 -3.16
CA TYR A 878 -30.92 -26.71 -1.87
C TYR A 878 -30.99 -25.80 -0.65
N ASP A 879 -30.69 -24.51 -0.78
CA ASP A 879 -30.88 -23.55 0.30
C ASP A 879 -32.38 -23.29 0.60
N ILE A 880 -33.26 -23.57 -0.37
CA ILE A 880 -34.71 -23.50 -0.16
C ILE A 880 -35.12 -24.63 0.78
N LYS A 881 -35.87 -24.27 1.82
CA LYS A 881 -36.35 -25.18 2.85
C LYS A 881 -37.00 -26.41 2.25
N GLY A 882 -36.53 -27.60 2.65
CA GLY A 882 -37.07 -28.89 2.21
C GLY A 882 -36.78 -29.28 0.75
N ALA A 883 -36.09 -28.44 -0.04
CA ALA A 883 -35.79 -28.71 -1.44
C ALA A 883 -34.89 -29.94 -1.63
N ARG A 884 -33.82 -30.04 -0.83
CA ARG A 884 -32.89 -31.18 -0.87
C ARG A 884 -33.60 -32.50 -0.56
N SER A 885 -34.38 -32.55 0.51
CA SER A 885 -35.12 -33.76 0.90
C SER A 885 -36.15 -34.18 -0.14
N TYR A 886 -36.79 -33.22 -0.82
CA TYR A 886 -37.70 -33.52 -1.93
C TYR A 886 -36.96 -34.11 -3.14
N HIS A 887 -35.84 -33.51 -3.53
CA HIS A 887 -35.03 -34.00 -4.66
C HIS A 887 -34.41 -35.38 -4.42
N LEU A 888 -33.95 -35.65 -3.19
CA LEU A 888 -33.41 -36.96 -2.82
C LEU A 888 -34.50 -38.03 -2.60
N GLY A 889 -35.79 -37.68 -2.73
CA GLY A 889 -36.91 -38.61 -2.53
C GLY A 889 -37.16 -38.98 -1.06
N GLU A 890 -36.59 -38.26 -0.10
CA GLU A 890 -36.84 -38.43 1.33
C GLU A 890 -38.26 -37.98 1.71
N THR A 891 -38.81 -37.04 0.95
CA THR A 891 -40.24 -36.66 0.97
C THR A 891 -40.77 -36.63 -0.46
N SER A 892 -41.97 -37.17 -0.67
CA SER A 892 -42.69 -37.09 -1.95
C SER A 892 -43.66 -35.91 -2.01
N ASP A 893 -43.78 -35.12 -0.94
CA ASP A 893 -44.72 -34.00 -0.82
C ASP A 893 -44.06 -32.69 -1.32
N PRO A 894 -44.43 -32.17 -2.51
CA PRO A 894 -43.87 -30.93 -3.04
C PRO A 894 -44.26 -29.69 -2.22
N ASP A 895 -45.29 -29.76 -1.37
CA ASP A 895 -45.70 -28.64 -0.51
C ASP A 895 -44.78 -28.46 0.70
N ARG A 896 -43.85 -29.40 0.93
CA ARG A 896 -42.75 -29.25 1.90
C ARG A 896 -41.61 -28.38 1.39
N VAL A 897 -41.53 -28.12 0.09
CA VAL A 897 -40.54 -27.21 -0.49
C VAL A 897 -41.00 -25.78 -0.22
N GLY A 898 -40.12 -24.97 0.39
CA GLY A 898 -40.33 -23.58 0.74
C GLY A 898 -40.43 -22.62 -0.45
N LEU A 899 -41.01 -23.05 -1.57
CA LEU A 899 -41.21 -22.28 -2.79
C LEU A 899 -42.70 -22.29 -3.14
N ARG A 900 -43.37 -21.15 -2.98
CA ARG A 900 -44.84 -21.07 -3.09
C ARG A 900 -45.31 -19.79 -3.78
N ALA A 901 -46.14 -19.92 -4.81
CA ALA A 901 -46.91 -18.80 -5.33
C ALA A 901 -48.13 -18.55 -4.42
N VAL A 902 -48.18 -17.38 -3.79
CA VAL A 902 -49.34 -16.97 -2.97
C VAL A 902 -50.50 -16.57 -3.88
N ASP A 903 -50.17 -15.90 -4.98
CA ASP A 903 -51.06 -15.51 -6.06
C ASP A 903 -50.26 -15.40 -7.37
N ALA A 904 -50.89 -14.99 -8.48
CA ALA A 904 -50.24 -14.90 -9.79
C ALA A 904 -49.05 -13.93 -9.84
N ALA A 905 -48.94 -12.98 -8.91
CA ALA A 905 -47.93 -11.93 -8.89
C ALA A 905 -47.01 -11.98 -7.66
N THR A 906 -47.16 -12.94 -6.75
CA THR A 906 -46.40 -13.00 -5.50
C THR A 906 -45.83 -14.39 -5.28
N LEU A 907 -44.50 -14.49 -5.25
CA LEU A 907 -43.76 -15.71 -4.95
C LEU A 907 -43.05 -15.56 -3.60
N CYS A 908 -43.30 -16.50 -2.69
CA CYS A 908 -42.61 -16.60 -1.42
C CYS A 908 -41.56 -17.71 -1.47
N VAL A 909 -40.35 -17.41 -0.99
CA VAL A 909 -39.26 -18.36 -0.83
C VAL A 909 -38.81 -18.36 0.62
N GLU A 910 -38.85 -19.52 1.26
CA GLU A 910 -38.34 -19.76 2.60
C GLU A 910 -37.06 -20.60 2.52
N LEU A 911 -35.99 -20.12 3.15
CA LEU A 911 -34.70 -20.80 3.24
C LEU A 911 -34.56 -21.58 4.54
N ASP A 912 -33.80 -22.67 4.53
CA ASP A 912 -33.46 -23.40 5.77
C ASP A 912 -32.60 -22.54 6.70
N LYS A 913 -31.67 -21.78 6.13
CA LYS A 913 -30.75 -20.85 6.82
C LYS A 913 -30.56 -19.59 5.98
N PRO A 914 -30.18 -18.44 6.58
CA PRO A 914 -29.84 -17.25 5.80
C PRO A 914 -28.65 -17.55 4.87
N ALA A 915 -28.77 -17.20 3.59
CA ALA A 915 -27.71 -17.36 2.59
C ALA A 915 -27.43 -16.01 1.93
N SER A 916 -26.28 -15.40 2.23
CA SER A 916 -25.90 -14.06 1.75
C SER A 916 -25.71 -13.98 0.22
N TYR A 917 -25.47 -15.10 -0.45
CA TYR A 917 -25.34 -15.18 -1.91
C TYR A 917 -26.67 -15.52 -2.62
N PHE A 918 -27.77 -15.74 -1.89
CA PHE A 918 -29.01 -16.30 -2.48
C PHE A 918 -29.57 -15.48 -3.64
N LEU A 919 -29.56 -14.14 -3.54
CA LEU A 919 -30.01 -13.28 -4.64
C LEU A 919 -29.14 -13.40 -5.90
N GLN A 920 -27.84 -13.65 -5.74
CA GLN A 920 -26.91 -13.84 -6.85
C GLN A 920 -27.11 -15.21 -7.49
N LEU A 921 -27.36 -16.24 -6.67
CA LEU A 921 -27.67 -17.59 -7.13
C LEU A 921 -28.95 -17.63 -7.98
N LEU A 922 -29.98 -16.87 -7.60
CA LEU A 922 -31.29 -16.84 -8.27
C LEU A 922 -31.25 -16.38 -9.75
N VAL A 923 -30.12 -15.83 -10.23
CA VAL A 923 -29.95 -15.54 -11.66
C VAL A 923 -29.99 -16.82 -12.51
N ASN A 924 -29.66 -17.97 -11.92
CA ASN A 924 -29.77 -19.29 -12.55
C ASN A 924 -31.19 -19.89 -12.46
N PHE A 925 -32.11 -19.25 -11.74
CA PHE A 925 -33.48 -19.74 -11.56
C PHE A 925 -34.45 -19.15 -12.60
N LEU A 926 -34.63 -19.87 -13.71
CA LEU A 926 -35.41 -19.44 -14.87
C LEU A 926 -36.84 -20.03 -14.90
N ALA A 927 -37.83 -19.22 -15.29
CA ALA A 927 -39.20 -19.70 -15.53
C ALA A 927 -39.30 -20.48 -16.84
N VAL A 928 -39.98 -21.64 -16.84
CA VAL A 928 -40.26 -22.46 -18.03
C VAL A 928 -41.77 -22.60 -18.29
N PRO A 929 -42.22 -22.70 -19.55
CA PRO A 929 -43.64 -22.71 -19.89
C PRO A 929 -44.26 -24.07 -19.59
N ARG A 930 -44.89 -24.23 -18.42
CA ARG A 930 -45.59 -25.47 -18.01
C ARG A 930 -46.51 -26.01 -19.10
N GLN A 931 -47.30 -25.13 -19.71
CA GLN A 931 -48.23 -25.48 -20.78
C GLN A 931 -47.56 -26.18 -21.98
N CYS A 932 -46.33 -25.81 -22.34
CA CYS A 932 -45.61 -26.42 -23.46
C CYS A 932 -44.99 -27.75 -23.03
N ILE A 933 -44.48 -27.82 -21.81
CA ILE A 933 -43.92 -29.05 -21.23
C ILE A 933 -45.02 -30.11 -21.10
N ASP A 934 -46.19 -29.74 -20.60
CA ASP A 934 -47.33 -30.64 -20.46
C ASP A 934 -47.86 -31.11 -21.84
N ALA A 935 -47.82 -30.25 -22.87
CA ALA A 935 -48.34 -30.56 -24.20
C ALA A 935 -47.37 -31.33 -25.10
N PHE A 936 -46.06 -31.05 -24.99
CA PHE A 936 -45.04 -31.56 -25.92
C PHE A 936 -43.99 -32.45 -25.26
N HIS A 937 -44.03 -32.59 -23.92
CA HIS A 937 -43.09 -33.40 -23.13
C HIS A 937 -41.64 -33.09 -23.51
N GLU A 938 -40.81 -34.10 -23.80
CA GLU A 938 -39.39 -33.93 -24.17
C GLU A 938 -39.16 -33.04 -25.41
N LYS A 939 -40.16 -32.85 -26.27
CA LYS A 939 -40.07 -32.03 -27.49
C LYS A 939 -40.46 -30.56 -27.27
N TRP A 940 -40.70 -30.15 -26.02
CA TRP A 940 -41.13 -28.79 -25.72
C TRP A 940 -40.11 -27.73 -26.14
N THR A 941 -38.82 -28.08 -26.21
CA THR A 941 -37.75 -27.20 -26.68
C THR A 941 -37.55 -27.19 -28.20
N ASP A 942 -38.29 -28.01 -28.96
CA ASP A 942 -38.23 -27.96 -30.42
C ASP A 942 -38.69 -26.59 -30.91
N THR A 943 -38.07 -26.07 -31.98
CA THR A 943 -38.31 -24.70 -32.50
C THR A 943 -39.77 -24.37 -32.76
N LYS A 944 -40.62 -25.36 -33.08
CA LYS A 944 -42.06 -25.18 -33.32
C LYS A 944 -42.92 -25.22 -32.05
N CYS A 945 -42.36 -25.71 -30.94
CA CYS A 945 -43.05 -25.99 -29.68
C CYS A 945 -42.66 -24.99 -28.58
N ILE A 946 -41.41 -24.52 -28.59
CA ILE A 946 -40.83 -23.71 -27.53
C ILE A 946 -41.52 -22.34 -27.44
N VAL A 947 -41.78 -21.94 -26.20
CA VAL A 947 -42.27 -20.62 -25.84
C VAL A 947 -41.30 -20.03 -24.83
N THR A 948 -40.96 -18.77 -25.00
CA THR A 948 -39.82 -18.11 -24.34
C THR A 948 -40.29 -16.83 -23.63
N SER A 949 -39.59 -16.40 -22.59
CA SER A 949 -39.93 -15.19 -21.83
C SER A 949 -38.82 -14.15 -21.82
N GLY A 950 -37.60 -14.54 -22.19
CA GLY A 950 -36.41 -13.70 -22.23
C GLY A 950 -36.35 -12.73 -23.41
N PRO A 951 -35.23 -11.98 -23.56
CA PRO A 951 -35.06 -10.94 -24.58
C PRO A 951 -35.08 -11.45 -26.02
N PHE A 952 -34.82 -12.74 -26.22
CA PHE A 952 -34.86 -13.39 -27.52
C PHE A 952 -35.75 -14.62 -27.50
N LYS A 953 -36.21 -15.02 -28.68
CA LYS A 953 -36.89 -16.29 -28.95
C LYS A 953 -36.09 -17.09 -29.96
N LEU A 954 -36.25 -18.42 -29.91
CA LEU A 954 -35.60 -19.32 -30.85
C LEU A 954 -36.29 -19.25 -32.21
N GLU A 955 -35.55 -18.88 -33.26
CA GLU A 955 -36.06 -18.86 -34.64
C GLU A 955 -35.70 -20.13 -35.39
N CYS A 956 -34.46 -20.60 -35.22
CA CYS A 956 -33.95 -21.81 -35.85
C CYS A 956 -32.87 -22.47 -34.99
N TRP A 957 -32.86 -23.80 -34.96
CA TRP A 957 -31.76 -24.58 -34.39
C TRP A 957 -31.47 -25.83 -35.22
N GLU A 958 -30.42 -25.74 -36.04
CA GLU A 958 -29.81 -26.88 -36.69
C GLU A 958 -28.70 -27.39 -35.78
N LYS A 959 -28.96 -28.48 -35.04
CA LYS A 959 -28.22 -28.91 -33.84
C LYS A 959 -26.68 -28.85 -33.92
N THR A 960 -26.09 -29.04 -35.09
CA THR A 960 -24.63 -29.08 -35.30
C THR A 960 -24.10 -27.99 -36.24
N ASP A 961 -24.96 -27.14 -36.80
CA ASP A 961 -24.55 -26.16 -37.82
C ASP A 961 -24.77 -24.72 -37.34
N CYS A 962 -26.02 -24.34 -37.07
CA CYS A 962 -26.35 -22.98 -36.67
C CYS A 962 -27.51 -22.91 -35.68
N MET A 963 -27.52 -21.84 -34.88
CA MET A 963 -28.67 -21.44 -34.08
C MET A 963 -28.94 -19.95 -34.33
N GLN A 964 -30.21 -19.60 -34.50
CA GLN A 964 -30.65 -18.23 -34.73
C GLN A 964 -31.65 -17.84 -33.66
N LEU A 965 -31.34 -16.74 -32.97
CA LEU A 965 -32.21 -16.12 -31.98
C LEU A 965 -32.67 -14.77 -32.52
N VAL A 966 -33.97 -14.50 -32.48
CA VAL A 966 -34.54 -13.21 -32.87
C VAL A 966 -35.18 -12.55 -31.67
N THR A 967 -35.37 -11.24 -31.74
CA THR A 967 -35.95 -10.49 -30.63
C THR A 967 -37.34 -10.99 -30.25
N ASN A 968 -37.59 -11.08 -28.94
CA ASN A 968 -38.91 -11.38 -28.41
C ASN A 968 -39.69 -10.06 -28.24
N PRO A 969 -40.71 -9.79 -29.08
CA PRO A 969 -41.48 -8.54 -28.98
C PRO A 969 -42.31 -8.44 -27.69
N ASN A 970 -42.52 -9.57 -26.99
CA ASN A 970 -43.27 -9.62 -25.73
C ASN A 970 -42.37 -9.54 -24.48
N TYR A 971 -41.05 -9.38 -24.65
CA TYR A 971 -40.13 -9.23 -23.53
C TYR A 971 -40.40 -7.93 -22.76
N HIS A 972 -40.47 -8.05 -21.44
CA HIS A 972 -40.88 -6.96 -20.53
C HIS A 972 -39.74 -5.98 -20.20
N GLY A 973 -38.48 -6.41 -20.37
CA GLY A 973 -37.30 -5.64 -20.00
C GLY A 973 -36.83 -4.71 -21.12
N GLN A 974 -36.00 -3.73 -20.75
CA GLN A 974 -35.33 -2.87 -21.72
C GLN A 974 -34.21 -3.64 -22.46
N ARG A 975 -33.99 -3.26 -23.72
CA ARG A 975 -32.88 -3.72 -24.55
C ARG A 975 -32.04 -2.49 -24.91
N ASN A 976 -30.85 -2.38 -24.35
CA ASN A 976 -29.99 -1.20 -24.55
C ASN A 976 -29.10 -1.34 -25.79
N GLY A 977 -29.16 -2.48 -26.48
CA GLY A 977 -28.49 -2.75 -27.74
C GLY A 977 -29.38 -2.48 -28.95
N ASN A 978 -28.80 -2.58 -30.15
CA ASN A 978 -29.49 -2.33 -31.41
C ASN A 978 -29.67 -3.57 -32.30
N ILE A 979 -29.18 -4.73 -31.87
CA ILE A 979 -29.28 -5.97 -32.63
C ILE A 979 -30.72 -6.51 -32.64
N GLN A 980 -31.15 -7.11 -33.75
CA GLN A 980 -32.46 -7.78 -33.87
C GLN A 980 -32.37 -9.30 -33.94
N GLN A 981 -31.17 -9.81 -34.20
CA GLN A 981 -30.92 -11.23 -34.34
C GLN A 981 -29.49 -11.55 -33.90
N VAL A 982 -29.32 -12.72 -33.30
CA VAL A 982 -28.03 -13.35 -33.02
C VAL A 982 -27.95 -14.63 -33.84
N THR A 983 -26.85 -14.81 -34.55
CA THR A 983 -26.55 -16.02 -35.31
C THR A 983 -25.32 -16.68 -34.70
N LEU A 984 -25.54 -17.87 -34.17
CA LEU A 984 -24.50 -18.71 -33.56
C LEU A 984 -24.05 -19.73 -34.59
N ASN A 985 -22.76 -19.68 -34.93
CA ASN A 985 -22.10 -20.70 -35.71
C ASN A 985 -21.69 -21.84 -34.77
N LEU A 986 -22.39 -22.97 -34.83
CA LEU A 986 -22.17 -24.15 -34.00
C LEU A 986 -21.06 -25.05 -34.54
N ARG A 987 -20.50 -24.75 -35.72
CA ARG A 987 -19.40 -25.52 -36.30
C ARG A 987 -18.12 -25.27 -35.51
N PRO A 988 -17.51 -26.32 -34.92
CA PRO A 988 -16.45 -26.15 -33.94
C PRO A 988 -15.07 -25.92 -34.55
N ASP A 989 -14.87 -26.00 -35.87
CA ASP A 989 -13.52 -25.91 -36.47
C ASP A 989 -12.88 -24.53 -36.19
N PRO A 990 -11.86 -24.47 -35.31
CA PRO A 990 -11.25 -23.20 -34.90
C PRO A 990 -10.60 -22.45 -36.06
N ARG A 991 -10.02 -23.18 -37.03
CA ARG A 991 -9.31 -22.57 -38.17
C ARG A 991 -10.29 -21.92 -39.13
N VAL A 992 -11.37 -22.62 -39.43
CA VAL A 992 -12.46 -22.08 -40.27
C VAL A 992 -13.08 -20.84 -39.62
N ASN A 993 -13.28 -20.85 -38.31
CA ASN A 993 -13.86 -19.71 -37.62
C ASN A 993 -12.91 -18.49 -37.60
N VAL A 994 -11.58 -18.69 -37.51
CA VAL A 994 -10.61 -17.60 -37.68
C VAL A 994 -10.65 -17.02 -39.11
N GLU A 995 -10.77 -17.87 -40.13
CA GLU A 995 -10.92 -17.43 -41.52
C GLU A 995 -12.22 -16.63 -41.74
N LYS A 996 -13.34 -17.14 -41.22
CA LYS A 996 -14.64 -16.46 -41.23
C LYS A 996 -14.61 -15.12 -40.51
N TYR A 997 -13.91 -15.05 -39.37
CA TYR A 997 -13.70 -13.77 -38.70
C TYR A 997 -12.87 -12.82 -39.59
N GLY A 998 -11.82 -13.32 -40.24
CA GLY A 998 -11.02 -12.55 -41.20
C GLY A 998 -11.82 -12.02 -42.40
N SER A 999 -12.76 -12.80 -42.95
CA SER A 999 -13.63 -12.42 -44.07
C SER A 999 -14.81 -11.53 -43.66
N GLY A 1000 -15.02 -11.29 -42.35
CA GLY A 1000 -16.17 -10.53 -41.85
C GLY A 1000 -17.48 -11.32 -41.83
N GLU A 1001 -17.42 -12.65 -41.87
CA GLU A 1001 -18.56 -13.55 -41.65
C GLU A 1001 -18.88 -13.77 -40.16
N LEU A 1002 -17.92 -13.48 -39.27
CA LEU A 1002 -18.12 -13.40 -37.82
C LEU A 1002 -17.74 -12.00 -37.32
N ASP A 1003 -18.53 -11.49 -36.37
CA ASP A 1003 -18.34 -10.18 -35.72
C ASP A 1003 -17.57 -10.30 -34.40
N VAL A 1004 -17.78 -11.42 -33.69
CA VAL A 1004 -17.15 -11.72 -32.42
C VAL A 1004 -16.64 -13.15 -32.46
N LEU A 1005 -15.36 -13.34 -32.13
CA LEU A 1005 -14.73 -14.65 -32.04
C LEU A 1005 -14.29 -14.92 -30.60
N ASP A 1006 -14.95 -15.85 -29.94
CA ASP A 1006 -14.56 -16.41 -28.64
C ASP A 1006 -13.48 -17.47 -28.84
N LEU A 1007 -12.30 -17.23 -28.27
CA LEU A 1007 -11.12 -18.06 -28.43
C LEU A 1007 -10.84 -18.97 -27.21
N ARG A 1008 -11.67 -18.93 -26.16
CA ARG A 1008 -11.39 -19.58 -24.86
C ARG A 1008 -11.04 -21.07 -24.93
N PHE A 1009 -11.60 -21.76 -25.91
CA PHE A 1009 -11.47 -23.21 -26.07
C PHE A 1009 -10.74 -23.61 -27.35
N TYR A 1010 -10.00 -22.66 -27.95
CA TYR A 1010 -9.25 -22.92 -29.17
C TYR A 1010 -7.89 -23.54 -28.84
N PRO A 1011 -7.40 -24.50 -29.65
CA PRO A 1011 -6.05 -25.01 -29.51
C PRO A 1011 -5.02 -23.88 -29.55
N VAL A 1012 -4.02 -23.94 -28.66
CA VAL A 1012 -3.01 -22.88 -28.44
C VAL A 1012 -2.39 -22.38 -29.76
N ALA A 1013 -2.10 -23.28 -30.70
CA ALA A 1013 -1.51 -22.94 -31.99
C ALA A 1013 -2.43 -22.08 -32.89
N VAL A 1014 -3.75 -22.32 -32.84
CA VAL A 1014 -4.74 -21.54 -33.61
C VAL A 1014 -5.01 -20.21 -32.92
N TYR A 1015 -5.18 -20.24 -31.59
CA TYR A 1015 -5.32 -19.06 -30.75
C TYR A 1015 -4.19 -18.05 -31.00
N GLU A 1016 -2.93 -18.49 -30.95
CA GLU A 1016 -1.76 -17.62 -31.13
C GLU A 1016 -1.76 -16.96 -32.51
N LYS A 1017 -2.05 -17.73 -33.57
CA LYS A 1017 -2.10 -17.21 -34.93
C LYS A 1017 -3.19 -16.14 -35.06
N ALA A 1018 -4.34 -16.37 -34.44
CA ALA A 1018 -5.46 -15.44 -34.46
C ALA A 1018 -5.12 -14.11 -33.76
N ILE A 1019 -4.57 -14.15 -32.54
CA ILE A 1019 -4.23 -12.92 -31.81
C ILE A 1019 -3.12 -12.12 -32.50
N ARG A 1020 -2.15 -12.79 -33.15
CA ARG A 1020 -1.09 -12.12 -33.92
C ARG A 1020 -1.62 -11.47 -35.20
N GLN A 1021 -2.61 -12.10 -35.83
CA GLN A 1021 -3.22 -11.59 -37.05
C GLN A 1021 -4.16 -10.41 -36.78
N PHE A 1022 -4.85 -10.41 -35.64
CA PHE A 1022 -5.89 -9.44 -35.29
C PHE A 1022 -5.58 -8.67 -33.99
N THR A 1023 -4.32 -8.27 -33.79
CA THR A 1023 -3.83 -7.67 -32.53
C THR A 1023 -4.66 -6.49 -32.03
N ASN A 1024 -5.10 -5.60 -32.92
CA ASN A 1024 -5.89 -4.40 -32.56
C ASN A 1024 -7.37 -4.70 -32.28
N GLU A 1025 -7.83 -5.92 -32.57
CA GLU A 1025 -9.20 -6.39 -32.35
C GLU A 1025 -9.26 -7.36 -31.15
N TYR A 1026 -8.11 -7.71 -30.57
CA TYR A 1026 -7.98 -8.65 -29.47
C TYR A 1026 -8.18 -7.98 -28.11
N PHE A 1027 -8.98 -8.63 -27.25
CA PHE A 1027 -9.20 -8.23 -25.87
C PHE A 1027 -9.25 -9.46 -24.95
N SER A 1028 -8.75 -9.32 -23.72
CA SER A 1028 -8.78 -10.39 -22.71
C SER A 1028 -8.95 -9.86 -21.29
N PHE A 1029 -9.52 -10.69 -20.43
CA PHE A 1029 -9.76 -10.38 -19.02
C PHE A 1029 -9.78 -11.67 -18.16
N PRO A 1030 -9.52 -11.59 -16.84
CA PRO A 1030 -9.61 -12.73 -15.93
C PRO A 1030 -11.03 -13.33 -15.88
N ALA A 1031 -11.14 -14.65 -15.74
CA ALA A 1031 -12.41 -15.35 -15.57
C ALA A 1031 -12.52 -15.93 -14.15
N ALA A 1032 -13.72 -15.97 -13.60
CA ALA A 1032 -14.01 -16.71 -12.37
C ALA A 1032 -14.11 -18.22 -12.64
N SER A 1033 -13.03 -18.80 -13.18
CA SER A 1033 -12.97 -20.22 -13.57
C SER A 1033 -11.55 -20.79 -13.53
N LEU A 1034 -11.46 -22.11 -13.45
CA LEU A 1034 -10.20 -22.85 -13.45
C LEU A 1034 -10.31 -24.19 -14.17
N SER A 1035 -9.15 -24.74 -14.55
CA SER A 1035 -9.01 -26.11 -15.03
C SER A 1035 -8.30 -26.94 -13.97
N PHE A 1036 -8.77 -28.17 -13.74
CA PHE A 1036 -8.27 -29.06 -12.68
C PHE A 1036 -8.26 -30.53 -13.11
N ILE A 1037 -7.39 -31.29 -12.45
CA ILE A 1037 -7.35 -32.75 -12.51
C ILE A 1037 -8.14 -33.31 -11.32
N GLY A 1038 -8.96 -34.32 -11.53
CA GLY A 1038 -9.57 -35.11 -10.47
C GLY A 1038 -9.08 -36.55 -10.50
N PHE A 1039 -9.01 -37.16 -9.31
CA PHE A 1039 -8.65 -38.57 -9.15
C PHE A 1039 -9.84 -39.37 -8.62
N ASN A 1040 -9.99 -40.61 -9.08
CA ASN A 1040 -10.94 -41.52 -8.46
C ASN A 1040 -10.36 -42.13 -7.18
N THR A 1041 -10.85 -41.63 -6.05
CA THR A 1041 -10.37 -42.00 -4.70
C THR A 1041 -10.96 -43.32 -4.19
N THR A 1042 -11.85 -43.97 -4.95
CA THR A 1042 -12.49 -45.23 -4.56
C THR A 1042 -11.85 -46.46 -5.18
N ARG A 1043 -10.92 -46.28 -6.13
CA ARG A 1043 -10.30 -47.36 -6.90
C ARG A 1043 -8.77 -47.33 -6.80
N SER A 1044 -8.17 -48.51 -6.97
CA SER A 1044 -6.72 -48.66 -7.07
C SER A 1044 -6.19 -48.02 -8.36
N PRO A 1045 -5.05 -47.30 -8.33
CA PRO A 1045 -4.17 -47.05 -7.18
C PRO A 1045 -4.41 -45.70 -6.45
N PHE A 1046 -5.37 -44.88 -6.87
CA PHE A 1046 -5.57 -43.51 -6.39
C PHE A 1046 -6.43 -43.37 -5.13
N GLN A 1047 -6.87 -44.47 -4.52
CA GLN A 1047 -7.44 -44.48 -3.17
C GLN A 1047 -6.41 -44.04 -2.12
N ASP A 1048 -5.12 -44.29 -2.37
CA ASP A 1048 -4.03 -43.80 -1.52
C ASP A 1048 -3.73 -42.32 -1.81
N GLU A 1049 -3.91 -41.48 -0.80
CA GLU A 1049 -3.65 -40.04 -0.85
C GLU A 1049 -2.22 -39.69 -1.24
N ARG A 1050 -1.24 -40.49 -0.82
CA ARG A 1050 0.19 -40.25 -1.10
C ARG A 1050 0.48 -40.32 -2.59
N LEU A 1051 -0.25 -41.16 -3.32
CA LEU A 1051 -0.10 -41.27 -4.77
C LEU A 1051 -0.66 -40.05 -5.50
N ARG A 1052 -1.84 -39.58 -5.07
CA ARG A 1052 -2.43 -38.35 -5.62
C ARG A 1052 -1.51 -37.15 -5.40
N LYS A 1053 -0.94 -37.05 -4.18
CA LYS A 1053 0.10 -36.07 -3.85
C LYS A 1053 1.32 -36.17 -4.76
N ALA A 1054 1.84 -37.39 -5.00
CA ALA A 1054 2.97 -37.59 -5.91
C ALA A 1054 2.67 -37.13 -7.34
N PHE A 1055 1.50 -37.45 -7.88
CA PHE A 1055 1.08 -36.99 -9.20
C PHE A 1055 0.90 -35.47 -9.24
N ALA A 1056 0.34 -34.86 -8.20
CA ALA A 1056 0.16 -33.41 -8.10
C ALA A 1056 1.50 -32.65 -8.02
N MET A 1057 2.41 -33.11 -7.16
CA MET A 1057 3.75 -32.52 -6.96
C MET A 1057 4.66 -32.69 -8.18
N ALA A 1058 4.36 -33.64 -9.06
CA ALA A 1058 5.07 -33.82 -10.32
C ALA A 1058 4.60 -32.87 -11.43
N ILE A 1059 3.71 -31.90 -11.18
CA ILE A 1059 3.22 -30.96 -12.20
C ILE A 1059 3.83 -29.57 -12.02
N ASP A 1060 4.69 -29.14 -12.95
CA ASP A 1060 5.16 -27.76 -13.06
C ASP A 1060 4.09 -26.88 -13.73
N LYS A 1061 3.26 -26.27 -12.89
CA LYS A 1061 2.15 -25.42 -13.32
C LYS A 1061 2.63 -24.12 -13.97
N GLU A 1062 3.84 -23.64 -13.65
CA GLU A 1062 4.39 -22.44 -14.28
C GLU A 1062 4.82 -22.72 -15.71
N MET A 1063 5.52 -23.83 -15.93
CA MET A 1063 5.88 -24.28 -17.26
C MET A 1063 4.63 -24.55 -18.10
N LEU A 1064 3.61 -25.19 -17.52
CA LEU A 1064 2.33 -25.42 -18.18
C LEU A 1064 1.67 -24.10 -18.62
N ALA A 1065 1.47 -23.15 -17.71
CA ALA A 1065 0.77 -21.91 -18.03
C ALA A 1065 1.60 -20.97 -18.91
N GLY A 1066 2.86 -20.75 -18.57
CA GLY A 1066 3.73 -19.74 -19.20
C GLY A 1066 4.33 -20.19 -20.53
N VAL A 1067 4.75 -21.46 -20.63
CA VAL A 1067 5.46 -21.97 -21.81
C VAL A 1067 4.53 -22.79 -22.71
N ILE A 1068 3.86 -23.79 -22.14
CA ILE A 1068 3.03 -24.73 -22.92
C ILE A 1068 1.76 -24.04 -23.41
N GLN A 1069 1.11 -23.25 -22.56
CA GLN A 1069 -0.10 -22.49 -22.88
C GLN A 1069 0.17 -21.02 -23.21
N ARG A 1070 1.45 -20.59 -23.21
CA ARG A 1070 1.90 -19.27 -23.68
C ARG A 1070 1.21 -18.08 -23.00
N GLY A 1071 0.91 -18.22 -21.71
CA GLY A 1071 0.27 -17.17 -20.91
C GLY A 1071 -1.20 -16.90 -21.27
N SER A 1072 -1.88 -17.81 -21.99
CA SER A 1072 -3.33 -17.73 -22.16
C SER A 1072 -4.09 -17.97 -20.85
N VAL A 1073 -3.44 -18.57 -19.85
CA VAL A 1073 -4.00 -18.80 -18.52
C VAL A 1073 -2.97 -18.44 -17.45
N PHE A 1074 -3.40 -18.40 -16.19
CA PHE A 1074 -2.50 -18.21 -15.06
C PHE A 1074 -2.19 -19.56 -14.39
N PRO A 1075 -0.99 -19.76 -13.84
CA PRO A 1075 -0.65 -20.98 -13.11
C PRO A 1075 -1.50 -21.10 -11.83
N ALA A 1076 -2.16 -22.24 -11.62
CA ALA A 1076 -2.99 -22.45 -10.44
C ALA A 1076 -2.18 -22.95 -9.22
N LYS A 1077 -1.49 -22.02 -8.57
CA LYS A 1077 -0.71 -22.30 -7.35
C LYS A 1077 -1.57 -22.34 -6.07
N GLY A 1078 -2.83 -21.94 -6.18
CA GLY A 1078 -3.72 -21.75 -5.04
C GLY A 1078 -4.76 -22.85 -4.89
N GLY A 1079 -5.90 -22.46 -4.32
CA GLY A 1079 -7.04 -23.33 -4.04
C GLY A 1079 -7.96 -23.59 -5.21
N PHE A 1080 -9.06 -24.28 -4.93
CA PHE A 1080 -10.14 -24.50 -5.87
C PHE A 1080 -10.98 -23.23 -6.08
N ILE A 1081 -10.97 -22.27 -5.16
CA ILE A 1081 -11.56 -20.96 -5.40
C ILE A 1081 -10.61 -20.15 -6.31
N PRO A 1082 -11.03 -19.66 -7.50
CA PRO A 1082 -10.16 -18.89 -8.40
C PRO A 1082 -9.95 -17.43 -7.96
N PRO A 1083 -8.90 -16.75 -8.47
CA PRO A 1083 -8.66 -15.33 -8.21
C PRO A 1083 -9.85 -14.45 -8.59
N GLY A 1084 -10.11 -13.43 -7.78
CA GLY A 1084 -11.21 -12.47 -8.00
C GLY A 1084 -12.53 -12.87 -7.36
N LEU A 1085 -12.63 -14.07 -6.76
CA LEU A 1085 -13.72 -14.45 -5.87
C LEU A 1085 -13.33 -14.28 -4.39
N PRO A 1086 -14.30 -14.01 -3.49
CA PRO A 1086 -14.07 -14.04 -2.06
C PRO A 1086 -13.51 -15.39 -1.63
N GLY A 1087 -12.59 -15.42 -0.67
CA GLY A 1087 -12.00 -16.65 -0.14
C GLY A 1087 -10.87 -17.24 -0.99
N HIS A 1088 -10.42 -16.58 -2.05
CA HIS A 1088 -9.30 -17.09 -2.84
C HIS A 1088 -8.00 -17.16 -2.00
N LEU A 1089 -7.33 -18.32 -2.07
CA LEU A 1089 -6.03 -18.54 -1.47
C LEU A 1089 -5.00 -18.82 -2.57
N PRO A 1090 -4.02 -17.94 -2.81
CA PRO A 1090 -3.18 -18.04 -4.01
C PRO A 1090 -2.12 -19.15 -3.95
N ARG A 1091 -1.84 -19.71 -2.77
CA ARG A 1091 -0.68 -20.61 -2.53
C ARG A 1091 -0.93 -21.72 -1.51
N ILE A 1092 -2.04 -22.43 -1.69
CA ILE A 1092 -2.39 -23.62 -0.92
C ILE A 1092 -2.42 -24.89 -1.76
N GLY A 1093 -2.19 -24.78 -3.08
CA GLY A 1093 -2.04 -25.95 -3.93
C GLY A 1093 -0.67 -26.58 -3.70
N LEU A 1094 -0.61 -27.91 -3.79
CA LEU A 1094 0.65 -28.64 -3.62
C LEU A 1094 1.74 -28.08 -4.56
N PRO A 1095 2.95 -27.78 -4.03
CA PRO A 1095 4.03 -27.23 -4.84
C PRO A 1095 4.60 -28.28 -5.80
N TYR A 1096 5.22 -27.80 -6.87
CA TYR A 1096 6.04 -28.65 -7.73
C TYR A 1096 7.29 -29.11 -6.95
N ASP A 1097 7.35 -30.41 -6.66
CA ASP A 1097 8.43 -31.07 -5.93
C ASP A 1097 8.66 -32.48 -6.50
N PRO A 1098 9.46 -32.59 -7.59
CA PRO A 1098 9.68 -33.85 -8.28
C PRO A 1098 10.43 -34.88 -7.44
N GLU A 1099 11.29 -34.45 -6.51
CA GLU A 1099 12.05 -35.37 -5.66
C GLU A 1099 11.13 -35.98 -4.60
N ARG A 1100 10.30 -35.16 -3.93
CA ARG A 1100 9.31 -35.66 -2.99
C ARG A 1100 8.29 -36.58 -3.66
N ALA A 1101 7.87 -36.25 -4.88
CA ALA A 1101 6.98 -37.08 -5.67
C ALA A 1101 7.56 -38.49 -5.93
N LYS A 1102 8.84 -38.58 -6.30
CA LYS A 1102 9.57 -39.86 -6.48
C LYS A 1102 9.67 -40.65 -5.17
N GLU A 1103 9.98 -39.97 -4.07
CA GLU A 1103 10.06 -40.60 -2.75
C GLU A 1103 8.74 -41.23 -2.32
N LEU A 1104 7.63 -40.51 -2.46
CA LEU A 1104 6.29 -41.00 -2.14
C LEU A 1104 5.94 -42.23 -2.99
N LEU A 1105 6.22 -42.18 -4.30
CA LEU A 1105 5.96 -43.30 -5.20
C LEU A 1105 6.83 -44.54 -4.83
N ALA A 1106 8.09 -44.33 -4.46
CA ALA A 1106 8.99 -45.40 -4.02
C ALA A 1106 8.54 -46.04 -2.69
N GLN A 1107 8.07 -45.25 -1.73
CA GLN A 1107 7.50 -45.74 -0.46
C GLN A 1107 6.26 -46.61 -0.67
N MET A 1108 5.55 -46.40 -1.78
CA MET A 1108 4.40 -47.20 -2.18
C MET A 1108 4.78 -48.49 -2.96
N GLY A 1109 6.07 -48.76 -3.11
CA GLY A 1109 6.56 -49.96 -3.79
C GLY A 1109 6.74 -49.83 -5.30
N TYR A 1110 6.66 -48.61 -5.84
CA TYR A 1110 6.81 -48.33 -7.27
C TYR A 1110 8.01 -47.41 -7.59
N PRO A 1111 9.25 -47.76 -7.18
CA PRO A 1111 10.40 -46.90 -7.42
C PRO A 1111 10.59 -46.69 -8.93
N LEU A 1112 10.58 -45.42 -9.35
CA LEU A 1112 10.64 -45.01 -10.77
C LEU A 1112 9.55 -45.68 -11.63
N GLY A 1113 8.34 -45.87 -11.07
CA GLY A 1113 7.19 -46.41 -11.79
C GLY A 1113 7.27 -47.90 -12.09
N ARG A 1114 8.30 -48.61 -11.62
CA ARG A 1114 8.46 -50.05 -11.85
C ARG A 1114 7.31 -50.83 -11.20
N GLY A 1115 6.55 -51.55 -12.03
CA GLY A 1115 5.40 -52.33 -11.59
C GLY A 1115 4.13 -51.51 -11.36
N PHE A 1116 4.12 -50.22 -11.70
CA PHE A 1116 2.95 -49.36 -11.59
C PHE A 1116 1.89 -49.75 -12.65
N PRO A 1117 0.59 -49.80 -12.30
CA PRO A 1117 -0.46 -50.16 -13.25
C PRO A 1117 -0.64 -49.10 -14.35
N GLU A 1118 -1.22 -49.49 -15.48
CA GLU A 1118 -1.69 -48.52 -16.47
C GLU A 1118 -2.80 -47.65 -15.88
N VAL A 1119 -2.80 -46.36 -16.23
CA VAL A 1119 -3.76 -45.38 -15.75
C VAL A 1119 -4.61 -44.88 -16.92
N GLU A 1120 -5.92 -45.09 -16.83
CA GLU A 1120 -6.90 -44.54 -17.79
C GLU A 1120 -7.27 -43.11 -17.38
N ALA A 1121 -7.09 -42.16 -18.30
CA ALA A 1121 -7.44 -40.76 -18.08
C ALA A 1121 -8.47 -40.25 -19.10
N LEU A 1122 -9.41 -39.43 -18.66
CA LEU A 1122 -10.39 -38.75 -19.52
C LEU A 1122 -10.11 -37.25 -19.61
N THR A 1123 -10.32 -36.67 -20.78
CA THR A 1123 -10.11 -35.23 -21.00
C THR A 1123 -11.08 -34.70 -22.06
N PRO A 1124 -11.67 -33.51 -21.89
CA PRO A 1124 -12.50 -32.92 -22.93
C PRO A 1124 -11.62 -32.39 -24.07
N LEU A 1125 -12.15 -32.42 -25.30
CA LEU A 1125 -11.41 -32.02 -26.51
C LEU A 1125 -10.72 -30.65 -26.42
N HIS A 1126 -11.29 -29.67 -25.73
CA HIS A 1126 -10.71 -28.33 -25.62
C HIS A 1126 -9.60 -28.22 -24.58
N LEU A 1127 -9.48 -29.18 -23.66
CA LEU A 1127 -8.37 -29.26 -22.70
C LEU A 1127 -7.36 -30.36 -23.06
N SER A 1128 -7.45 -30.97 -24.26
CA SER A 1128 -6.58 -32.08 -24.62
C SER A 1128 -5.15 -31.61 -24.94
N ASP A 1129 -4.88 -31.18 -26.17
CA ASP A 1129 -3.52 -30.84 -26.60
C ASP A 1129 -3.30 -29.32 -26.48
N PRO A 1130 -2.15 -28.85 -25.95
CA PRO A 1130 -0.94 -29.60 -25.59
C PRO A 1130 -0.87 -30.09 -24.11
N ILE A 1131 -1.95 -30.01 -23.34
CA ILE A 1131 -1.94 -30.31 -21.89
C ILE A 1131 -1.66 -31.80 -21.63
N ASN A 1132 -2.36 -32.70 -22.33
CA ASN A 1132 -2.21 -34.15 -22.19
C ASN A 1132 -0.78 -34.61 -22.48
N GLU A 1133 -0.19 -34.10 -23.57
CA GLU A 1133 1.19 -34.42 -23.97
C GLU A 1133 2.17 -33.98 -22.89
N TYR A 1134 1.99 -32.76 -22.36
CA TYR A 1134 2.82 -32.23 -21.31
C TYR A 1134 2.70 -33.04 -20.00
N LEU A 1135 1.48 -33.33 -19.53
CA LEU A 1135 1.27 -34.12 -18.32
C LEU A 1135 1.83 -35.54 -18.46
N THR A 1136 1.64 -36.17 -19.63
CA THR A 1136 2.17 -37.51 -19.91
C THR A 1136 3.69 -37.52 -19.93
N GLY A 1137 4.31 -36.54 -20.60
CA GLY A 1137 5.77 -36.41 -20.65
C GLY A 1137 6.37 -36.16 -19.27
N GLN A 1138 5.78 -35.23 -18.52
CA GLN A 1138 6.27 -34.84 -17.20
C GLN A 1138 6.12 -35.96 -16.16
N TRP A 1139 4.97 -36.64 -16.09
CA TRP A 1139 4.82 -37.81 -15.22
C TRP A 1139 5.70 -38.97 -15.67
N GLY A 1140 5.89 -39.17 -16.97
CA GLY A 1140 6.82 -40.17 -17.49
C GLY A 1140 8.27 -39.91 -17.08
N GLU A 1141 8.72 -38.65 -17.15
CA GLU A 1141 10.08 -38.25 -16.76
C GLU A 1141 10.32 -38.33 -15.25
N ILE A 1142 9.38 -37.82 -14.44
CA ILE A 1142 9.55 -37.70 -12.99
C ILE A 1142 9.21 -39.01 -12.29
N LEU A 1143 8.06 -39.60 -12.60
CA LEU A 1143 7.49 -40.75 -11.88
C LEU A 1143 7.75 -42.08 -12.57
N GLY A 1144 8.12 -42.09 -13.85
CA GLY A 1144 8.30 -43.32 -14.64
C GLY A 1144 6.98 -44.04 -14.96
N VAL A 1145 5.85 -43.35 -14.86
CA VAL A 1145 4.50 -43.89 -15.09
C VAL A 1145 3.97 -43.50 -16.47
N THR A 1146 3.08 -44.31 -17.04
CA THR A 1146 2.42 -44.03 -18.31
C THR A 1146 0.93 -43.78 -18.07
N VAL A 1147 0.43 -42.65 -18.56
CA VAL A 1147 -0.99 -42.29 -18.50
C VAL A 1147 -1.55 -42.26 -19.93
N THR A 1148 -2.67 -42.96 -20.14
CA THR A 1148 -3.33 -42.99 -21.45
C THR A 1148 -4.58 -42.14 -21.43
N TRP A 1149 -4.55 -41.04 -22.19
CA TRP A 1149 -5.65 -40.10 -22.30
C TRP A 1149 -6.63 -40.51 -23.39
N GLN A 1150 -7.90 -40.59 -23.04
CA GLN A 1150 -9.00 -40.68 -23.97
C GLN A 1150 -9.73 -39.32 -24.02
N THR A 1151 -9.66 -38.68 -25.17
CA THR A 1151 -10.39 -37.44 -25.44
C THR A 1151 -11.88 -37.73 -25.65
N VAL A 1152 -12.74 -37.03 -24.91
CA VAL A 1152 -14.21 -37.12 -25.02
C VAL A 1152 -14.82 -35.82 -25.52
N SER A 1153 -15.95 -35.92 -26.22
CA SER A 1153 -16.65 -34.77 -26.81
C SER A 1153 -18.13 -35.05 -27.00
N PRO A 1154 -19.03 -34.12 -26.63
CA PRO A 1154 -19.28 -33.55 -25.29
C PRO A 1154 -19.88 -34.57 -24.30
N GLY A 1155 -20.05 -34.20 -23.03
CA GLY A 1155 -20.74 -35.03 -22.02
C GLY A 1155 -19.84 -35.75 -21.01
N LEU A 1156 -18.65 -35.20 -20.71
CA LEU A 1156 -17.73 -35.78 -19.71
C LEU A 1156 -18.42 -36.05 -18.37
N HIS A 1157 -19.26 -35.14 -17.86
CA HIS A 1157 -19.99 -35.33 -16.60
C HIS A 1157 -20.88 -36.59 -16.63
N LEU A 1158 -21.62 -36.84 -17.72
CA LEU A 1158 -22.45 -38.04 -17.87
C LEU A 1158 -21.60 -39.32 -17.86
N ILE A 1159 -20.41 -39.26 -18.46
CA ILE A 1159 -19.46 -40.38 -18.46
C ILE A 1159 -18.92 -40.58 -17.04
N LEU A 1160 -18.54 -39.52 -16.32
CA LEU A 1160 -18.02 -39.62 -14.96
C LEU A 1160 -19.07 -40.12 -13.96
N ASP A 1161 -20.35 -39.75 -14.14
CA ASP A 1161 -21.45 -40.23 -13.30
C ASP A 1161 -21.75 -41.73 -13.52
N SER A 1162 -21.52 -42.25 -14.73
CA SER A 1162 -21.80 -43.66 -15.08
C SER A 1162 -20.58 -44.58 -15.00
N LYS A 1163 -19.41 -44.10 -15.42
CA LYS A 1163 -18.12 -44.80 -15.46
C LYS A 1163 -16.98 -43.84 -15.05
N PRO A 1164 -16.68 -43.73 -13.75
CA PRO A 1164 -15.54 -42.95 -13.27
C PRO A 1164 -14.21 -43.48 -13.83
N ALA A 1165 -13.35 -42.59 -14.33
CA ALA A 1165 -11.98 -42.88 -14.77
C ALA A 1165 -10.98 -42.75 -13.61
N ASP A 1166 -9.76 -43.28 -13.77
CA ASP A 1166 -8.74 -43.18 -12.71
C ASP A 1166 -8.31 -41.72 -12.52
N ILE A 1167 -8.11 -41.02 -13.64
CA ILE A 1167 -7.83 -39.59 -13.72
C ILE A 1167 -8.84 -38.94 -14.68
N PHE A 1168 -9.27 -37.71 -14.40
CA PHE A 1168 -9.96 -36.89 -15.38
C PHE A 1168 -9.47 -35.45 -15.34
N LEU A 1169 -9.50 -34.78 -16.48
CA LEU A 1169 -9.30 -33.35 -16.60
C LEU A 1169 -10.65 -32.67 -16.81
N SER A 1170 -10.92 -31.60 -16.07
CA SER A 1170 -12.15 -30.81 -16.20
C SER A 1170 -11.87 -29.33 -15.96
N TYR A 1171 -12.87 -28.50 -16.19
CA TYR A 1171 -12.90 -27.12 -15.73
C TYR A 1171 -14.13 -26.89 -14.85
N TRP A 1172 -14.10 -25.81 -14.08
CA TRP A 1172 -15.26 -25.26 -13.38
C TRP A 1172 -15.33 -23.77 -13.63
N HIS A 1173 -16.53 -23.27 -13.92
CA HIS A 1173 -16.80 -21.86 -14.08
C HIS A 1173 -17.89 -21.46 -13.11
N ALA A 1174 -17.68 -20.37 -12.39
CA ALA A 1174 -18.58 -19.99 -11.30
C ALA A 1174 -19.99 -19.67 -11.81
N ASP A 1175 -21.02 -20.22 -11.15
CA ASP A 1175 -22.43 -19.89 -11.43
C ASP A 1175 -22.85 -18.61 -10.69
N TYR A 1176 -22.25 -18.35 -9.52
CA TYR A 1176 -22.40 -17.12 -8.73
C TYR A 1176 -21.12 -16.80 -7.94
N PRO A 1177 -20.87 -15.53 -7.54
CA PRO A 1177 -19.57 -15.10 -7.02
C PRO A 1177 -19.40 -15.36 -5.50
N ASP A 1178 -19.48 -16.61 -5.07
CA ASP A 1178 -19.30 -17.03 -3.67
C ASP A 1178 -18.48 -18.34 -3.57
N PRO A 1179 -17.66 -18.55 -2.52
CA PRO A 1179 -16.94 -19.80 -2.29
C PRO A 1179 -17.78 -21.08 -2.36
N ASP A 1180 -19.05 -21.00 -1.96
CA ASP A 1180 -19.94 -22.16 -1.93
C ASP A 1180 -20.14 -22.80 -3.32
N ASP A 1181 -20.07 -21.99 -4.38
CA ASP A 1181 -20.17 -22.44 -5.77
C ASP A 1181 -19.11 -23.50 -6.13
N PHE A 1182 -17.90 -23.35 -5.58
CA PHE A 1182 -16.79 -24.25 -5.80
C PHE A 1182 -16.76 -25.35 -4.75
N LEU A 1183 -16.71 -24.97 -3.48
CA LEU A 1183 -16.46 -25.94 -2.40
C LEU A 1183 -17.71 -26.76 -2.07
N GLY A 1184 -18.90 -26.18 -2.21
CA GLY A 1184 -20.19 -26.84 -2.05
C GLY A 1184 -20.61 -27.68 -3.26
N ALA A 1185 -19.84 -27.67 -4.36
CA ALA A 1185 -20.14 -28.41 -5.59
C ALA A 1185 -20.12 -29.93 -5.40
N SER A 1186 -21.28 -30.48 -5.02
CA SER A 1186 -21.46 -31.91 -4.79
C SER A 1186 -21.10 -32.81 -6.00
N GLN A 1187 -21.12 -32.26 -7.21
CA GLN A 1187 -20.72 -32.98 -8.44
C GLN A 1187 -19.25 -33.43 -8.36
N ILE A 1188 -18.36 -32.57 -7.87
CA ILE A 1188 -16.91 -32.86 -7.85
C ILE A 1188 -16.59 -33.96 -6.85
N LEU A 1189 -17.24 -33.92 -5.67
CA LEU A 1189 -17.14 -34.97 -4.66
C LEU A 1189 -17.65 -36.32 -5.22
N ARG A 1190 -18.73 -36.29 -6.01
CA ARG A 1190 -19.28 -37.48 -6.67
C ARG A 1190 -18.37 -38.03 -7.75
N TRP A 1191 -17.82 -37.21 -8.64
CA TRP A 1191 -16.93 -37.66 -9.73
C TRP A 1191 -15.62 -38.25 -9.21
N THR A 1192 -15.05 -37.65 -8.16
CA THR A 1192 -13.84 -38.17 -7.50
C THR A 1192 -14.13 -39.34 -6.55
N GLY A 1193 -15.39 -39.48 -6.12
CA GLY A 1193 -15.80 -40.35 -5.02
C GLY A 1193 -15.17 -39.98 -3.67
N TRP A 1194 -14.54 -38.80 -3.57
CA TRP A 1194 -13.86 -38.36 -2.35
C TRP A 1194 -14.86 -37.90 -1.31
N ARG A 1195 -14.65 -38.36 -0.07
CA ARG A 1195 -15.51 -38.02 1.06
C ARG A 1195 -14.67 -37.86 2.32
N ASP A 1196 -14.76 -36.68 2.91
CA ASP A 1196 -14.15 -36.36 4.20
C ASP A 1196 -15.18 -35.72 5.14
N GLU A 1197 -15.35 -36.29 6.33
CA GLU A 1197 -16.36 -35.84 7.30
C GLU A 1197 -16.02 -34.49 7.95
N THR A 1198 -14.74 -34.10 7.96
CA THR A 1198 -14.31 -32.77 8.42
C THR A 1198 -14.67 -31.73 7.37
N TYR A 1199 -14.35 -31.99 6.10
CA TYR A 1199 -14.73 -31.14 4.97
C TYR A 1199 -16.25 -30.88 4.93
N LEU A 1200 -17.05 -31.93 5.01
CA LEU A 1200 -18.51 -31.82 5.00
C LEU A 1200 -19.05 -31.03 6.21
N ARG A 1201 -18.42 -31.17 7.38
CA ARG A 1201 -18.78 -30.42 8.59
C ARG A 1201 -18.47 -28.93 8.44
N LEU A 1202 -17.30 -28.59 7.89
CA LEU A 1202 -16.91 -27.20 7.63
C LEU A 1202 -17.90 -26.52 6.68
N LEU A 1203 -18.30 -27.19 5.59
CA LEU A 1203 -19.31 -26.67 4.67
C LEU A 1203 -20.70 -26.55 5.28
N GLU A 1204 -21.05 -27.36 6.28
CA GLU A 1204 -22.33 -27.23 6.97
C GLU A 1204 -22.30 -26.11 8.03
N GLU A 1205 -21.13 -25.87 8.62
CA GLU A 1205 -20.89 -24.77 9.55
C GLU A 1205 -21.00 -23.40 8.86
N THR A 1206 -20.43 -23.24 7.65
CA THR A 1206 -20.49 -21.98 6.89
C THR A 1206 -21.90 -21.47 6.66
N LYS A 1207 -22.88 -22.37 6.52
CA LYS A 1207 -24.30 -22.02 6.34
C LYS A 1207 -24.94 -21.38 7.58
N SER A 1208 -24.30 -21.44 8.74
CA SER A 1208 -24.84 -20.95 10.01
C SER A 1208 -24.14 -19.69 10.52
N ILE A 1209 -23.05 -19.28 9.88
CA ILE A 1209 -22.23 -18.13 10.26
C ILE A 1209 -22.79 -16.86 9.60
N VAL A 1210 -23.15 -15.87 10.41
CA VAL A 1210 -23.64 -14.55 9.96
C VAL A 1210 -22.55 -13.48 9.88
N ASP A 1211 -21.37 -13.76 10.42
CA ASP A 1211 -20.21 -12.91 10.21
C ASP A 1211 -19.53 -13.35 8.90
N GLN A 1212 -19.74 -12.58 7.82
CA GLN A 1212 -19.23 -12.93 6.49
C GLN A 1212 -17.73 -13.22 6.51
N SER A 1213 -17.06 -12.45 7.36
CA SER A 1213 -15.68 -12.54 7.66
C SER A 1213 -15.30 -13.97 8.16
N GLN A 1214 -15.84 -14.40 9.29
CA GLN A 1214 -15.69 -15.76 9.82
C GLN A 1214 -16.17 -16.85 8.84
N ARG A 1215 -17.20 -16.60 8.02
CA ARG A 1215 -17.70 -17.55 7.02
C ARG A 1215 -16.64 -17.85 5.96
N ILE A 1216 -15.98 -16.82 5.43
CA ILE A 1216 -14.87 -16.97 4.48
C ILE A 1216 -13.73 -17.77 5.11
N GLU A 1217 -13.40 -17.52 6.37
CA GLU A 1217 -12.39 -18.27 7.10
C GLU A 1217 -12.66 -19.79 7.16
N VAL A 1218 -13.92 -20.20 7.35
CA VAL A 1218 -14.30 -21.62 7.35
C VAL A 1218 -14.24 -22.24 5.95
N PHE A 1219 -14.64 -21.52 4.90
CA PHE A 1219 -14.41 -21.99 3.52
C PHE A 1219 -12.93 -22.21 3.22
N ASN A 1220 -12.08 -21.34 3.74
CA ASN A 1220 -10.65 -21.43 3.56
C ASN A 1220 -10.01 -22.64 4.25
N GLN A 1221 -10.60 -23.20 5.32
CA GLN A 1221 -10.14 -24.50 5.84
C GLN A 1221 -10.60 -25.64 4.94
N ALA A 1222 -11.83 -25.57 4.42
CA ALA A 1222 -12.35 -26.57 3.50
C ALA A 1222 -11.51 -26.64 2.21
N ASP A 1223 -11.19 -25.49 1.60
CA ASP A 1223 -10.35 -25.43 0.39
C ASP A 1223 -8.96 -26.03 0.63
N ARG A 1224 -8.31 -25.69 1.75
CA ARG A 1224 -7.00 -26.27 2.10
C ARG A 1224 -7.08 -27.78 2.28
N LEU A 1225 -8.08 -28.28 2.98
CA LEU A 1225 -8.26 -29.72 3.15
C LEU A 1225 -8.46 -30.44 1.81
N LEU A 1226 -9.19 -29.82 0.88
CA LEU A 1226 -9.38 -30.34 -0.47
C LEU A 1226 -8.06 -30.38 -1.27
N MET A 1227 -7.25 -29.31 -1.17
CA MET A 1227 -5.93 -29.24 -1.82
C MET A 1227 -4.92 -30.20 -1.21
N ASP A 1228 -4.85 -30.25 0.13
CA ASP A 1228 -3.93 -31.08 0.90
C ASP A 1228 -4.17 -32.56 0.61
N THR A 1229 -5.42 -33.00 0.50
CA THR A 1229 -5.73 -34.41 0.19
C THR A 1229 -5.59 -34.75 -1.29
N ALA A 1230 -5.27 -33.77 -2.14
CA ALA A 1230 -5.17 -33.90 -3.59
C ALA A 1230 -6.35 -34.67 -4.21
N ALA A 1231 -7.57 -34.47 -3.68
CA ALA A 1231 -8.77 -35.06 -4.27
C ALA A 1231 -9.00 -34.51 -5.69
N ILE A 1232 -8.71 -33.21 -5.83
CA ILE A 1232 -8.53 -32.51 -7.09
C ILE A 1232 -7.22 -31.72 -7.06
N VAL A 1233 -6.72 -31.34 -8.24
CA VAL A 1233 -5.51 -30.55 -8.42
C VAL A 1233 -5.78 -29.46 -9.46
N PRO A 1234 -6.00 -28.20 -9.03
CA PRO A 1234 -6.02 -27.06 -9.94
C PRO A 1234 -4.72 -26.98 -10.75
N ILE A 1235 -4.83 -26.85 -12.08
CA ILE A 1235 -3.68 -26.73 -12.98
C ILE A 1235 -3.55 -25.32 -13.59
N SER A 1236 -4.67 -24.63 -13.82
CA SER A 1236 -4.66 -23.25 -14.33
C SER A 1236 -5.89 -22.45 -13.91
N TYR A 1237 -5.73 -21.15 -13.65
CA TYR A 1237 -6.84 -20.20 -13.58
C TYR A 1237 -7.07 -19.56 -14.95
N ASN A 1238 -8.31 -19.53 -15.40
CA ASN A 1238 -8.62 -19.25 -16.78
C ASN A 1238 -8.76 -17.75 -17.06
N ARG A 1239 -8.59 -17.38 -18.33
CA ARG A 1239 -8.87 -16.04 -18.87
C ARG A 1239 -9.88 -16.16 -19.99
N GLN A 1240 -10.60 -15.07 -20.24
CA GLN A 1240 -11.44 -14.97 -21.41
C GLN A 1240 -10.71 -14.22 -22.53
N HIS A 1241 -10.87 -14.70 -23.76
CA HIS A 1241 -10.16 -14.22 -24.94
C HIS A 1241 -11.14 -14.01 -26.08
N PHE A 1242 -11.23 -12.78 -26.59
CA PHE A 1242 -12.13 -12.43 -27.68
C PHE A 1242 -11.40 -11.65 -28.78
N LEU A 1243 -11.83 -11.85 -30.03
CA LEU A 1243 -11.66 -10.87 -31.09
C LEU A 1243 -12.99 -10.17 -31.36
N LEU A 1244 -12.95 -8.84 -31.43
CA LEU A 1244 -14.11 -7.98 -31.63
C LEU A 1244 -13.89 -7.11 -32.85
N LYS A 1245 -14.81 -7.18 -33.82
CA LYS A 1245 -14.71 -6.32 -35.00
C LYS A 1245 -14.85 -4.84 -34.62
N PRO A 1246 -14.16 -3.92 -35.32
CA PRO A 1246 -14.21 -2.48 -34.99
C PRO A 1246 -15.62 -1.83 -35.04
N TRP A 1247 -16.56 -2.47 -35.75
CA TRP A 1247 -17.97 -2.06 -35.83
C TRP A 1247 -18.83 -2.55 -34.65
N VAL A 1248 -18.34 -3.49 -33.84
CA VAL A 1248 -18.95 -3.88 -32.57
C VAL A 1248 -18.53 -2.86 -31.50
N LYS A 1249 -19.27 -1.76 -31.39
CA LYS A 1249 -18.91 -0.66 -30.47
C LYS A 1249 -19.16 -0.95 -29.02
N ARG A 1250 -20.15 -1.79 -28.71
CA ARG A 1250 -20.48 -2.19 -27.35
C ARG A 1250 -20.68 -3.70 -27.30
N TYR A 1251 -19.82 -4.37 -26.55
CA TYR A 1251 -19.93 -5.79 -26.21
C TYR A 1251 -19.67 -5.96 -24.71
N PRO A 1252 -20.71 -5.88 -23.86
CA PRO A 1252 -20.53 -5.94 -22.41
C PRO A 1252 -20.02 -7.31 -21.97
N THR A 1253 -19.10 -7.33 -21.00
CA THR A 1253 -18.49 -8.54 -20.44
C THR A 1253 -18.25 -8.38 -18.94
N SER A 1254 -18.10 -9.51 -18.25
CA SER A 1254 -17.83 -9.61 -16.81
C SER A 1254 -17.03 -10.88 -16.52
N ALA A 1255 -16.47 -11.01 -15.31
CA ALA A 1255 -15.71 -12.20 -14.92
C ALA A 1255 -16.53 -13.52 -14.95
N LEU A 1256 -17.86 -13.43 -14.76
CA LEU A 1256 -18.78 -14.56 -14.81
C LEU A 1256 -19.43 -14.75 -16.19
N PHE A 1257 -19.83 -13.66 -16.85
CA PHE A 1257 -20.64 -13.72 -18.07
C PHE A 1257 -20.08 -12.83 -19.19
N SER A 1258 -20.13 -13.33 -20.42
CA SER A 1258 -19.64 -12.65 -21.63
C SER A 1258 -20.71 -12.52 -22.71
N TRP A 1259 -21.99 -12.58 -22.34
CA TRP A 1259 -23.10 -12.90 -23.25
C TRP A 1259 -24.31 -11.96 -23.11
N PHE A 1260 -24.07 -10.66 -22.87
CA PHE A 1260 -25.13 -9.66 -22.70
C PHE A 1260 -25.70 -9.17 -24.05
N TRP A 1261 -26.23 -10.08 -24.89
CA TRP A 1261 -26.60 -9.78 -26.27
C TRP A 1261 -27.71 -8.74 -26.41
N LYS A 1262 -28.61 -8.62 -25.42
CA LYS A 1262 -29.63 -7.57 -25.41
C LYS A 1262 -29.06 -6.15 -25.35
N ASP A 1263 -27.78 -6.00 -24.99
CA ASP A 1263 -27.08 -4.73 -24.79
C ASP A 1263 -25.95 -4.48 -25.83
N VAL A 1264 -25.82 -5.36 -26.84
CA VAL A 1264 -24.80 -5.23 -27.90
C VAL A 1264 -25.17 -4.16 -28.92
N VAL A 1265 -24.18 -3.36 -29.33
CA VAL A 1265 -24.33 -2.33 -30.36
C VAL A 1265 -23.39 -2.58 -31.54
N ILE A 1266 -23.96 -2.68 -32.74
CA ILE A 1266 -23.26 -2.77 -34.02
C ILE A 1266 -23.54 -1.51 -34.83
N GLU A 1267 -22.49 -0.78 -35.21
CA GLU A 1267 -22.60 0.40 -36.07
C GLU A 1267 -22.62 0.03 -37.57
N PRO A 1268 -23.27 0.86 -38.41
CA PRO A 1268 -23.07 0.81 -39.85
C PRO A 1268 -21.58 0.98 -40.21
N HIS A 1269 -21.07 0.18 -41.14
CA HIS A 1269 -19.67 0.13 -41.53
C HIS A 1269 -19.48 -0.15 -43.02
#